data_AF-R6DRY8-F1
#
_entry.id   AF-R6DRY8-F1
#
_cell.length_a   1.000
_cell.length_b   1.000
_cell.length_c   1.000
_cell.angle_alpha   90.00
_cell.angle_beta   90.00
_cell.angle_gamma   90.00
#
_symmetry.space_group_name_H-M   'P 1'
#
loop_
_entity.id
_entity.type
_entity.pdbx_description
1 polymer ?
#
loop_
_entity_poly.entity_id
_entity_poly.type
_entity_poly.pdbx_seq_one_letter_code
_entity_poly.pdbx_strand_id
1 'polypeptide(L)'
;MRKLIFFFVFCLLAVLEGYAESFDGVRGLVQRRAPWLAKHIQFEKSDAENECFTLRSKNGKIVVEATGTNAAAVGVNWYLKYYCHRSMSHMGDQLTPLKELPVVEKPVTVKTSSIYRYALNYCTYNYTMSFYTWDDWQWELDWMALNGVNMMLVANGSEAVWQNVLRRMGYSEKEIYDFITGPGYNAWWLMGNIEGWGGPMPQSQIDSRMKMVQKMLARMKSLGIEPLMPGFYGMVPSSLKNKSKAHIIAQGNWGAFVRPDILDPLDPEFDKVAAIFYEETRRLYGSDIRFFSGDPFHEGGTTDGVSLGDAGRAIQNAMQKYYPESVWVLQGWQDNPKPGLLEKLDKRYVLVQELFGENTNNWETRRGYEGTPFIWATVTNFGERPGINGKLQRFADEVYRASNGEFAQYMKGVGILPEGINNNPVTYELLLELVWHQDKIDVEQWIESYITARYGRMTNEVRAAWKMMLKSIYSSEVGYQEGPPENILCARPSLELKSVSSWGRLAKKYDLELYKEAALLFAKALPEFRNVRTYRIDLIHFLRQVMANEADSVFADVVDAYQAKDMKKFGKETDKFLAMIDTENELLSQDPFFRLSTWQQQAKDAGGTSAEKSNNLHNLMMLITYWGEHVTSEDNLHDYAYKEWAGMMNTYYKERWMVYFDYLRAQLRGEQAKAPDYFHWEREWVEKNLKMADDAPRMSLEEIVNKITLPAACPSSGLAELTDTKPVDEAKWEQCKSDYNSAWGSTDVRYSRTNVPAKQVMAARTWKGTAWKGEKVNALALLWTTRDCKNIRAEVSELKGSGGAVIPASAIRTYFLRYIMTDELSKDGKSGCGYRTNHAEFDSSMVADVLDIRKNYDIKSRHTQPVWISCQVPSDTPSGTYRGKLTFPDSSFAPLDIELKVSGRQLPPAAEWAFHLDLWQNPYSVARYHQVPLWSKEHFAAMRSIFLPLANAGQKCITASIMHQPWGGQTEDPFDSMVMRVRRLDGSWQYNYEVFDRWVEFMMSLGIDREINCYSLIPWKLSFRYYDQASDGMKSVKAEVGTAEYCDYWLPFLKDFARHLKEKGWFGITTIAMDERPMEQMQKAIALIREADAGYKVALAGNYHDEIESDIYDYSIASGQVFPADVLAKRQAEGKKSTYYTCCTEARPNMFTFSPPAESGWLAWYAAAENFDGYLRWAYNSWVKEPLQDTRFRTWAAGDCFLFYPGGRSSVRMEKLLEGIQDFEKVRILKAEFKNHPTKLKRIGQILSDFRLERLTNTPAEQMVDKARKAINNF
;
A
#
# COMPACT_ATOMS: atom_id res chain seq x y z
N MET A 1 49.36 63.51 12.42
CA MET A 1 48.20 63.41 11.49
C MET A 1 48.03 62.05 10.82
N ARG A 2 49.06 61.41 10.24
CA ARG A 2 48.90 60.09 9.56
C ARG A 2 48.44 58.92 10.45
N LYS A 3 48.79 58.88 11.74
CA LYS A 3 48.33 57.82 12.67
C LYS A 3 46.88 57.99 13.15
N LEU A 4 46.36 59.22 13.20
CA LEU A 4 44.97 59.48 13.59
C LEU A 4 44.00 59.14 12.44
N ILE A 5 44.41 59.39 11.20
CA ILE A 5 43.64 59.05 9.99
C ILE A 5 43.57 57.52 9.81
N PHE A 6 44.65 56.79 10.10
CA PHE A 6 44.65 55.32 10.01
C PHE A 6 43.74 54.67 11.07
N PHE A 7 43.68 55.23 12.28
CA PHE A 7 42.78 54.74 13.33
C PHE A 7 41.31 55.08 13.03
N PHE A 8 41.03 56.26 12.46
CA PHE A 8 39.69 56.65 12.03
C PHE A 8 39.19 55.83 10.82
N VAL A 9 40.07 55.50 9.87
CA VAL A 9 39.72 54.63 8.73
C VAL A 9 39.55 53.17 9.16
N PHE A 10 40.33 52.68 10.12
CA PHE A 10 40.14 51.33 10.67
C PHE A 10 38.87 51.22 11.54
N CYS A 11 38.54 52.26 12.31
CA CYS A 11 37.26 52.34 13.02
C CYS A 11 36.08 52.55 12.06
N LEU A 12 36.22 53.28 10.95
CA LEU A 12 35.17 53.36 9.92
C LEU A 12 35.00 52.04 9.17
N LEU A 13 36.08 51.29 8.90
CA LEU A 13 35.98 49.96 8.29
C LEU A 13 35.38 48.92 9.25
N ALA A 14 35.68 48.99 10.55
CA ALA A 14 35.06 48.14 11.57
C ALA A 14 33.59 48.52 11.88
N VAL A 15 33.17 49.76 11.62
CA VAL A 15 31.77 50.20 11.71
C VAL A 15 31.01 49.96 10.40
N LEU A 16 31.70 49.90 9.25
CA LEU A 16 31.13 49.51 7.96
C LEU A 16 31.01 47.98 7.78
N GLU A 17 31.80 47.18 8.50
CA GLU A 17 31.58 45.73 8.64
C GLU A 17 30.39 45.39 9.56
N GLY A 18 29.84 46.37 10.29
CA GLY A 18 28.71 46.22 11.20
C GLY A 18 27.31 46.30 10.56
N TYR A 19 27.21 46.48 9.24
CA TYR A 19 25.93 46.60 8.51
C TYR A 19 25.84 45.80 7.20
N ALA A 20 26.68 44.76 7.05
CA ALA A 20 26.41 43.69 6.09
C ALA A 20 25.78 42.52 6.85
N GLU A 21 24.46 42.37 6.75
CA GLU A 21 23.74 41.22 7.30
C GLU A 21 24.37 39.93 6.77
N SER A 22 25.13 39.21 7.62
CA SER A 22 25.79 38.00 7.18
C SER A 22 24.77 36.86 7.15
N PHE A 23 24.54 36.27 5.96
CA PHE A 23 23.70 35.08 5.78
C PHE A 23 24.27 33.81 6.45
N ASP A 24 25.03 33.93 7.55
CA ASP A 24 25.74 32.83 8.22
C ASP A 24 24.77 31.80 8.81
N GLY A 25 23.63 32.25 9.33
CA GLY A 25 22.58 31.36 9.81
C GLY A 25 22.02 30.45 8.70
N VAL A 26 21.86 30.99 7.49
CA VAL A 26 21.38 30.27 6.30
C VAL A 26 22.50 29.40 5.72
N ARG A 27 23.75 29.87 5.70
CA ARG A 27 24.92 29.04 5.32
C ARG A 27 25.03 27.80 6.21
N GLY A 28 24.89 27.98 7.53
CA GLY A 28 24.88 26.88 8.49
C GLY A 28 23.72 25.91 8.29
N LEU A 29 22.54 26.43 7.94
CA LEU A 29 21.38 25.61 7.55
C LEU A 29 21.69 24.74 6.33
N VAL A 30 22.20 25.34 5.24
CA VAL A 30 22.55 24.60 4.02
C VAL A 30 23.60 23.55 4.31
N GLN A 31 24.61 23.88 5.12
CA GLN A 31 25.66 22.94 5.51
C GLN A 31 25.12 21.69 6.23
N ARG A 32 24.05 21.83 7.02
CA ARG A 32 23.42 20.70 7.72
C ARG A 32 22.44 19.93 6.82
N ARG A 33 21.55 20.65 6.13
CA ARG A 33 20.45 20.04 5.37
C ARG A 33 20.88 19.56 3.99
N ALA A 34 21.61 20.38 3.24
CA ALA A 34 22.07 20.07 1.90
C ALA A 34 23.59 20.31 1.75
N PRO A 35 24.45 19.54 2.46
CA PRO A 35 25.90 19.75 2.46
C PRO A 35 26.53 19.71 1.06
N TRP A 36 25.93 18.97 0.14
CA TRP A 36 26.35 18.89 -1.27
C TRP A 36 26.13 20.22 -2.03
N LEU A 37 25.20 21.06 -1.59
CA LEU A 37 24.95 22.38 -2.17
C LEU A 37 25.85 23.48 -1.57
N ALA A 38 26.35 23.27 -0.35
CA ALA A 38 27.00 24.32 0.45
C ALA A 38 28.17 25.04 -0.24
N LYS A 39 28.97 24.34 -1.06
CA LYS A 39 30.10 24.93 -1.82
C LYS A 39 29.69 25.59 -3.14
N HIS A 40 28.47 25.33 -3.58
CA HIS A 40 27.93 25.73 -4.87
C HIS A 40 26.83 26.78 -4.78
N ILE A 41 26.54 27.28 -3.58
CA ILE A 41 25.60 28.36 -3.32
C ILE A 41 26.33 29.63 -2.87
N GLN A 42 25.83 30.77 -3.28
CA GLN A 42 26.27 32.09 -2.83
C GLN A 42 25.05 32.92 -2.44
N PHE A 43 25.23 33.79 -1.44
CA PHE A 43 24.18 34.68 -0.95
C PHE A 43 24.60 36.12 -1.20
N GLU A 44 23.68 36.91 -1.73
CA GLU A 44 23.82 38.35 -1.95
C GLU A 44 22.65 39.08 -1.29
N LYS A 45 22.87 40.33 -0.85
CA LYS A 45 21.81 41.14 -0.23
C LYS A 45 21.04 41.88 -1.33
N SER A 46 19.71 41.92 -1.21
CA SER A 46 18.81 42.75 -2.00
C SER A 46 18.40 43.98 -1.20
N ASP A 47 18.37 45.15 -1.84
CA ASP A 47 17.86 46.41 -1.27
C ASP A 47 16.38 46.66 -1.64
N ALA A 48 15.65 45.64 -2.08
CA ALA A 48 14.22 45.76 -2.39
C ALA A 48 13.39 46.11 -1.14
N GLU A 49 12.38 46.98 -1.31
CA GLU A 49 11.51 47.43 -0.21
C GLU A 49 10.62 46.31 0.34
N ASN A 50 10.11 45.43 -0.53
CA ASN A 50 9.28 44.27 -0.14
C ASN A 50 10.14 43.02 -0.03
N GLU A 51 9.77 42.12 0.89
CA GLU A 51 10.48 40.87 1.10
C GLU A 51 10.52 40.02 -0.18
N CYS A 52 11.72 39.65 -0.62
CA CYS A 52 11.92 38.93 -1.85
C CYS A 52 13.23 38.14 -1.87
N PHE A 53 13.30 37.18 -2.79
CA PHE A 53 14.55 36.58 -3.23
C PHE A 53 14.62 36.50 -4.75
N THR A 54 15.84 36.46 -5.29
CA THR A 54 16.15 36.24 -6.70
C THR A 54 17.13 35.09 -6.86
N LEU A 55 16.78 34.12 -7.68
CA LEU A 55 17.63 32.98 -8.06
C LEU A 55 18.29 33.24 -9.40
N ARG A 56 19.62 33.02 -9.50
CA ARG A 56 20.34 33.02 -10.79
C ARG A 56 21.58 32.13 -10.73
N SER A 57 21.97 31.55 -11.86
CA SER A 57 23.23 30.82 -11.96
C SER A 57 24.37 31.74 -12.41
N LYS A 58 25.50 31.73 -11.70
CA LYS A 58 26.70 32.52 -12.01
C LYS A 58 27.96 31.71 -11.70
N ASN A 59 28.86 31.57 -12.67
CA ASN A 59 30.15 30.86 -12.52
C ASN A 59 30.01 29.44 -11.94
N GLY A 60 29.00 28.67 -12.39
CA GLY A 60 28.74 27.31 -11.92
C GLY A 60 28.19 27.20 -10.50
N LYS A 61 27.69 28.32 -9.93
CA LYS A 61 27.05 28.39 -8.61
C LYS A 61 25.64 28.95 -8.73
N ILE A 62 24.76 28.54 -7.83
CA ILE A 62 23.47 29.20 -7.62
C ILE A 62 23.67 30.40 -6.70
N VAL A 63 23.20 31.57 -7.12
CA VAL A 63 23.18 32.79 -6.32
C VAL A 63 21.75 33.01 -5.84
N VAL A 64 21.59 33.15 -4.52
CA VAL A 64 20.36 33.57 -3.87
C VAL A 64 20.56 35.00 -3.37
N GLU A 65 20.00 35.96 -4.11
CA GLU A 65 19.98 37.36 -3.68
C GLU A 65 18.68 37.60 -2.89
N ALA A 66 18.73 38.09 -1.65
CA ALA A 66 17.55 38.20 -0.81
C ALA A 66 17.57 39.41 0.12
N THR A 67 16.38 39.87 0.54
CA THR A 67 16.23 41.03 1.43
C THR A 67 16.63 40.75 2.88
N GLY A 68 16.68 39.49 3.29
CA GLY A 68 17.05 39.06 4.64
C GLY A 68 17.21 37.55 4.74
N THR A 69 17.63 37.07 5.91
CA THR A 69 17.94 35.65 6.13
C THR A 69 16.77 34.70 5.89
N ASN A 70 15.54 35.09 6.26
CA ASN A 70 14.35 34.26 6.05
C ASN A 70 14.04 34.07 4.55
N ALA A 71 13.97 35.17 3.78
CA ALA A 71 13.79 35.12 2.32
C ALA A 71 14.90 34.33 1.61
N ALA A 72 16.16 34.41 2.10
CA ALA A 72 17.25 33.60 1.56
C ALA A 72 17.04 32.10 1.80
N ALA A 73 16.52 31.69 2.96
CA ALA A 73 16.19 30.30 3.23
C ALA A 73 15.05 29.80 2.32
N VAL A 74 14.03 30.61 2.08
CA VAL A 74 12.97 30.29 1.09
C VAL A 74 13.56 30.16 -0.31
N GLY A 75 14.46 31.06 -0.71
CA GLY A 75 15.15 30.95 -2.00
C GLY A 75 15.95 29.65 -2.17
N VAL A 76 16.61 29.19 -1.10
CA VAL A 76 17.25 27.87 -1.08
C VAL A 76 16.22 26.77 -1.31
N ASN A 77 15.11 26.76 -0.56
CA ASN A 77 14.08 25.74 -0.69
C ASN A 77 13.40 25.76 -2.06
N TRP A 78 13.16 26.95 -2.62
CA TRP A 78 12.61 27.15 -3.95
C TRP A 78 13.52 26.55 -5.03
N TYR A 79 14.83 26.77 -4.93
CA TYR A 79 15.80 26.14 -5.81
C TYR A 79 15.83 24.61 -5.64
N LEU A 80 15.77 24.12 -4.40
CA LEU A 80 15.72 22.68 -4.12
C LEU A 80 14.47 22.03 -4.72
N LYS A 81 13.28 22.61 -4.54
CA LYS A 81 12.01 22.07 -5.01
C LYS A 81 11.88 22.14 -6.54
N TYR A 82 11.97 23.34 -7.10
CA TYR A 82 11.61 23.58 -8.50
C TYR A 82 12.70 23.24 -9.50
N TYR A 83 13.97 23.24 -9.08
CA TYR A 83 15.10 22.95 -9.97
C TYR A 83 15.76 21.63 -9.61
N CYS A 84 16.07 21.39 -8.33
CA CYS A 84 16.76 20.17 -7.93
C CYS A 84 15.83 18.96 -7.75
N HIS A 85 14.51 19.19 -7.70
CA HIS A 85 13.50 18.19 -7.36
C HIS A 85 13.83 17.48 -6.04
N ARG A 86 14.00 18.28 -4.99
CA ARG A 86 14.30 17.86 -3.61
C ARG A 86 13.31 18.50 -2.65
N SER A 87 12.94 17.76 -1.61
CA SER A 87 11.98 18.23 -0.61
C SER A 87 12.42 17.85 0.81
N MET A 88 11.88 18.56 1.78
CA MET A 88 12.06 18.31 3.21
C MET A 88 10.72 18.37 3.91
N SER A 89 10.42 17.41 4.78
CA SER A 89 9.19 17.45 5.58
C SER A 89 9.30 16.65 6.88
N HIS A 90 8.35 16.86 7.78
CA HIS A 90 8.21 16.08 9.02
C HIS A 90 7.99 14.58 8.77
N MET A 91 7.58 14.21 7.55
CA MET A 91 7.33 12.84 7.12
C MET A 91 8.36 12.39 6.08
N GLY A 92 9.63 12.69 6.34
CA GLY A 92 10.80 12.26 5.58
C GLY A 92 11.31 13.27 4.55
N ASP A 93 12.61 13.21 4.31
CA ASP A 93 13.33 14.08 3.37
C ASP A 93 13.69 13.32 2.08
N GLN A 94 13.70 14.05 0.95
CA GLN A 94 14.34 13.63 -0.29
C GLN A 94 15.39 14.70 -0.67
N LEU A 95 16.63 14.46 -0.22
CA LEU A 95 17.78 15.35 -0.36
C LEU A 95 19.00 14.68 -1.03
N THR A 96 18.78 13.63 -1.83
CA THR A 96 19.85 12.88 -2.49
C THR A 96 20.71 13.81 -3.37
N PRO A 97 22.04 13.81 -3.25
CA PRO A 97 22.90 14.70 -4.05
C PRO A 97 22.67 14.55 -5.56
N LEU A 98 22.79 15.66 -6.29
CA LEU A 98 22.76 15.66 -7.76
C LEU A 98 24.17 15.51 -8.33
N LYS A 99 24.28 14.88 -9.51
CA LYS A 99 25.55 14.81 -10.25
C LYS A 99 25.97 16.18 -10.77
N GLU A 100 25.00 16.92 -11.30
CA GLU A 100 25.18 18.28 -11.82
C GLU A 100 24.05 19.16 -11.28
N LEU A 101 24.39 20.41 -10.97
CA LEU A 101 23.41 21.36 -10.45
C LEU A 101 22.64 21.99 -11.62
N PRO A 102 21.30 22.02 -11.55
CA PRO A 102 20.47 22.66 -12.56
C PRO A 102 20.82 24.15 -12.72
N VAL A 103 20.89 24.61 -13.97
CA VAL A 103 21.13 26.01 -14.28
C VAL A 103 19.80 26.77 -14.27
N VAL A 104 19.76 27.89 -13.57
CA VAL A 104 18.66 28.86 -13.65
C VAL A 104 18.91 29.74 -14.87
N GLU A 105 18.27 29.42 -16.00
CA GLU A 105 18.52 30.05 -17.30
C GLU A 105 18.28 31.57 -17.32
N LYS A 106 17.24 32.01 -16.61
CA LYS A 106 16.87 33.42 -16.45
C LYS A 106 16.68 33.71 -14.96
N PRO A 107 17.14 34.86 -14.45
CA PRO A 107 16.90 35.23 -13.07
C PRO A 107 15.41 35.17 -12.72
N VAL A 108 15.07 34.49 -11.62
CA VAL A 108 13.69 34.37 -11.11
C VAL A 108 13.60 35.11 -9.81
N THR A 109 12.78 36.17 -9.77
CA THR A 109 12.49 36.96 -8.57
C THR A 109 11.11 36.59 -8.03
N VAL A 110 11.04 36.19 -6.77
CA VAL A 110 9.81 35.87 -6.05
C VAL A 110 9.64 36.87 -4.91
N LYS A 111 8.43 37.44 -4.78
CA LYS A 111 8.11 38.52 -3.84
C LYS A 111 6.90 38.14 -3.00
N THR A 112 6.84 38.62 -1.77
CA THR A 112 5.65 38.52 -0.92
C THR A 112 5.31 39.87 -0.29
N SER A 113 4.02 40.14 -0.14
CA SER A 113 3.48 41.25 0.66
C SER A 113 3.06 40.81 2.07
N SER A 114 3.14 39.51 2.35
CA SER A 114 2.79 38.91 3.63
C SER A 114 3.87 39.21 4.67
N ILE A 115 3.49 39.87 5.76
CA ILE A 115 4.40 40.25 6.84
C ILE A 115 4.76 39.03 7.70
N TYR A 116 3.77 38.17 7.99
CA TYR A 116 3.94 37.04 8.91
C TYR A 116 3.67 35.70 8.25
N ARG A 117 4.53 34.72 8.51
CA ARG A 117 4.28 33.31 8.26
C ARG A 117 4.54 32.59 9.57
N TYR A 118 3.45 32.14 10.17
CA TYR A 118 3.43 31.67 11.54
C TYR A 118 3.46 30.15 11.65
N ALA A 119 4.09 29.62 12.69
CA ALA A 119 4.01 28.20 13.01
C ALA A 119 3.74 27.92 14.50
N LEU A 120 3.03 26.81 14.69
CA LEU A 120 2.76 26.05 15.91
C LEU A 120 1.57 26.48 16.75
N ASN A 121 0.85 25.46 17.23
CA ASN A 121 -0.13 25.55 18.29
C ASN A 121 0.57 25.30 19.64
N TYR A 122 -0.02 25.73 20.76
CA TYR A 122 0.41 25.27 22.08
C TYR A 122 0.38 23.74 22.14
N CYS A 123 -0.68 23.10 21.62
CA CYS A 123 -0.83 21.64 21.62
C CYS A 123 0.33 20.90 20.91
N THR A 124 0.97 21.52 19.91
CA THR A 124 2.11 20.90 19.20
C THR A 124 3.27 20.59 20.15
N TYR A 125 3.41 21.39 21.22
CA TYR A 125 4.42 21.18 22.25
C TYR A 125 4.20 19.92 23.09
N ASN A 126 2.99 19.37 23.11
CA ASN A 126 2.71 18.14 23.84
C ASN A 126 2.54 16.92 22.96
N TYR A 127 1.74 17.00 21.90
CA TYR A 127 1.51 15.82 21.08
C TYR A 127 2.73 15.42 20.25
N THR A 128 3.50 16.40 19.77
CA THR A 128 4.70 16.15 18.97
C THR A 128 6.01 16.43 19.72
N MET A 129 6.12 17.57 20.42
CA MET A 129 7.43 18.12 20.82
C MET A 129 7.79 17.96 22.32
N SER A 130 7.00 17.20 23.09
CA SER A 130 7.18 17.03 24.55
C SER A 130 8.61 16.67 24.95
N PHE A 131 9.23 15.83 24.13
CA PHE A 131 10.52 15.20 24.41
C PHE A 131 11.59 15.57 23.38
N TYR A 132 11.40 16.67 22.65
CA TYR A 132 12.40 17.15 21.70
C TYR A 132 13.70 17.51 22.40
N THR A 133 14.80 17.05 21.80
CA THR A 133 16.16 17.45 22.12
C THR A 133 16.56 18.68 21.31
N TRP A 134 17.77 19.20 21.54
CA TRP A 134 18.29 20.30 20.72
C TRP A 134 18.42 19.93 19.23
N ASP A 135 18.76 18.68 18.92
CA ASP A 135 18.95 18.27 17.53
C ASP A 135 17.60 18.26 16.79
N ASP A 136 16.52 17.85 17.46
CA ASP A 136 15.16 17.94 16.95
C ASP A 136 14.76 19.41 16.70
N TRP A 137 14.99 20.31 17.67
CA TRP A 137 14.71 21.74 17.51
C TRP A 137 15.55 22.41 16.44
N GLN A 138 16.82 22.04 16.30
CA GLN A 138 17.68 22.56 15.24
C GLN A 138 17.17 22.13 13.87
N TRP A 139 16.70 20.89 13.74
CA TRP A 139 16.07 20.38 12.53
C TRP A 139 14.77 21.11 12.22
N GLU A 140 13.93 21.33 13.22
CA GLU A 140 12.64 22.00 13.11
C GLU A 140 12.80 23.46 12.67
N LEU A 141 13.71 24.21 13.31
CA LEU A 141 13.99 25.61 12.96
C LEU A 141 14.58 25.74 11.55
N ASP A 142 15.38 24.77 11.11
CA ASP A 142 15.88 24.74 9.73
C ASP A 142 14.72 24.51 8.73
N TRP A 143 13.81 23.57 9.01
CA TRP A 143 12.63 23.33 8.17
C TRP A 143 11.71 24.55 8.13
N MET A 144 11.46 25.18 9.28
CA MET A 144 10.65 26.39 9.39
C MET A 144 11.20 27.53 8.53
N ALA A 145 12.50 27.82 8.63
CA ALA A 145 13.12 28.86 7.82
C ALA A 145 13.06 28.55 6.31
N LEU A 146 13.28 27.29 5.91
CA LEU A 146 13.17 26.86 4.51
C LEU A 146 11.75 27.02 3.94
N ASN A 147 10.72 26.91 4.77
CA ASN A 147 9.32 27.14 4.39
C ASN A 147 8.86 28.59 4.67
N GLY A 148 9.78 29.48 5.02
CA GLY A 148 9.51 30.91 5.16
C GLY A 148 8.78 31.30 6.44
N VAL A 149 8.69 30.41 7.43
CA VAL A 149 8.20 30.76 8.77
C VAL A 149 9.12 31.81 9.36
N ASN A 150 8.57 32.96 9.73
CA ASN A 150 9.30 34.08 10.31
C ASN A 150 8.73 34.50 11.68
N MET A 151 7.72 33.79 12.18
CA MET A 151 7.19 33.96 13.54
C MET A 151 6.78 32.59 14.09
N MET A 152 7.13 32.26 15.33
CA MET A 152 6.91 30.92 15.88
C MET A 152 6.63 30.97 17.38
N LEU A 153 5.65 30.19 17.85
CA LEU A 153 5.41 30.01 19.29
C LEU A 153 6.60 29.34 19.99
N VAL A 154 6.99 29.88 21.14
CA VAL A 154 8.01 29.32 22.05
C VAL A 154 7.39 29.09 23.43
N ALA A 155 6.74 27.93 23.62
CA ALA A 155 6.03 27.62 24.87
C ALA A 155 6.95 27.04 25.96
N ASN A 156 7.91 26.20 25.57
CA ASN A 156 8.91 25.64 26.49
C ASN A 156 9.70 26.76 27.19
N GLY A 157 10.20 26.48 28.40
CA GLY A 157 10.99 27.42 29.19
C GLY A 157 10.14 28.38 30.05
N SER A 158 8.83 28.42 29.84
CA SER A 158 7.88 29.15 30.69
C SER A 158 7.83 28.56 32.11
N GLU A 159 8.14 27.27 32.27
CA GLU A 159 8.24 26.60 33.57
C GLU A 159 9.26 27.31 34.48
N ALA A 160 10.41 27.72 33.92
CA ALA A 160 11.46 28.41 34.67
C ALA A 160 11.05 29.84 35.07
N VAL A 161 10.32 30.54 34.20
CA VAL A 161 9.76 31.87 34.51
C VAL A 161 8.77 31.75 35.67
N TRP A 162 7.78 30.86 35.54
CA TRP A 162 6.77 30.64 36.58
C TRP A 162 7.35 30.15 37.90
N GLN A 163 8.33 29.24 37.87
CA GLN A 163 9.02 28.80 39.08
C GLN A 163 9.63 30.00 39.83
N ASN A 164 10.28 30.92 39.12
CA ASN A 164 10.88 32.10 39.75
C ASN A 164 9.84 33.13 40.22
N VAL A 165 8.75 33.29 39.45
CA VAL A 165 7.60 34.12 39.84
C VAL A 165 7.02 33.64 41.16
N LEU A 166 6.72 32.34 41.27
CA LEU A 166 6.12 31.75 42.45
C LEU A 166 7.03 31.80 43.68
N ARG A 167 8.35 31.56 43.50
CA ARG A 167 9.34 31.76 44.58
C ARG A 167 9.33 33.21 45.09
N ARG A 168 9.29 34.20 44.19
CA ARG A 168 9.21 35.63 44.55
C ARG A 168 7.85 36.01 45.18
N MET A 169 6.81 35.23 44.94
CA MET A 169 5.50 35.35 45.59
C MET A 169 5.39 34.57 46.92
N GLY A 170 6.45 33.90 47.37
CA GLY A 170 6.49 33.20 48.66
C GLY A 170 5.85 31.79 48.64
N TYR A 171 5.80 31.14 47.47
CA TYR A 171 5.41 29.74 47.36
C TYR A 171 6.57 28.81 47.75
N SER A 172 6.25 27.73 48.45
CA SER A 172 7.17 26.62 48.72
C SER A 172 7.38 25.75 47.47
N GLU A 173 8.47 24.98 47.42
CA GLU A 173 8.74 24.09 46.28
C GLU A 173 7.62 23.07 46.05
N LYS A 174 6.97 22.58 47.11
CA LYS A 174 5.81 21.69 46.97
C LYS A 174 4.65 22.40 46.25
N GLU A 175 4.32 23.63 46.66
CA GLU A 175 3.23 24.38 46.03
C GLU A 175 3.55 24.75 44.58
N ILE A 176 4.83 24.92 44.22
CA ILE A 176 5.27 25.10 42.84
C ILE A 176 5.08 23.81 42.03
N TYR A 177 5.43 22.66 42.60
CA TYR A 177 5.24 21.35 41.97
C TYR A 177 3.76 20.99 41.78
N ASP A 178 2.90 21.42 42.70
CA ASP A 178 1.44 21.23 42.58
C ASP A 178 0.83 22.12 41.47
N PHE A 179 1.54 23.17 41.02
CA PHE A 179 1.08 24.06 39.95
C PHE A 179 1.65 23.71 38.57
N ILE A 180 2.97 23.50 38.46
CA ILE A 180 3.64 23.21 37.19
C ILE A 180 3.40 21.74 36.80
N THR A 181 2.87 21.53 35.60
CA THR A 181 2.57 20.18 35.07
C THR A 181 3.80 19.36 34.73
N GLY A 182 3.58 18.08 34.41
CA GLY A 182 4.58 17.19 33.83
C GLY A 182 5.03 17.57 32.41
N PRO A 183 6.10 16.92 31.91
CA PRO A 183 6.72 17.25 30.62
C PRO A 183 5.80 17.06 29.41
N GLY A 184 4.74 16.25 29.53
CA GLY A 184 3.77 15.99 28.47
C GLY A 184 2.52 16.88 28.45
N TYR A 185 2.42 17.88 29.33
CA TYR A 185 1.16 18.61 29.56
C TYR A 185 1.30 20.15 29.67
N ASN A 186 2.46 20.71 29.30
CA ASN A 186 2.71 22.15 29.46
C ASN A 186 1.82 23.06 28.59
N ALA A 187 1.26 22.57 27.48
CA ALA A 187 0.39 23.32 26.59
C ALA A 187 -0.90 23.74 27.30
N TRP A 188 -1.63 22.78 27.85
CA TRP A 188 -2.90 23.01 28.56
C TRP A 188 -2.71 23.78 29.86
N TRP A 189 -1.53 23.68 30.48
CA TRP A 189 -1.18 24.54 31.61
C TRP A 189 -1.06 26.00 31.19
N LEU A 190 -0.31 26.30 30.13
CA LEU A 190 -0.11 27.68 29.66
C LEU A 190 -1.39 28.31 29.07
N MET A 191 -2.30 27.48 28.56
CA MET A 191 -3.65 27.89 28.15
C MET A 191 -4.63 28.02 29.32
N GLY A 192 -4.22 27.73 30.55
CA GLY A 192 -5.03 27.91 31.76
C GLY A 192 -6.13 26.87 31.94
N ASN A 193 -5.94 25.65 31.43
CA ASN A 193 -6.91 24.55 31.55
C ASN A 193 -6.59 23.59 32.71
N ILE A 194 -5.32 23.40 33.06
CA ILE A 194 -4.89 22.41 34.07
C ILE A 194 -3.78 22.98 34.96
N GLU A 195 -3.64 22.46 36.18
CA GLU A 195 -2.47 22.63 37.05
C GLU A 195 -1.97 21.27 37.58
N GLY A 196 -0.65 21.11 37.70
CA GLY A 196 0.01 19.96 38.37
C GLY A 196 -0.01 18.59 37.66
N TRP A 197 -0.94 18.33 36.72
CA TRP A 197 -1.10 17.00 36.11
C TRP A 197 0.16 16.48 35.39
N GLY A 198 0.42 15.16 35.51
CA GLY A 198 1.62 14.50 34.98
C GLY A 198 2.92 14.85 35.69
N GLY A 199 2.87 15.74 36.69
CA GLY A 199 4.00 16.25 37.45
C GLY A 199 4.47 15.34 38.59
N PRO A 200 5.51 15.76 39.33
CA PRO A 200 6.20 17.05 39.16
C PRO A 200 7.11 17.07 37.94
N MET A 201 7.28 18.25 37.32
CA MET A 201 8.37 18.49 36.36
C MET A 201 9.72 18.38 37.08
N PRO A 202 10.64 17.49 36.66
CA PRO A 202 11.98 17.42 37.24
C PRO A 202 12.73 18.74 37.08
N GLN A 203 13.42 19.21 38.14
CA GLN A 203 14.19 20.46 38.09
C GLN A 203 15.23 20.48 36.96
N SER A 204 15.90 19.35 36.72
CA SER A 204 16.85 19.17 35.61
C SER A 204 16.23 19.44 34.24
N GLN A 205 14.93 19.14 34.05
CA GLN A 205 14.19 19.40 32.82
C GLN A 205 13.75 20.86 32.71
N ILE A 206 13.38 21.51 33.82
CA ILE A 206 13.15 22.96 33.85
C ILE A 206 14.42 23.70 33.40
N ASP A 207 15.56 23.33 33.98
CA ASP A 207 16.86 23.94 33.68
C ASP A 207 17.31 23.66 32.24
N SER A 208 17.10 22.45 31.73
CA SER A 208 17.49 22.07 30.37
C SER A 208 16.61 22.73 29.31
N ARG A 209 15.28 22.80 29.53
CA ARG A 209 14.35 23.51 28.64
C ARG A 209 14.63 25.01 28.59
N MET A 210 14.94 25.64 29.73
CA MET A 210 15.39 27.05 29.77
C MET A 210 16.64 27.27 28.90
N LYS A 211 17.67 26.43 29.06
CA LYS A 211 18.91 26.53 28.25
C LYS A 211 18.65 26.24 26.77
N MET A 212 17.76 25.30 26.46
CA MET A 212 17.36 24.97 25.10
C MET A 212 16.68 26.16 24.43
N VAL A 213 15.76 26.84 25.12
CA VAL A 213 15.08 28.05 24.62
C VAL A 213 16.08 29.17 24.37
N GLN A 214 17.07 29.38 25.24
CA GLN A 214 18.15 30.35 24.98
C GLN A 214 18.90 30.05 23.67
N LYS A 215 19.15 28.78 23.36
CA LYS A 215 19.73 28.36 22.07
C LYS A 215 18.76 28.55 20.90
N MET A 216 17.47 28.23 21.09
CA MET A 216 16.42 28.45 20.08
C MET A 216 16.35 29.92 19.70
N LEU A 217 16.27 30.84 20.66
CA LEU A 217 16.19 32.29 20.42
C LEU A 217 17.39 32.81 19.63
N ALA A 218 18.60 32.38 19.98
CA ALA A 218 19.81 32.73 19.22
C ALA A 218 19.75 32.20 17.77
N ARG A 219 19.25 30.99 17.57
CA ARG A 219 19.12 30.37 16.24
C ARG A 219 18.02 31.05 15.42
N MET A 220 16.86 31.30 16.02
CA MET A 220 15.73 32.02 15.43
C MET A 220 16.16 33.39 14.91
N LYS A 221 16.87 34.16 15.74
CA LYS A 221 17.48 35.44 15.33
C LYS A 221 18.39 35.29 14.11
N SER A 222 19.24 34.26 14.06
CA SER A 222 20.13 34.00 12.91
C SER A 222 19.40 33.61 11.61
N LEU A 223 18.13 33.23 11.71
CA LEU A 223 17.28 32.79 10.60
C LEU A 223 16.17 33.80 10.28
N GLY A 224 16.11 34.93 10.99
CA GLY A 224 15.04 35.92 10.83
C GLY A 224 13.67 35.40 11.28
N ILE A 225 13.63 34.61 12.36
CA ILE A 225 12.39 34.11 12.98
C ILE A 225 12.18 34.85 14.30
N GLU A 226 11.00 35.45 14.46
CA GLU A 226 10.56 36.14 15.66
C GLU A 226 9.91 35.16 16.66
N PRO A 227 10.31 35.17 17.94
CA PRO A 227 9.69 34.33 18.96
C PRO A 227 8.38 34.94 19.47
N LEU A 228 7.32 34.13 19.48
CA LEU A 228 6.09 34.41 20.21
C LEU A 228 6.17 33.71 21.58
N MET A 229 6.36 34.48 22.65
CA MET A 229 6.51 33.96 24.01
C MET A 229 5.19 34.07 24.80
N PRO A 230 4.91 33.21 25.79
CA PRO A 230 3.76 33.42 26.68
C PRO A 230 3.86 34.75 27.45
N GLY A 231 2.78 35.52 27.42
CA GLY A 231 2.58 36.75 28.18
C GLY A 231 1.73 36.53 29.43
N PHE A 232 1.81 37.47 30.37
CA PHE A 232 1.00 37.43 31.59
C PHE A 232 -0.35 38.10 31.36
N TYR A 233 -1.42 37.29 31.35
CA TYR A 233 -2.81 37.74 31.18
C TYR A 233 -3.65 37.65 32.47
N GLY A 234 -3.03 37.24 33.59
CA GLY A 234 -3.69 37.11 34.90
C GLY A 234 -3.71 35.69 35.47
N MET A 235 -3.29 34.67 34.71
CA MET A 235 -3.19 33.29 35.21
C MET A 235 -2.38 33.20 36.50
N VAL A 236 -2.94 32.59 37.54
CA VAL A 236 -2.26 32.35 38.83
C VAL A 236 -2.69 30.99 39.40
N PRO A 237 -1.91 30.36 40.30
CA PRO A 237 -2.33 29.12 40.93
C PRO A 237 -3.67 29.26 41.64
N SER A 238 -4.52 28.24 41.59
CA SER A 238 -5.83 28.24 42.27
C SER A 238 -5.72 28.44 43.80
N SER A 239 -4.53 28.21 44.34
CA SER A 239 -4.16 28.40 45.74
C SER A 239 -3.82 29.85 46.13
N LEU A 240 -3.70 30.79 45.18
CA LEU A 240 -3.33 32.18 45.48
C LEU A 240 -4.31 32.87 46.43
N LYS A 241 -5.61 32.55 46.33
CA LYS A 241 -6.66 33.04 47.24
C LYS A 241 -6.41 32.75 48.72
N ASN A 242 -5.56 31.78 49.03
CA ASN A 242 -5.17 31.45 50.41
C ASN A 242 -3.98 32.29 50.91
N LYS A 243 -3.30 33.02 50.02
CA LYS A 243 -2.09 33.81 50.30
C LYS A 243 -2.25 35.31 50.04
N SER A 244 -3.18 35.71 49.17
CA SER A 244 -3.45 37.10 48.81
C SER A 244 -4.91 37.49 49.11
N LYS A 245 -5.13 38.80 49.30
CA LYS A 245 -6.46 39.43 49.40
C LYS A 245 -6.91 40.11 48.10
N ALA A 246 -6.14 39.99 47.02
CA ALA A 246 -6.48 40.52 45.71
C ALA A 246 -7.79 39.92 45.18
N HIS A 247 -8.43 40.65 44.27
CA HIS A 247 -9.59 40.13 43.55
C HIS A 247 -9.16 39.03 42.57
N ILE A 248 -9.54 37.79 42.90
CA ILE A 248 -9.21 36.59 42.13
C ILE A 248 -10.51 35.95 41.66
N ILE A 249 -10.59 35.66 40.37
CA ILE A 249 -11.75 35.12 39.69
C ILE A 249 -11.53 33.63 39.48
N ALA A 250 -12.27 32.82 40.23
CA ALA A 250 -12.19 31.37 40.16
C ALA A 250 -12.64 30.85 38.79
N GLN A 251 -11.85 29.98 38.15
CA GLN A 251 -12.15 29.49 36.80
C GLN A 251 -12.83 28.11 36.76
N GLY A 252 -12.97 27.45 37.91
CA GLY A 252 -13.61 26.14 38.00
C GLY A 252 -12.77 25.02 37.39
N ASN A 253 -13.41 24.08 36.70
CA ASN A 253 -12.76 22.90 36.14
C ASN A 253 -12.79 22.91 34.61
N TRP A 254 -11.81 22.25 34.00
CA TRP A 254 -11.85 21.83 32.59
C TRP A 254 -11.85 20.29 32.58
N GLY A 255 -13.02 19.70 32.30
CA GLY A 255 -13.26 18.28 32.51
C GLY A 255 -12.96 17.87 33.97
N ALA A 256 -12.09 16.86 34.13
CA ALA A 256 -11.66 16.36 35.43
C ALA A 256 -10.69 17.29 36.20
N PHE A 257 -10.13 18.30 35.54
CA PHE A 257 -8.98 19.05 36.04
C PHE A 257 -9.36 20.40 36.63
N VAL A 258 -8.65 20.81 37.68
CA VAL A 258 -8.73 22.15 38.25
C VAL A 258 -8.03 23.14 37.32
N ARG A 259 -8.71 24.23 36.97
CA ARG A 259 -8.11 25.34 36.22
C ARG A 259 -7.33 26.27 37.16
N PRO A 260 -6.20 26.85 36.70
CA PRO A 260 -5.63 28.05 37.32
C PRO A 260 -6.68 29.17 37.42
N ASP A 261 -6.63 29.95 38.51
CA ASP A 261 -7.52 31.10 38.69
C ASP A 261 -6.98 32.33 37.93
N ILE A 262 -7.82 33.35 37.72
CA ILE A 262 -7.43 34.62 37.09
C ILE A 262 -7.33 35.72 38.14
N LEU A 263 -6.16 36.33 38.29
CA LEU A 263 -5.98 37.60 38.99
C LEU A 263 -6.57 38.72 38.13
N ASP A 264 -7.56 39.45 38.67
CA ASP A 264 -8.26 40.51 37.94
C ASP A 264 -7.25 41.56 37.42
N PRO A 265 -7.19 41.82 36.09
CA PRO A 265 -6.30 42.84 35.53
C PRO A 265 -6.50 44.27 36.05
N LEU A 266 -7.63 44.53 36.72
CA LEU A 266 -7.91 45.83 37.35
C LEU A 266 -7.48 45.90 38.83
N ASP A 267 -7.09 44.78 39.44
CA ASP A 267 -6.57 44.75 40.80
C ASP A 267 -5.12 45.27 40.86
N PRO A 268 -4.74 46.11 41.84
CA PRO A 268 -3.36 46.60 41.97
C PRO A 268 -2.29 45.51 42.09
N GLU A 269 -2.63 44.30 42.57
CA GLU A 269 -1.67 43.20 42.65
C GLU A 269 -1.32 42.61 41.28
N PHE A 270 -2.17 42.81 40.26
CA PHE A 270 -1.88 42.40 38.88
C PHE A 270 -0.58 43.02 38.36
N ASP A 271 -0.42 44.33 38.53
CA ASP A 271 0.79 45.05 38.12
C ASP A 271 2.07 44.50 38.78
N LYS A 272 1.96 44.05 40.03
CA LYS A 272 3.08 43.48 40.79
C LYS A 272 3.46 42.10 40.24
N VAL A 273 2.49 41.23 39.98
CA VAL A 273 2.77 39.89 39.44
C VAL A 273 3.25 39.99 37.99
N ALA A 274 2.64 40.86 37.18
CA ALA A 274 3.08 41.16 35.81
C ALA A 274 4.54 41.67 35.79
N ALA A 275 4.90 42.56 36.71
CA ALA A 275 6.28 43.04 36.86
C ALA A 275 7.27 41.88 37.05
N ILE A 276 6.99 41.01 38.02
CA ILE A 276 7.85 39.86 38.34
C ILE A 276 7.95 38.95 37.11
N PHE A 277 6.82 38.63 36.47
CA PHE A 277 6.80 37.76 35.30
C PHE A 277 7.67 38.32 34.17
N TYR A 278 7.46 39.57 33.75
CA TYR A 278 8.21 40.16 32.64
C TYR A 278 9.69 40.44 32.98
N GLU A 279 10.01 40.77 34.23
CA GLU A 279 11.39 40.85 34.72
C GLU A 279 12.12 39.51 34.61
N GLU A 280 11.49 38.42 35.04
CA GLU A 280 12.08 37.07 34.95
C GLU A 280 12.21 36.62 33.50
N THR A 281 11.19 36.85 32.66
CA THR A 281 11.28 36.61 31.21
C THR A 281 12.46 37.37 30.60
N ARG A 282 12.62 38.65 30.93
CA ARG A 282 13.74 39.47 30.42
C ARG A 282 15.08 38.95 30.90
N ARG A 283 15.16 38.55 32.18
CA ARG A 283 16.39 38.03 32.79
C ARG A 283 16.82 36.72 32.13
N LEU A 284 15.88 35.84 31.81
CA LEU A 284 16.17 34.51 31.26
C LEU A 284 16.37 34.52 29.74
N TYR A 285 15.59 35.32 29.01
CA TYR A 285 15.45 35.22 27.55
C TYR A 285 15.78 36.51 26.78
N GLY A 286 16.03 37.62 27.49
CA GLY A 286 16.44 38.88 26.89
C GLY A 286 15.29 39.87 26.69
N SER A 287 15.63 41.07 26.21
CA SER A 287 14.69 42.19 26.01
C SER A 287 14.23 42.37 24.56
N ASP A 288 14.79 41.61 23.63
CA ASP A 288 14.56 41.69 22.18
C ASP A 288 13.37 40.81 21.76
N ILE A 289 12.31 40.77 22.58
CA ILE A 289 11.09 39.98 22.34
C ILE A 289 9.96 40.95 22.06
N ARG A 290 9.30 40.76 20.92
CA ARG A 290 8.23 41.65 20.46
C ARG A 290 6.84 41.03 20.55
N PHE A 291 6.71 39.71 20.45
CA PHE A 291 5.42 39.04 20.36
C PHE A 291 5.11 38.25 21.62
N PHE A 292 3.93 38.47 22.19
CA PHE A 292 3.45 37.70 23.35
C PHE A 292 2.07 37.12 23.13
N SER A 293 1.86 35.86 23.51
CA SER A 293 0.59 35.15 23.44
C SER A 293 -0.06 35.01 24.82
N GLY A 294 -1.38 34.95 24.86
CA GLY A 294 -2.13 34.71 26.09
C GLY A 294 -3.60 35.00 25.89
N ASP A 295 -4.43 33.97 26.04
CA ASP A 295 -5.86 34.03 25.79
C ASP A 295 -6.63 33.87 27.11
N PRO A 296 -7.02 34.98 27.78
CA PRO A 296 -7.91 34.86 28.93
C PRO A 296 -9.22 34.20 28.47
N PHE A 297 -9.70 33.21 29.22
CA PHE A 297 -10.97 32.50 28.97
C PHE A 297 -10.96 31.53 27.76
N HIS A 298 -9.80 30.95 27.42
CA HIS A 298 -9.70 29.90 26.41
C HIS A 298 -10.51 28.64 26.79
N GLU A 299 -11.42 28.22 25.90
CA GLU A 299 -12.31 27.05 26.05
C GLU A 299 -13.01 26.96 27.42
N GLY A 300 -13.61 28.06 27.86
CA GLY A 300 -14.42 28.13 29.07
C GLY A 300 -13.91 29.14 30.09
N GLY A 301 -14.05 28.82 31.38
CA GLY A 301 -13.86 29.79 32.45
C GLY A 301 -15.05 30.73 32.61
N THR A 302 -14.92 31.76 33.44
CA THR A 302 -15.98 32.76 33.67
C THR A 302 -15.50 34.17 33.40
N THR A 303 -16.34 34.93 32.70
CA THR A 303 -16.19 36.38 32.50
C THR A 303 -17.05 37.20 33.46
N ASP A 304 -17.81 36.53 34.35
CA ASP A 304 -18.71 37.21 35.27
C ASP A 304 -17.93 38.12 36.22
N GLY A 305 -18.33 39.40 36.28
CA GLY A 305 -17.64 40.42 37.06
C GLY A 305 -16.41 41.05 36.39
N VAL A 306 -16.07 40.68 35.14
CA VAL A 306 -14.92 41.25 34.40
C VAL A 306 -15.37 42.29 33.37
N SER A 307 -14.83 43.51 33.45
CA SER A 307 -14.96 44.50 32.36
C SER A 307 -14.00 44.15 31.22
N LEU A 308 -14.44 43.34 30.25
CA LEU A 308 -13.58 42.76 29.19
C LEU A 308 -12.69 43.81 28.48
N GLY A 309 -13.25 44.96 28.07
CA GLY A 309 -12.47 45.98 27.38
C GLY A 309 -11.44 46.68 28.28
N ASP A 310 -11.77 46.92 29.55
CA ASP A 310 -10.82 47.53 30.49
C ASP A 310 -9.74 46.54 30.93
N ALA A 311 -10.11 45.28 31.13
CA ALA A 311 -9.18 44.19 31.39
C ALA A 311 -8.21 43.99 30.22
N GLY A 312 -8.70 43.96 28.98
CA GLY A 312 -7.86 43.89 27.78
C GLY A 312 -6.86 45.03 27.71
N ARG A 313 -7.30 46.28 27.93
CA ARG A 313 -6.41 47.45 27.95
C ARG A 313 -5.37 47.35 29.07
N ALA A 314 -5.75 46.88 30.26
CA ALA A 314 -4.83 46.70 31.39
C ALA A 314 -3.74 45.66 31.08
N ILE A 315 -4.12 44.52 30.49
CA ILE A 315 -3.18 43.48 30.06
C ILE A 315 -2.20 44.03 29.00
N GLN A 316 -2.73 44.71 27.96
CA GLN A 316 -1.89 45.30 26.91
C GLN A 316 -0.91 46.34 27.48
N ASN A 317 -1.37 47.21 28.38
CA ASN A 317 -0.52 48.22 29.02
C ASN A 317 0.56 47.58 29.91
N ALA A 318 0.21 46.56 30.69
CA ALA A 318 1.17 45.86 31.55
C ALA A 318 2.27 45.20 30.72
N MET A 319 1.92 44.55 29.60
CA MET A 319 2.87 43.97 28.66
C MET A 319 3.80 45.05 28.08
N GLN A 320 3.24 46.13 27.55
CA GLN A 320 3.99 47.20 26.87
C GLN A 320 4.87 48.03 27.81
N LYS A 321 4.53 48.10 29.10
CA LYS A 321 5.36 48.74 30.13
C LYS A 321 6.74 48.07 30.25
N TYR A 322 6.81 46.75 30.05
CA TYR A 322 8.07 46.00 30.13
C TYR A 322 8.63 45.64 28.75
N TYR A 323 7.82 45.57 27.71
CA TYR A 323 8.29 45.37 26.34
C TYR A 323 7.65 46.43 25.45
N PRO A 324 8.24 47.63 25.34
CA PRO A 324 7.68 48.68 24.50
C PRO A 324 7.43 48.18 23.08
N GLU A 325 6.29 48.57 22.50
CA GLU A 325 5.83 48.15 21.16
C GLU A 325 5.55 46.64 21.00
N SER A 326 5.45 45.90 22.10
CA SER A 326 5.06 44.49 22.06
C SER A 326 3.67 44.31 21.44
N VAL A 327 3.54 43.28 20.61
CA VAL A 327 2.30 42.86 19.95
C VAL A 327 1.69 41.71 20.74
N TRP A 328 0.42 41.89 21.13
CA TRP A 328 -0.36 40.82 21.74
C TRP A 328 -1.00 39.95 20.66
N VAL A 329 -0.63 38.67 20.63
CA VAL A 329 -1.15 37.69 19.69
C VAL A 329 -2.25 36.87 20.36
N LEU A 330 -3.43 36.82 19.73
CA LEU A 330 -4.65 36.20 20.25
C LEU A 330 -5.14 35.10 19.31
N GLN A 331 -5.63 34.00 19.87
CA GLN A 331 -6.20 32.89 19.09
C GLN A 331 -7.65 33.17 18.70
N GLY A 332 -7.92 33.24 17.40
CA GLY A 332 -9.26 33.33 16.82
C GLY A 332 -9.99 31.99 16.78
N TRP A 333 -10.28 31.41 17.94
CA TRP A 333 -10.98 30.11 18.08
C TRP A 333 -12.40 30.32 18.61
N GLN A 334 -13.40 29.77 17.91
CA GLN A 334 -14.82 29.94 18.24
C GLN A 334 -15.20 31.44 18.40
N ASP A 335 -15.62 31.87 19.59
CA ASP A 335 -15.96 33.26 19.89
C ASP A 335 -14.84 34.05 20.59
N ASN A 336 -13.66 33.43 20.77
CA ASN A 336 -12.44 34.07 21.25
C ASN A 336 -11.66 34.73 20.08
N PRO A 337 -10.99 35.88 20.29
CA PRO A 337 -11.20 36.81 21.40
C PRO A 337 -12.62 37.38 21.40
N LYS A 338 -13.25 37.45 22.58
CA LYS A 338 -14.60 38.01 22.73
C LYS A 338 -14.62 39.43 22.13
N PRO A 339 -15.68 39.84 21.39
CA PRO A 339 -15.73 41.17 20.78
C PRO A 339 -15.44 42.33 21.75
N GLY A 340 -15.95 42.24 22.99
CA GLY A 340 -15.70 43.26 24.02
C GLY A 340 -14.24 43.37 24.50
N LEU A 341 -13.43 42.32 24.32
CA LEU A 341 -12.00 42.36 24.67
C LEU A 341 -11.22 43.26 23.70
N LEU A 342 -11.57 43.24 22.41
CA LEU A 342 -10.88 43.98 21.35
C LEU A 342 -11.25 45.47 21.31
N GLU A 343 -12.36 45.87 21.91
CA GLU A 343 -12.96 47.21 21.78
C GLU A 343 -12.00 48.33 22.20
N LYS A 344 -11.28 48.16 23.31
CA LYS A 344 -10.43 49.19 23.91
C LYS A 344 -8.93 48.97 23.74
N LEU A 345 -8.53 48.00 22.90
CA LEU A 345 -7.11 47.74 22.58
C LEU A 345 -6.58 48.70 21.52
N ASP A 346 -5.29 49.04 21.61
CA ASP A 346 -4.58 49.62 20.47
C ASP A 346 -4.29 48.53 19.44
N LYS A 347 -5.12 48.47 18.40
CA LYS A 347 -5.11 47.43 17.36
C LYS A 347 -3.81 47.40 16.54
N ARG A 348 -2.97 48.44 16.60
CA ARG A 348 -1.63 48.43 15.95
C ARG A 348 -0.69 47.41 16.58
N TYR A 349 -0.95 47.06 17.83
CA TYR A 349 -0.16 46.13 18.64
C TYR A 349 -0.96 44.87 19.00
N VAL A 350 -1.87 44.46 18.10
CA VAL A 350 -2.64 43.23 18.24
C VAL A 350 -2.56 42.44 16.93
N LEU A 351 -2.44 41.12 17.03
CA LEU A 351 -2.54 40.20 15.90
C LEU A 351 -3.44 39.03 16.25
N VAL A 352 -4.49 38.80 15.46
CA VAL A 352 -5.38 37.66 15.64
C VAL A 352 -4.97 36.50 14.71
N GLN A 353 -4.94 35.29 15.24
CA GLN A 353 -4.71 34.07 14.46
C GLN A 353 -6.06 33.47 14.09
N GLU A 354 -6.56 33.64 12.85
CA GLU A 354 -7.74 32.90 12.38
C GLU A 354 -7.39 31.42 12.35
N LEU A 355 -7.72 30.73 13.43
CA LEU A 355 -7.11 29.45 13.76
C LEU A 355 -7.60 28.34 12.83
N PHE A 356 -8.86 28.42 12.36
CA PHE A 356 -9.56 27.31 11.73
C PHE A 356 -10.20 27.68 10.38
N GLY A 357 -9.48 28.48 9.59
CA GLY A 357 -10.00 29.05 8.33
C GLY A 357 -10.41 27.99 7.28
N GLU A 358 -9.91 26.77 7.38
CA GLU A 358 -10.34 25.66 6.53
C GLU A 358 -11.79 25.19 6.78
N ASN A 359 -12.39 25.61 7.90
CA ASN A 359 -13.74 25.24 8.29
C ASN A 359 -14.63 26.41 8.67
N THR A 360 -14.05 27.57 9.03
CA THR A 360 -14.77 28.78 9.46
C THR A 360 -14.61 29.92 8.45
N ASN A 361 -15.35 31.00 8.70
CA ASN A 361 -15.21 32.29 8.02
C ASN A 361 -15.27 33.45 9.04
N ASN A 362 -14.66 33.26 10.23
CA ASN A 362 -14.76 34.21 11.33
C ASN A 362 -14.13 35.56 10.96
N TRP A 363 -12.97 35.56 10.29
CA TRP A 363 -12.32 36.78 9.81
C TRP A 363 -13.25 37.63 8.93
N GLU A 364 -14.09 36.99 8.10
CA GLU A 364 -15.03 37.68 7.21
C GLU A 364 -16.27 38.14 7.96
N THR A 365 -16.91 37.26 8.74
CA THR A 365 -18.13 37.59 9.48
C THR A 365 -17.89 38.67 10.54
N ARG A 366 -16.67 38.74 11.09
CA ARG A 366 -16.21 39.77 12.02
C ARG A 366 -15.56 40.97 11.33
N ARG A 367 -15.64 41.09 10.01
CA ARG A 367 -15.14 42.24 9.23
C ARG A 367 -13.66 42.56 9.49
N GLY A 368 -12.82 41.52 9.41
CA GLY A 368 -11.41 41.55 9.79
C GLY A 368 -11.22 41.72 11.29
N TYR A 369 -11.92 40.95 12.13
CA TYR A 369 -11.90 41.05 13.60
C TYR A 369 -12.07 42.49 14.10
N GLU A 370 -13.15 43.13 13.68
CA GLU A 370 -13.47 44.52 13.97
C GLU A 370 -12.37 45.51 13.52
N GLY A 371 -11.68 45.21 12.41
CA GLY A 371 -10.57 46.02 11.89
C GLY A 371 -9.23 45.79 12.60
N THR A 372 -9.00 44.58 13.10
CA THR A 372 -7.76 44.17 13.78
C THR A 372 -6.89 43.34 12.83
N PRO A 373 -5.56 43.54 12.80
CA PRO A 373 -4.67 42.71 12.01
C PRO A 373 -4.83 41.22 12.31
N PHE A 374 -4.85 40.37 11.28
CA PHE A 374 -4.96 38.92 11.44
C PHE A 374 -4.08 38.14 10.47
N ILE A 375 -3.80 36.88 10.79
CA ILE A 375 -3.28 35.89 9.85
C ILE A 375 -4.34 34.82 9.56
N TRP A 376 -4.39 34.32 8.33
CA TRP A 376 -5.23 33.18 7.97
C TRP A 376 -4.48 31.88 8.21
N ALA A 377 -5.04 30.98 9.01
CA ALA A 377 -4.33 29.77 9.37
C ALA A 377 -5.16 28.50 9.28
N THR A 378 -4.44 27.38 9.40
CA THR A 378 -5.03 26.06 9.45
C THR A 378 -4.64 25.28 10.69
N VAL A 379 -5.60 24.54 11.26
CA VAL A 379 -5.29 23.51 12.26
C VAL A 379 -5.01 22.20 11.53
N THR A 380 -5.95 21.73 10.69
CA THR A 380 -5.97 20.47 9.92
C THR A 380 -5.81 19.18 10.75
N ASN A 381 -5.09 19.20 11.87
CA ASN A 381 -4.81 18.06 12.73
C ASN A 381 -5.05 18.40 14.21
N PHE A 382 -5.75 17.51 14.90
CA PHE A 382 -6.11 17.60 16.31
C PHE A 382 -5.60 16.33 17.01
N GLY A 383 -5.03 16.42 18.21
CA GLY A 383 -4.47 15.32 19.00
C GLY A 383 -3.27 14.59 18.40
N GLU A 384 -2.70 15.08 17.28
CA GLU A 384 -1.86 14.26 16.40
C GLU A 384 -2.58 12.96 16.00
N ARG A 385 -3.91 13.06 15.78
CA ARG A 385 -4.73 11.93 15.38
C ARG A 385 -4.29 11.45 13.99
N PRO A 386 -4.14 10.12 13.80
CA PRO A 386 -3.85 9.52 12.51
C PRO A 386 -4.92 9.81 11.46
N GLY A 387 -4.52 9.72 10.20
CA GLY A 387 -5.42 9.86 9.05
C GLY A 387 -4.95 10.90 8.05
N ILE A 388 -5.60 10.93 6.89
CA ILE A 388 -5.29 11.87 5.81
C ILE A 388 -6.32 12.98 5.82
N ASN A 389 -5.85 14.24 5.84
CA ASN A 389 -6.71 15.41 5.82
C ASN A 389 -5.96 16.63 5.27
N GLY A 390 -6.68 17.48 4.55
CA GLY A 390 -6.18 18.75 4.03
C GLY A 390 -7.09 19.31 2.95
N LYS A 391 -7.63 20.51 3.15
CA LYS A 391 -8.51 21.16 2.18
C LYS A 391 -7.71 22.06 1.23
N LEU A 392 -6.85 21.43 0.44
CA LEU A 392 -5.80 22.12 -0.32
C LEU A 392 -6.34 23.22 -1.24
N GLN A 393 -7.42 22.96 -1.98
CA GLN A 393 -8.05 23.97 -2.84
C GLN A 393 -8.66 25.11 -2.02
N ARG A 394 -9.30 24.81 -0.88
CA ARG A 394 -9.80 25.85 0.03
C ARG A 394 -8.69 26.75 0.55
N PHE A 395 -7.51 26.22 0.85
CA PHE A 395 -6.40 27.06 1.32
C PHE A 395 -6.02 28.08 0.24
N ALA A 396 -5.83 27.61 -0.99
CA ALA A 396 -5.52 28.47 -2.13
C ALA A 396 -6.62 29.52 -2.39
N ASP A 397 -7.88 29.12 -2.29
CA ASP A 397 -9.03 30.00 -2.52
C ASP A 397 -9.17 31.06 -1.43
N GLU A 398 -9.13 30.66 -0.16
CA GLU A 398 -9.41 31.54 0.98
C GLU A 398 -8.24 32.48 1.27
N VAL A 399 -6.99 32.04 1.14
CA VAL A 399 -5.82 32.92 1.28
C VAL A 399 -5.82 33.98 0.18
N TYR A 400 -6.13 33.60 -1.06
CA TYR A 400 -6.26 34.55 -2.16
C TYR A 400 -7.40 35.54 -1.91
N ARG A 401 -8.55 35.07 -1.43
CA ARG A 401 -9.71 35.89 -1.09
C ARG A 401 -9.45 36.85 0.05
N ALA A 402 -8.81 36.40 1.14
CA ALA A 402 -8.44 37.24 2.26
C ALA A 402 -7.39 38.29 1.87
N SER A 403 -6.47 37.96 0.97
CA SER A 403 -5.38 38.86 0.54
C SER A 403 -5.81 39.89 -0.52
N ASN A 404 -6.94 39.66 -1.21
CA ASN A 404 -7.41 40.54 -2.30
C ASN A 404 -8.84 41.08 -2.10
N GLY A 405 -9.51 40.71 -1.01
CA GLY A 405 -10.90 41.11 -0.71
C GLY A 405 -11.03 42.41 0.10
N GLU A 406 -12.25 42.69 0.59
CA GLU A 406 -12.59 43.92 1.34
C GLU A 406 -11.69 44.14 2.57
N PHE A 407 -11.27 43.07 3.25
CA PHE A 407 -10.49 43.12 4.49
C PHE A 407 -8.98 42.88 4.27
N ALA A 408 -8.49 42.94 3.03
CA ALA A 408 -7.09 42.68 2.68
C ALA A 408 -6.08 43.52 3.47
N GLN A 409 -6.41 44.77 3.80
CA GLN A 409 -5.54 45.65 4.60
C GLN A 409 -5.25 45.10 6.02
N TYR A 410 -6.12 44.24 6.55
CA TYR A 410 -5.97 43.63 7.87
C TYR A 410 -5.31 42.24 7.81
N MET A 411 -5.34 41.57 6.65
CA MET A 411 -4.66 40.30 6.41
C MET A 411 -3.13 40.51 6.36
N LYS A 412 -2.40 40.01 7.36
CA LYS A 412 -0.95 40.18 7.50
C LYS A 412 -0.14 38.94 7.16
N GLY A 413 -0.80 37.82 6.87
CA GLY A 413 -0.15 36.63 6.36
C GLY A 413 -0.81 35.32 6.76
N VAL A 414 -0.05 34.24 6.77
CA VAL A 414 -0.58 32.87 6.94
C VAL A 414 0.03 32.14 8.13
N GLY A 415 -0.57 31.03 8.57
CA GLY A 415 0.03 30.19 9.60
C GLY A 415 -0.40 28.73 9.60
N ILE A 416 0.47 27.86 10.13
CA ILE A 416 0.17 26.46 10.42
C ILE A 416 0.09 26.25 11.94
N LEU A 417 -1.06 25.83 12.45
CA LEU A 417 -1.30 25.62 13.89
C LEU A 417 -1.86 24.22 14.19
N PRO A 418 -1.24 23.15 13.68
CA PRO A 418 -1.71 21.82 13.98
C PRO A 418 -1.46 21.45 15.43
N GLU A 419 -2.36 20.70 16.07
CA GLU A 419 -2.10 20.17 17.41
C GLU A 419 -0.95 19.16 17.41
N GLY A 420 -0.69 18.47 16.29
CA GLY A 420 0.54 17.72 16.06
C GLY A 420 0.99 17.81 14.60
N ILE A 421 2.30 17.81 14.35
CA ILE A 421 2.86 18.22 13.05
C ILE A 421 3.45 17.07 12.21
N ASN A 422 3.64 15.86 12.76
CA ASN A 422 4.16 14.72 11.98
C ASN A 422 3.08 14.03 11.15
N ASN A 423 2.39 14.78 10.29
CA ASN A 423 1.35 14.27 9.40
C ASN A 423 1.17 15.18 8.18
N ASN A 424 0.47 14.71 7.14
CA ASN A 424 -0.02 15.49 5.99
C ASN A 424 0.91 16.61 5.49
N PRO A 425 2.20 16.35 5.16
CA PRO A 425 3.18 17.39 4.86
C PRO A 425 2.79 18.31 3.69
N VAL A 426 2.00 17.81 2.74
CA VAL A 426 1.45 18.58 1.61
C VAL A 426 0.63 19.79 2.05
N THR A 427 -0.10 19.67 3.17
CA THR A 427 -0.94 20.72 3.75
C THR A 427 -0.09 21.90 4.21
N TYR A 428 0.95 21.62 4.99
CA TYR A 428 1.79 22.65 5.58
C TYR A 428 2.66 23.35 4.54
N GLU A 429 3.23 22.58 3.61
CA GLU A 429 4.03 23.14 2.53
C GLU A 429 3.21 24.04 1.62
N LEU A 430 2.00 23.61 1.21
CA LEU A 430 1.13 24.44 0.39
C LEU A 430 0.81 25.76 1.08
N LEU A 431 0.29 25.72 2.31
CA LEU A 431 -0.20 26.93 2.98
C LEU A 431 0.90 27.97 3.17
N LEU A 432 2.09 27.55 3.61
CA LEU A 432 3.22 28.47 3.80
C LEU A 432 3.76 29.04 2.48
N GLU A 433 3.59 28.32 1.37
CA GLU A 433 4.03 28.77 0.06
C GLU A 433 3.05 29.73 -0.63
N LEU A 434 1.74 29.65 -0.34
CA LEU A 434 0.70 30.44 -1.04
C LEU A 434 1.00 31.94 -1.09
N VAL A 435 1.55 32.51 -0.01
CA VAL A 435 1.85 33.95 0.07
C VAL A 435 3.07 34.39 -0.75
N TRP A 436 3.83 33.45 -1.31
CA TRP A 436 4.94 33.73 -2.22
C TRP A 436 4.51 33.76 -3.68
N HIS A 437 3.25 33.40 -3.97
CA HIS A 437 2.64 33.51 -5.29
C HIS A 437 1.78 34.76 -5.37
N GLN A 438 1.89 35.50 -6.48
CA GLN A 438 1.12 36.72 -6.70
C GLN A 438 -0.28 36.41 -7.23
N ASP A 439 -0.37 35.39 -8.08
CA ASP A 439 -1.63 34.91 -8.64
C ASP A 439 -2.22 33.78 -7.81
N LYS A 440 -3.53 33.58 -7.97
CA LYS A 440 -4.23 32.45 -7.35
C LYS A 440 -3.62 31.12 -7.83
N ILE A 441 -3.27 30.25 -6.90
CA ILE A 441 -2.69 28.94 -7.20
C ILE A 441 -3.75 27.95 -7.70
N ASP A 442 -3.42 27.27 -8.80
CA ASP A 442 -4.07 26.02 -9.22
C ASP A 442 -3.40 24.85 -8.50
N VAL A 443 -4.14 24.24 -7.56
CA VAL A 443 -3.61 23.16 -6.73
C VAL A 443 -3.29 21.91 -7.55
N GLU A 444 -4.03 21.64 -8.62
CA GLU A 444 -3.75 20.49 -9.49
C GLU A 444 -2.43 20.67 -10.26
N GLN A 445 -2.05 21.90 -10.59
CA GLN A 445 -0.75 22.17 -11.20
C GLN A 445 0.38 22.18 -10.17
N TRP A 446 0.13 22.80 -9.01
CA TRP A 446 1.11 22.89 -7.93
C TRP A 446 1.51 21.50 -7.41
N ILE A 447 0.55 20.57 -7.30
CA ILE A 447 0.82 19.21 -6.78
C ILE A 447 1.84 18.47 -7.63
N GLU A 448 1.94 18.74 -8.93
CA GLU A 448 2.92 18.08 -9.81
C GLU A 448 4.36 18.46 -9.43
N SER A 449 4.59 19.69 -9.00
CA SER A 449 5.90 20.13 -8.50
C SER A 449 6.19 19.53 -7.12
N TYR A 450 5.18 19.47 -6.26
CA TYR A 450 5.28 18.82 -4.94
C TYR A 450 5.68 17.34 -5.07
N ILE A 451 4.96 16.56 -5.87
CA ILE A 451 5.24 15.11 -6.01
C ILE A 451 6.59 14.85 -6.67
N THR A 452 6.97 15.67 -7.66
CA THR A 452 8.27 15.53 -8.32
C THR A 452 9.41 15.78 -7.33
N ALA A 453 9.30 16.82 -6.49
CA ALA A 453 10.29 17.08 -5.45
C ALA A 453 10.27 16.02 -4.34
N ARG A 454 9.07 15.61 -3.89
CA ARG A 454 8.87 14.65 -2.80
C ARG A 454 9.46 13.28 -3.10
N TYR A 455 9.33 12.81 -4.34
CA TYR A 455 9.81 11.49 -4.73
C TYR A 455 11.08 11.53 -5.60
N GLY A 456 11.58 12.72 -5.91
CA GLY A 456 12.74 12.96 -6.78
C GLY A 456 12.47 12.75 -8.27
N ARG A 457 11.28 12.27 -8.63
CA ARG A 457 10.75 12.08 -10.00
C ARG A 457 9.24 11.84 -9.93
N MET A 458 8.56 11.88 -11.07
CA MET A 458 7.13 11.61 -11.19
C MET A 458 6.86 10.58 -12.29
N THR A 459 5.95 9.64 -12.05
CA THR A 459 5.39 8.72 -13.06
C THR A 459 3.93 9.05 -13.32
N ASN A 460 3.37 8.46 -14.39
CA ASN A 460 1.96 8.67 -14.73
C ASN A 460 1.03 8.10 -13.65
N GLU A 461 1.37 6.96 -13.06
CA GLU A 461 0.61 6.31 -11.99
C GLU A 461 0.58 7.18 -10.74
N VAL A 462 1.74 7.69 -10.31
CA VAL A 462 1.84 8.57 -9.13
C VAL A 462 1.09 9.87 -9.37
N ARG A 463 1.23 10.49 -10.54
CA ARG A 463 0.48 11.70 -10.92
C ARG A 463 -1.02 11.45 -10.86
N ALA A 464 -1.50 10.40 -11.52
CA ALA A 464 -2.92 10.08 -11.58
C ALA A 464 -3.48 9.77 -10.18
N ALA A 465 -2.76 8.99 -9.37
CA ALA A 465 -3.14 8.70 -8.00
C ALA A 465 -3.32 9.99 -7.18
N TRP A 466 -2.34 10.89 -7.18
CA TRP A 466 -2.44 12.17 -6.46
C TRP A 466 -3.61 13.04 -6.94
N LYS A 467 -3.87 13.10 -8.26
CA LYS A 467 -5.05 13.80 -8.79
C LYS A 467 -6.38 13.20 -8.33
N MET A 468 -6.43 11.87 -8.17
CA MET A 468 -7.60 11.20 -7.58
C MET A 468 -7.70 11.46 -6.07
N MET A 469 -6.58 11.59 -5.36
CA MET A 469 -6.56 11.99 -3.94
C MET A 469 -7.12 13.42 -3.76
N LEU A 470 -6.75 14.37 -4.63
CA LEU A 470 -7.29 15.73 -4.64
C LEU A 470 -8.83 15.77 -4.81
N LYS A 471 -9.39 14.80 -5.53
CA LYS A 471 -10.83 14.68 -5.77
C LYS A 471 -11.56 13.87 -4.69
N SER A 472 -10.83 13.18 -3.81
CA SER A 472 -11.38 12.35 -2.73
C SER A 472 -10.98 12.91 -1.36
N ILE A 473 -9.96 12.35 -0.72
CA ILE A 473 -9.61 12.63 0.68
C ILE A 473 -9.02 14.02 0.92
N TYR A 474 -8.41 14.63 -0.11
CA TYR A 474 -7.95 16.03 -0.08
C TYR A 474 -8.95 16.99 -0.73
N SER A 475 -10.19 16.54 -0.95
CA SER A 475 -11.26 17.40 -1.45
C SER A 475 -11.62 18.48 -0.43
N SER A 476 -12.04 19.63 -0.92
CA SER A 476 -12.36 20.80 -0.10
C SER A 476 -13.85 20.88 0.23
N GLU A 477 -14.44 19.77 0.70
CA GLU A 477 -15.84 19.78 1.13
C GLU A 477 -16.08 20.85 2.21
N VAL A 478 -17.18 21.58 2.03
CA VAL A 478 -17.59 22.64 2.97
C VAL A 478 -18.31 22.00 4.16
N GLY A 479 -17.90 22.35 5.37
CA GLY A 479 -18.54 21.91 6.61
C GLY A 479 -17.56 21.72 7.75
N TYR A 480 -18.09 21.73 8.97
CA TYR A 480 -17.31 21.61 10.20
C TYR A 480 -16.83 20.18 10.44
N GLN A 481 -15.50 20.01 10.59
CA GLN A 481 -14.86 18.75 10.93
C GLN A 481 -13.48 19.00 11.60
N GLU A 482 -13.27 18.37 12.76
CA GLU A 482 -12.02 18.44 13.52
C GLU A 482 -11.08 17.29 13.18
N GLY A 483 -10.17 17.54 12.24
CA GLY A 483 -9.15 16.58 11.84
C GLY A 483 -9.62 15.52 10.84
N PRO A 484 -8.81 14.48 10.60
CA PRO A 484 -9.16 13.39 9.70
C PRO A 484 -10.31 12.52 10.24
N PRO A 485 -11.03 11.78 9.37
CA PRO A 485 -11.93 10.71 9.82
C PRO A 485 -11.16 9.63 10.58
N GLU A 486 -11.72 9.18 11.69
CA GLU A 486 -11.07 8.25 12.61
C GLU A 486 -11.21 6.79 12.17
N ASN A 487 -10.31 5.95 12.70
CA ASN A 487 -10.22 4.52 12.39
C ASN A 487 -10.92 3.69 13.47
N ILE A 488 -11.99 2.98 13.09
CA ILE A 488 -12.78 2.18 14.03
C ILE A 488 -11.98 1.07 14.71
N LEU A 489 -10.88 0.61 14.10
CA LEU A 489 -9.98 -0.36 14.72
C LEU A 489 -9.37 0.16 16.03
N CYS A 490 -9.25 1.48 16.18
CA CYS A 490 -8.70 2.13 17.36
C CYS A 490 -9.75 2.53 18.41
N ALA A 491 -11.06 2.35 18.14
CA ALA A 491 -12.11 2.79 19.05
C ALA A 491 -12.15 2.00 20.36
N ARG A 492 -12.58 2.65 21.44
CA ARG A 492 -13.06 1.94 22.63
C ARG A 492 -14.32 1.13 22.23
N PRO A 493 -14.33 -0.21 22.35
CA PRO A 493 -15.38 -1.03 21.75
C PRO A 493 -16.81 -0.78 22.26
N SER A 494 -17.75 -0.69 21.33
CA SER A 494 -19.21 -0.63 21.54
C SER A 494 -19.91 -1.12 20.28
N LEU A 495 -21.15 -1.63 20.37
CA LEU A 495 -21.98 -1.94 19.20
C LEU A 495 -22.43 -0.67 18.44
N GLU A 496 -22.47 0.46 19.12
CA GLU A 496 -22.78 1.77 18.54
C GLU A 496 -21.57 2.69 18.69
N LEU A 497 -20.88 2.94 17.57
CA LEU A 497 -19.70 3.79 17.52
C LEU A 497 -19.92 4.95 16.55
N LYS A 498 -19.56 6.16 17.00
CA LYS A 498 -19.60 7.38 16.19
C LYS A 498 -18.23 8.01 16.00
N SER A 499 -17.31 7.72 16.91
CA SER A 499 -15.97 8.28 16.99
C SER A 499 -15.06 7.38 17.83
N VAL A 500 -13.76 7.59 17.71
CA VAL A 500 -12.72 7.04 18.59
C VAL A 500 -12.49 8.00 19.76
N SER A 501 -12.34 9.29 19.48
CA SER A 501 -12.26 10.36 20.48
C SER A 501 -13.59 11.09 20.65
N SER A 502 -13.80 11.80 21.76
CA SER A 502 -15.09 12.45 22.07
C SER A 502 -15.56 13.49 21.04
N TRP A 503 -14.64 14.19 20.37
CA TRP A 503 -14.94 15.22 19.36
C TRP A 503 -14.56 14.82 17.92
N GLY A 504 -13.98 13.64 17.76
CA GLY A 504 -13.68 13.06 16.45
C GLY A 504 -14.92 12.51 15.75
N ARG A 505 -14.72 11.94 14.55
CA ARG A 505 -15.79 11.33 13.75
C ARG A 505 -15.26 10.15 12.95
N LEU A 506 -16.01 9.05 12.95
CA LEU A 506 -15.78 7.93 12.03
C LEU A 506 -16.28 8.23 10.60
N ALA A 507 -17.24 9.15 10.42
CA ALA A 507 -17.85 9.41 9.12
C ALA A 507 -16.84 9.91 8.07
N LYS A 508 -16.74 9.21 6.94
CA LYS A 508 -15.91 9.59 5.79
C LYS A 508 -16.74 10.38 4.77
N LYS A 509 -16.36 11.62 4.51
CA LYS A 509 -17.04 12.53 3.56
C LYS A 509 -16.24 12.70 2.26
N TYR A 510 -15.93 11.58 1.64
CA TYR A 510 -15.27 11.52 0.34
C TYR A 510 -15.59 10.18 -0.32
N ASP A 511 -15.37 10.09 -1.63
CA ASP A 511 -15.56 8.85 -2.37
C ASP A 511 -14.51 7.81 -1.95
N LEU A 512 -14.96 6.81 -1.18
CA LEU A 512 -14.12 5.73 -0.63
C LEU A 512 -13.55 4.84 -1.73
N GLU A 513 -14.30 4.61 -2.79
CA GLU A 513 -13.87 3.76 -3.91
C GLU A 513 -12.83 4.50 -4.76
N LEU A 514 -13.04 5.78 -5.03
CA LEU A 514 -12.06 6.63 -5.72
C LEU A 514 -10.76 6.73 -4.92
N TYR A 515 -10.86 6.91 -3.60
CA TYR A 515 -9.69 6.92 -2.71
C TYR A 515 -8.94 5.59 -2.74
N LYS A 516 -9.67 4.46 -2.65
CA LYS A 516 -9.08 3.12 -2.74
C LYS A 516 -8.39 2.90 -4.08
N GLU A 517 -9.03 3.27 -5.19
CA GLU A 517 -8.39 3.22 -6.51
C GLU A 517 -7.11 4.04 -6.57
N ALA A 518 -7.12 5.26 -6.02
CA ALA A 518 -5.95 6.13 -5.95
C ALA A 518 -4.81 5.50 -5.16
N ALA A 519 -5.10 4.96 -3.97
CA ALA A 519 -4.11 4.30 -3.11
C ALA A 519 -3.53 3.04 -3.77
N LEU A 520 -4.37 2.23 -4.42
CA LEU A 520 -3.92 1.04 -5.16
C LEU A 520 -3.10 1.41 -6.40
N LEU A 521 -3.48 2.46 -7.12
CA LEU A 521 -2.72 2.98 -8.26
C LEU A 521 -1.36 3.51 -7.81
N PHE A 522 -1.32 4.24 -6.69
CA PHE A 522 -0.07 4.67 -6.06
C PHE A 522 0.79 3.43 -5.74
N ALA A 523 0.23 2.42 -5.05
CA ALA A 523 0.96 1.20 -4.69
C ALA A 523 1.59 0.44 -5.87
N LYS A 524 1.00 0.50 -7.07
CA LYS A 524 1.58 -0.12 -8.29
C LYS A 524 2.96 0.45 -8.65
N ALA A 525 3.28 1.67 -8.23
CA ALA A 525 4.57 2.29 -8.48
C ALA A 525 5.68 1.80 -7.52
N LEU A 526 5.36 0.93 -6.54
CA LEU A 526 6.32 0.45 -5.54
C LEU A 526 7.60 -0.15 -6.13
N PRO A 527 7.58 -0.97 -7.21
CA PRO A 527 8.81 -1.51 -7.79
C PRO A 527 9.79 -0.41 -8.24
N GLU A 528 9.27 0.72 -8.70
CA GLU A 528 10.08 1.86 -9.16
C GLU A 528 10.56 2.73 -8.00
N PHE A 529 9.76 2.89 -6.94
CA PHE A 529 10.05 3.80 -5.83
C PHE A 529 10.51 3.10 -4.53
N ARG A 530 10.83 1.80 -4.56
CA ARG A 530 11.16 1.01 -3.36
C ARG A 530 12.28 1.58 -2.48
N ASN A 531 13.22 2.33 -3.07
CA ASN A 531 14.33 2.95 -2.35
C ASN A 531 14.07 4.42 -1.97
N VAL A 532 12.90 4.96 -2.29
CA VAL A 532 12.51 6.34 -1.98
C VAL A 532 11.70 6.34 -0.68
N ARG A 533 12.32 6.75 0.43
CA ARG A 533 11.71 6.67 1.77
C ARG A 533 10.41 7.48 1.87
N THR A 534 10.37 8.70 1.32
CA THR A 534 9.16 9.55 1.30
C THR A 534 7.99 8.88 0.59
N TYR A 535 8.24 8.18 -0.52
CA TYR A 535 7.24 7.37 -1.21
C TYR A 535 6.75 6.21 -0.34
N ARG A 536 7.66 5.50 0.35
CA ARG A 536 7.27 4.38 1.25
C ARG A 536 6.40 4.86 2.42
N ILE A 537 6.73 6.01 3.01
CA ILE A 537 5.95 6.63 4.08
C ILE A 537 4.54 6.97 3.59
N ASP A 538 4.42 7.62 2.43
CA ASP A 538 3.12 7.96 1.85
C ASP A 538 2.32 6.71 1.46
N LEU A 539 2.99 5.66 0.95
CA LEU A 539 2.36 4.38 0.64
C LEU A 539 1.75 3.74 1.89
N ILE A 540 2.49 3.72 3.01
CA ILE A 540 1.98 3.23 4.30
C ILE A 540 0.80 4.07 4.76
N HIS A 541 0.91 5.40 4.69
CA HIS A 541 -0.15 6.34 5.08
C HIS A 541 -1.41 6.16 4.21
N PHE A 542 -1.26 5.89 2.91
CA PHE A 542 -2.39 5.69 2.02
C PHE A 542 -3.07 4.34 2.25
N LEU A 543 -2.28 3.27 2.41
CA LEU A 543 -2.83 1.92 2.62
C LEU A 543 -3.47 1.75 4.01
N ARG A 544 -2.95 2.36 5.07
CA ARG A 544 -3.61 2.32 6.40
C ARG A 544 -4.99 2.97 6.36
N GLN A 545 -5.15 4.05 5.59
CA GLN A 545 -6.45 4.69 5.44
C GLN A 545 -7.42 3.85 4.59
N VAL A 546 -6.92 3.08 3.61
CA VAL A 546 -7.77 2.08 2.92
C VAL A 546 -8.30 1.07 3.93
N MET A 547 -7.44 0.57 4.81
CA MET A 547 -7.83 -0.37 5.86
C MET A 547 -8.83 0.23 6.85
N ALA A 548 -8.60 1.47 7.30
CA ALA A 548 -9.51 2.20 8.17
C ALA A 548 -10.91 2.38 7.54
N ASN A 549 -10.97 2.60 6.22
CA ASN A 549 -12.24 2.73 5.50
C ASN A 549 -12.97 1.40 5.37
N GLU A 550 -12.24 0.31 5.07
CA GLU A 550 -12.83 -1.03 4.95
C GLU A 550 -13.28 -1.58 6.31
N ALA A 551 -12.61 -1.19 7.40
CA ALA A 551 -12.90 -1.66 8.75
C ALA A 551 -14.33 -1.30 9.19
N ASP A 552 -14.89 -0.18 8.72
CA ASP A 552 -16.27 0.22 9.01
C ASP A 552 -17.28 -0.84 8.52
N SER A 553 -17.08 -1.36 7.32
CA SER A 553 -17.98 -2.36 6.73
C SER A 553 -17.83 -3.71 7.42
N VAL A 554 -16.60 -4.11 7.77
CA VAL A 554 -16.35 -5.33 8.54
C VAL A 554 -16.96 -5.24 9.93
N PHE A 555 -16.91 -4.07 10.56
CA PHE A 555 -17.54 -3.86 11.85
C PHE A 555 -19.07 -3.90 11.76
N ALA A 556 -19.67 -3.32 10.72
CA ALA A 556 -21.10 -3.43 10.47
C ALA A 556 -21.54 -4.91 10.37
N ASP A 557 -20.76 -5.74 9.65
CA ASP A 557 -21.00 -7.19 9.57
C ASP A 557 -20.93 -7.89 10.94
N VAL A 558 -20.03 -7.45 11.84
CA VAL A 558 -19.96 -7.94 13.24
C VAL A 558 -21.22 -7.58 14.02
N VAL A 559 -21.68 -6.32 13.92
CA VAL A 559 -22.89 -5.84 14.60
C VAL A 559 -24.13 -6.58 14.09
N ASP A 560 -24.27 -6.73 12.78
CA ASP A 560 -25.37 -7.46 12.15
C ASP A 560 -25.41 -8.92 12.60
N ALA A 561 -24.26 -9.60 12.63
CA ALA A 561 -24.17 -10.98 13.09
C ALA A 561 -24.54 -11.13 14.58
N TYR A 562 -24.13 -10.16 15.41
CA TYR A 562 -24.49 -10.11 16.83
C TYR A 562 -26.01 -9.92 17.02
N GLN A 563 -26.61 -8.94 16.32
CA GLN A 563 -28.04 -8.66 16.39
C GLN A 563 -28.89 -9.84 15.90
N ALA A 564 -28.44 -10.53 14.85
CA ALA A 564 -29.05 -11.75 14.34
C ALA A 564 -28.87 -12.97 15.26
N LYS A 565 -28.06 -12.86 16.32
CA LYS A 565 -27.67 -13.94 17.22
C LYS A 565 -26.99 -15.12 16.50
N ASP A 566 -26.33 -14.87 15.36
CA ASP A 566 -25.63 -15.89 14.60
C ASP A 566 -24.20 -16.05 15.13
N MET A 567 -24.01 -17.00 16.03
CA MET A 567 -22.72 -17.26 16.68
C MET A 567 -21.61 -17.63 15.69
N LYS A 568 -21.93 -18.33 14.61
CA LYS A 568 -20.94 -18.76 13.62
C LYS A 568 -20.49 -17.58 12.77
N LYS A 569 -21.45 -16.78 12.29
CA LYS A 569 -21.15 -15.55 11.54
C LYS A 569 -20.42 -14.54 12.42
N PHE A 570 -20.86 -14.35 13.67
CA PHE A 570 -20.21 -13.44 14.62
C PHE A 570 -18.75 -13.83 14.85
N GLY A 571 -18.46 -15.11 15.13
CA GLY A 571 -17.08 -15.60 15.26
C GLY A 571 -16.23 -15.25 14.04
N LYS A 572 -16.71 -15.59 12.83
CA LYS A 572 -16.01 -15.32 11.56
C LYS A 572 -15.72 -13.82 11.35
N GLU A 573 -16.70 -12.95 11.56
CA GLU A 573 -16.52 -11.52 11.30
C GLU A 573 -15.67 -10.85 12.39
N THR A 574 -15.73 -11.31 13.65
CA THR A 574 -14.78 -10.86 14.70
C THR A 574 -13.34 -11.27 14.39
N ASP A 575 -13.10 -12.49 13.89
CA ASP A 575 -11.77 -12.94 13.49
C ASP A 575 -11.23 -12.10 12.32
N LYS A 576 -12.09 -11.78 11.35
CA LYS A 576 -11.76 -10.89 10.22
C LYS A 576 -11.37 -9.50 10.71
N PHE A 577 -12.16 -8.92 11.61
CA PHE A 577 -11.88 -7.60 12.21
C PHE A 577 -10.54 -7.59 12.95
N LEU A 578 -10.28 -8.58 13.81
CA LEU A 578 -9.02 -8.70 14.55
C LEU A 578 -7.81 -8.93 13.61
N ALA A 579 -7.99 -9.65 12.50
CA ALA A 579 -6.95 -9.85 11.49
C ALA A 579 -6.64 -8.57 10.68
N MET A 580 -7.58 -7.64 10.57
CA MET A 580 -7.30 -6.31 10.01
C MET A 580 -6.35 -5.54 10.92
N ILE A 581 -6.54 -5.59 12.25
CA ILE A 581 -5.62 -4.97 13.22
C ILE A 581 -4.21 -5.53 13.09
N ASP A 582 -4.07 -6.87 12.97
CA ASP A 582 -2.77 -7.50 12.75
C ASP A 582 -2.10 -7.06 11.44
N THR A 583 -2.90 -6.89 10.40
CA THR A 583 -2.43 -6.47 9.08
C THR A 583 -2.00 -5.00 9.09
N GLU A 584 -2.74 -4.13 9.79
CA GLU A 584 -2.39 -2.73 9.91
C GLU A 584 -1.14 -2.56 10.78
N ASN A 585 -1.03 -3.30 11.89
CA ASN A 585 0.19 -3.35 12.69
C ASN A 585 1.43 -3.71 11.85
N GLU A 586 1.32 -4.71 10.98
CA GLU A 586 2.42 -5.13 10.11
C GLU A 586 2.73 -4.13 9.00
N LEU A 587 1.74 -3.36 8.53
CA LEU A 587 1.96 -2.27 7.59
C LEU A 587 2.68 -1.09 8.25
N LEU A 588 2.22 -0.70 9.44
CA LEU A 588 2.78 0.40 10.22
C LEU A 588 4.21 0.08 10.70
N SER A 589 4.52 -1.19 10.96
CA SER A 589 5.87 -1.61 11.34
C SER A 589 6.91 -1.40 10.24
N GLN A 590 6.55 -0.99 9.02
CA GLN A 590 7.49 -0.85 7.90
C GLN A 590 8.35 0.43 7.93
N ASP A 591 8.00 1.46 8.72
CA ASP A 591 8.83 2.67 8.93
C ASP A 591 8.78 3.14 10.39
N PRO A 592 9.91 3.60 10.98
CA PRO A 592 9.94 4.11 12.36
C PRO A 592 8.92 5.19 12.71
N PHE A 593 8.45 6.01 11.75
CA PHE A 593 7.42 7.04 12.02
C PHE A 593 6.12 6.47 12.59
N PHE A 594 5.81 5.21 12.28
CA PHE A 594 4.56 4.56 12.67
C PHE A 594 4.78 3.48 13.75
N ARG A 595 5.84 3.59 14.57
CA ARG A 595 6.18 2.61 15.61
C ARG A 595 6.18 3.24 17.00
N LEU A 596 5.57 2.57 17.97
CA LEU A 596 5.54 3.03 19.35
C LEU A 596 6.96 3.13 19.94
N SER A 597 7.83 2.16 19.63
CA SER A 597 9.20 2.10 20.14
C SER A 597 10.02 3.34 19.79
N THR A 598 9.77 3.97 18.64
CA THR A 598 10.44 5.23 18.23
C THR A 598 10.17 6.35 19.23
N TRP A 599 8.91 6.56 19.59
CA TRP A 599 8.49 7.65 20.46
C TRP A 599 8.79 7.35 21.93
N GLN A 600 8.72 6.07 22.33
CA GLN A 600 9.19 5.63 23.65
C GLN A 600 10.69 5.87 23.83
N GLN A 601 11.49 5.65 22.78
CA GLN A 601 12.92 5.93 22.80
C GLN A 601 13.18 7.42 22.93
N GLN A 602 12.49 8.27 22.16
CA GLN A 602 12.61 9.72 22.27
C GLN A 602 12.28 10.23 23.68
N ALA A 603 11.19 9.76 24.29
CA ALA A 603 10.83 10.10 25.67
C ALA A 603 11.91 9.72 26.68
N LYS A 604 12.54 8.55 26.51
CA LYS A 604 13.67 8.10 27.34
C LYS A 604 14.94 8.89 27.09
N ASP A 605 15.22 9.30 25.86
CA ASP A 605 16.44 10.05 25.53
C ASP A 605 16.40 11.49 26.08
N ALA A 606 15.19 12.05 26.24
CA ALA A 606 14.98 13.32 26.91
C ALA A 606 15.22 13.30 28.44
N GLY A 607 15.35 12.12 29.06
CA GLY A 607 15.59 11.97 30.50
C GLY A 607 17.08 11.73 30.82
N GLY A 608 17.63 12.50 31.77
CA GLY A 608 19.03 12.37 32.22
C GLY A 608 19.23 11.30 33.30
N THR A 609 18.18 10.92 34.03
CA THR A 609 18.23 9.92 35.10
C THR A 609 17.17 8.81 34.89
N SER A 610 17.34 7.64 35.51
CA SER A 610 16.35 6.55 35.39
C SER A 610 14.94 6.96 35.82
N ALA A 611 14.82 7.81 36.85
CA ALA A 611 13.53 8.33 37.31
C ALA A 611 12.89 9.26 36.27
N GLU A 612 13.66 10.17 35.67
CA GLU A 612 13.18 11.04 34.59
C GLU A 612 12.77 10.25 33.36
N LYS A 613 13.55 9.23 32.96
CA LYS A 613 13.21 8.35 31.84
C LYS A 613 11.89 7.63 32.08
N SER A 614 11.68 7.15 33.30
CA SER A 614 10.42 6.51 33.69
C SER A 614 9.26 7.50 33.68
N ASN A 615 9.44 8.72 34.20
CA ASN A 615 8.41 9.75 34.22
C ASN A 615 8.02 10.23 32.82
N ASN A 616 9.01 10.44 31.95
CA ASN A 616 8.77 10.83 30.56
C ASN A 616 8.03 9.73 29.80
N LEU A 617 8.46 8.47 29.95
CA LEU A 617 7.78 7.34 29.35
C LEU A 617 6.33 7.24 29.85
N HIS A 618 6.11 7.40 31.15
CA HIS A 618 4.75 7.40 31.70
C HIS A 618 3.91 8.54 31.11
N ASN A 619 4.43 9.78 31.09
CA ASN A 619 3.77 10.92 30.48
C ASN A 619 3.40 10.67 29.00
N LEU A 620 4.32 10.10 28.20
CA LEU A 620 4.02 9.71 26.81
C LEU A 620 2.85 8.73 26.74
N MET A 621 2.93 7.63 27.51
CA MET A 621 1.94 6.56 27.44
C MET A 621 0.56 7.02 27.95
N MET A 622 0.51 7.89 28.96
CA MET A 622 -0.73 8.53 29.41
C MET A 622 -1.34 9.42 28.32
N LEU A 623 -0.52 10.30 27.74
CA LEU A 623 -0.98 11.32 26.78
C LEU A 623 -1.62 10.70 25.53
N ILE A 624 -1.07 9.59 25.03
CA ILE A 624 -1.55 8.90 23.81
C ILE A 624 -2.65 7.86 24.07
N THR A 625 -3.06 7.66 25.32
CA THR A 625 -4.12 6.70 25.71
C THR A 625 -5.24 7.42 26.47
N TYR A 626 -5.31 7.29 27.79
CA TYR A 626 -6.44 7.78 28.58
C TYR A 626 -6.42 9.30 28.81
N TRP A 627 -5.26 9.95 28.72
CA TRP A 627 -5.02 11.40 28.91
C TRP A 627 -5.39 11.94 30.31
N GLY A 628 -6.64 11.75 30.73
CA GLY A 628 -7.34 12.33 31.88
C GLY A 628 -6.97 11.78 33.26
N GLU A 629 -7.36 12.54 34.30
CA GLU A 629 -7.24 12.21 35.72
C GLU A 629 -8.19 11.07 36.17
N HIS A 630 -8.10 10.69 37.44
CA HIS A 630 -8.79 9.56 38.07
C HIS A 630 -10.29 9.82 38.37
N VAL A 631 -11.01 10.51 37.49
CA VAL A 631 -12.45 10.84 37.65
C VAL A 631 -13.27 10.14 36.57
N THR A 632 -13.94 9.04 36.94
CA THR A 632 -14.70 8.20 35.98
C THR A 632 -15.87 8.90 35.30
N SER A 633 -16.49 9.89 35.95
CA SER A 633 -17.59 10.68 35.36
C SER A 633 -17.12 11.69 34.31
N GLU A 634 -15.81 11.95 34.21
CA GLU A 634 -15.19 12.96 33.35
C GLU A 634 -14.19 12.33 32.38
N ASP A 635 -14.45 11.10 31.93
CA ASP A 635 -13.57 10.31 31.06
C ASP A 635 -13.67 10.69 29.57
N ASN A 636 -13.83 11.97 29.24
CA ASN A 636 -14.06 12.42 27.85
C ASN A 636 -12.75 12.56 27.04
N LEU A 637 -11.59 12.49 27.68
CA LEU A 637 -10.28 12.68 27.03
C LEU A 637 -9.59 11.38 26.63
N HIS A 638 -10.19 10.23 26.93
CA HIS A 638 -9.67 8.95 26.45
C HIS A 638 -9.55 8.96 24.93
N ASP A 639 -8.45 8.40 24.44
CA ASP A 639 -8.12 8.30 23.03
C ASP A 639 -8.12 9.64 22.26
N TYR A 640 -8.16 10.81 22.92
CA TYR A 640 -8.16 12.10 22.22
C TYR A 640 -6.95 12.23 21.27
N ALA A 641 -5.81 11.74 21.73
CA ALA A 641 -4.55 11.70 21.02
C ALA A 641 -4.12 10.25 20.68
N TYR A 642 -5.09 9.39 20.36
CA TYR A 642 -4.81 8.02 19.94
C TYR A 642 -3.83 7.97 18.77
N LYS A 643 -3.13 6.84 18.59
CA LYS A 643 -2.11 6.66 17.56
C LYS A 643 -2.27 5.33 16.84
N GLU A 644 -2.13 5.35 15.52
CA GLU A 644 -1.97 4.16 14.69
C GLU A 644 -0.48 3.82 14.64
N TRP A 645 0.03 3.27 15.73
CA TRP A 645 1.42 2.83 15.83
C TRP A 645 1.52 1.32 15.99
N ALA A 646 2.42 0.70 15.23
CA ALA A 646 2.81 -0.69 15.45
C ALA A 646 3.27 -0.87 16.90
N GLY A 647 2.91 -2.00 17.50
CA GLY A 647 2.96 -2.20 18.94
C GLY A 647 1.63 -1.85 19.60
N MET A 648 1.14 -0.60 19.47
CA MET A 648 -0.16 -0.21 20.04
C MET A 648 -1.34 -0.92 19.38
N MET A 649 -1.31 -1.10 18.06
CA MET A 649 -2.35 -1.85 17.32
C MET A 649 -2.64 -3.21 17.95
N ASN A 650 -1.60 -4.00 18.23
CA ASN A 650 -1.77 -5.37 18.72
C ASN A 650 -1.86 -5.48 20.25
N THR A 651 -1.24 -4.56 21.00
CA THR A 651 -1.18 -4.68 22.46
C THR A 651 -2.20 -3.80 23.19
N TYR A 652 -2.68 -2.71 22.59
CA TYR A 652 -3.69 -1.84 23.20
C TYR A 652 -5.04 -2.03 22.51
N TYR A 653 -5.14 -1.71 21.21
CA TYR A 653 -6.42 -1.69 20.51
C TYR A 653 -7.00 -3.09 20.32
N LYS A 654 -6.20 -4.05 19.82
CA LYS A 654 -6.65 -5.43 19.64
C LYS A 654 -7.11 -6.08 20.95
N GLU A 655 -6.38 -5.85 22.04
CA GLU A 655 -6.72 -6.40 23.35
C GLU A 655 -8.07 -5.86 23.85
N ARG A 656 -8.35 -4.56 23.68
CA ARG A 656 -9.66 -3.97 24.01
C ARG A 656 -10.80 -4.67 23.24
N TRP A 657 -10.61 -4.87 21.94
CA TRP A 657 -11.59 -5.54 21.07
C TRP A 657 -11.79 -7.00 21.43
N MET A 658 -10.73 -7.74 21.75
CA MET A 658 -10.83 -9.13 22.17
C MET A 658 -11.66 -9.27 23.45
N VAL A 659 -11.39 -8.43 24.45
CA VAL A 659 -12.15 -8.41 25.71
C VAL A 659 -13.64 -8.10 25.46
N TYR A 660 -13.94 -7.19 24.53
CA TYR A 660 -15.32 -6.87 24.15
C TYR A 660 -16.02 -8.04 23.44
N PHE A 661 -15.36 -8.65 22.46
CA PHE A 661 -15.94 -9.76 21.72
C PHE A 661 -16.16 -10.98 22.61
N ASP A 662 -15.30 -11.22 23.60
CA ASP A 662 -15.53 -12.26 24.61
C ASP A 662 -16.76 -11.96 25.48
N TYR A 663 -16.94 -10.69 25.89
CA TYR A 663 -18.16 -10.25 26.57
C TYR A 663 -19.42 -10.49 25.71
N LEU A 664 -19.40 -10.11 24.43
CA LEU A 664 -20.52 -10.33 23.51
C LEU A 664 -20.79 -11.83 23.25
N ARG A 665 -19.74 -12.66 23.14
CA ARG A 665 -19.89 -14.12 23.01
C ARG A 665 -20.59 -14.72 24.24
N ALA A 666 -20.20 -14.28 25.44
CA ALA A 666 -20.84 -14.73 26.67
C ALA A 666 -22.33 -14.35 26.71
N GLN A 667 -22.68 -13.13 26.31
CA GLN A 667 -24.08 -12.70 26.19
C GLN A 667 -24.88 -13.56 25.20
N LEU A 668 -24.31 -13.87 24.03
CA LEU A 668 -24.96 -14.74 23.04
C LEU A 668 -25.12 -16.20 23.52
N ARG A 669 -24.29 -16.67 24.44
CA ARG A 669 -24.46 -17.96 25.13
C ARG A 669 -25.48 -17.92 26.27
N GLY A 670 -26.04 -16.76 26.59
CA GLY A 670 -26.96 -16.55 27.71
C GLY A 670 -26.27 -16.50 29.07
N GLU A 671 -24.96 -16.28 29.11
CA GLU A 671 -24.17 -16.16 30.34
C GLU A 671 -24.33 -14.76 30.96
N GLN A 672 -24.28 -14.67 32.29
CA GLN A 672 -24.14 -13.39 32.97
C GLN A 672 -22.68 -12.92 32.89
N ALA A 673 -22.38 -12.01 31.96
CA ALA A 673 -21.07 -11.37 31.81
C ALA A 673 -21.13 -9.88 32.19
N LYS A 674 -20.08 -9.39 32.86
CA LYS A 674 -19.93 -7.96 33.18
C LYS A 674 -19.30 -7.23 31.98
N ALA A 675 -19.82 -6.05 31.63
CA ALA A 675 -19.21 -5.22 30.60
C ALA A 675 -17.77 -4.82 30.98
N PRO A 676 -16.84 -4.71 30.01
CA PRO A 676 -15.47 -4.30 30.29
C PRO A 676 -15.40 -2.90 30.90
N ASP A 677 -14.56 -2.74 31.93
CA ASP A 677 -14.28 -1.44 32.56
C ASP A 677 -13.05 -0.81 31.91
N TYR A 678 -13.27 -0.13 30.78
CA TYR A 678 -12.17 0.42 29.99
C TYR A 678 -11.40 1.53 30.72
N PHE A 679 -12.07 2.33 31.55
CA PHE A 679 -11.40 3.37 32.34
C PHE A 679 -10.27 2.80 33.20
N HIS A 680 -10.52 1.71 33.92
CA HIS A 680 -9.49 1.07 34.74
C HIS A 680 -8.51 0.24 33.89
N TRP A 681 -9.01 -0.46 32.86
CA TRP A 681 -8.19 -1.32 32.02
C TRP A 681 -7.08 -0.54 31.30
N GLU A 682 -7.40 0.63 30.74
CA GLU A 682 -6.45 1.44 29.97
C GLU A 682 -5.30 1.96 30.85
N ARG A 683 -5.61 2.32 32.10
CA ARG A 683 -4.62 2.74 33.10
C ARG A 683 -3.72 1.59 33.52
N GLU A 684 -4.31 0.43 33.79
CA GLU A 684 -3.55 -0.78 34.10
C GLU A 684 -2.65 -1.20 32.93
N TRP A 685 -3.13 -1.04 31.70
CA TRP A 685 -2.34 -1.31 30.51
C TRP A 685 -1.12 -0.39 30.42
N VAL A 686 -1.27 0.90 30.67
CA VAL A 686 -0.15 1.86 30.69
C VAL A 686 0.92 1.41 31.68
N GLU A 687 0.54 1.09 32.92
CA GLU A 687 1.48 0.63 33.96
C GLU A 687 2.24 -0.65 33.56
N LYS A 688 1.55 -1.61 32.92
CA LYS A 688 2.15 -2.87 32.45
C LYS A 688 3.07 -2.69 31.24
N ASN A 689 2.95 -1.59 30.51
CA ASN A 689 3.64 -1.33 29.25
C ASN A 689 4.62 -0.15 29.29
N LEU A 690 5.11 0.23 30.49
CA LEU A 690 6.24 1.16 30.69
C LEU A 690 7.59 0.53 30.31
N LYS A 691 7.68 -0.02 29.10
CA LYS A 691 8.87 -0.66 28.52
C LYS A 691 8.88 -0.49 27.00
N MET A 692 10.01 -0.77 26.36
CA MET A 692 10.11 -0.70 24.90
C MET A 692 9.18 -1.73 24.25
N ALA A 693 8.42 -1.31 23.25
CA ALA A 693 7.59 -2.20 22.43
C ALA A 693 8.45 -3.06 21.48
N ASP A 694 8.04 -4.31 21.25
CA ASP A 694 8.54 -5.16 20.15
C ASP A 694 7.60 -4.97 18.95
N ASP A 695 7.93 -3.98 18.12
CA ASP A 695 7.15 -3.57 16.95
C ASP A 695 7.96 -3.68 15.64
N ALA A 696 8.97 -4.56 15.64
CA ALA A 696 9.76 -4.86 14.45
C ALA A 696 8.89 -5.58 13.39
N PRO A 697 9.08 -5.26 12.10
CA PRO A 697 8.32 -5.87 11.01
C PRO A 697 8.61 -7.37 10.91
N ARG A 698 7.56 -8.16 10.67
CA ARG A 698 7.62 -9.61 10.48
C ARG A 698 7.48 -10.01 9.00
N MET A 699 7.06 -9.07 8.15
CA MET A 699 6.96 -9.18 6.70
C MET A 699 7.80 -8.09 6.02
N SER A 700 8.18 -8.32 4.77
CA SER A 700 8.69 -7.25 3.90
C SER A 700 7.56 -6.30 3.49
N LEU A 701 7.92 -5.07 3.11
CA LEU A 701 6.98 -4.08 2.61
C LEU A 701 6.19 -4.62 1.39
N GLU A 702 6.85 -5.33 0.48
CA GLU A 702 6.20 -5.93 -0.68
C GLU A 702 5.20 -7.02 -0.28
N GLU A 703 5.51 -7.86 0.70
CA GLU A 703 4.60 -8.90 1.18
C GLU A 703 3.33 -8.29 1.80
N ILE A 704 3.47 -7.29 2.66
CA ILE A 704 2.32 -6.65 3.31
C ILE A 704 1.50 -5.79 2.33
N VAL A 705 2.15 -5.06 1.42
CA VAL A 705 1.47 -4.33 0.34
C VAL A 705 0.70 -5.31 -0.54
N ASN A 706 1.29 -6.44 -0.93
CA ASN A 706 0.58 -7.45 -1.72
C ASN A 706 -0.59 -8.05 -0.94
N LYS A 707 -0.47 -8.26 0.38
CA LYS A 707 -1.56 -8.76 1.22
C LYS A 707 -2.78 -7.81 1.24
N ILE A 708 -2.54 -6.50 1.18
CA ILE A 708 -3.59 -5.46 1.20
C ILE A 708 -4.14 -5.20 -0.22
N THR A 709 -3.25 -5.14 -1.22
CA THR A 709 -3.58 -4.67 -2.57
C THR A 709 -4.01 -5.77 -3.52
N LEU A 710 -3.60 -7.01 -3.26
CA LEU A 710 -4.16 -8.17 -3.94
C LEU A 710 -5.37 -8.63 -3.14
N PRO A 711 -6.50 -8.99 -3.80
CA PRO A 711 -7.64 -9.52 -3.10
C PRO A 711 -7.19 -10.72 -2.29
N ALA A 712 -7.70 -10.79 -1.06
CA ALA A 712 -7.42 -11.88 -0.13
C ALA A 712 -7.42 -13.20 -0.91
N ALA A 713 -6.28 -13.90 -0.88
CA ALA A 713 -6.25 -15.27 -1.32
C ALA A 713 -7.37 -15.99 -0.59
N CYS A 714 -8.30 -16.57 -1.36
CA CYS A 714 -9.55 -17.14 -0.89
C CYS A 714 -9.38 -17.89 0.45
N PRO A 715 -10.33 -17.78 1.39
CA PRO A 715 -10.36 -18.60 2.60
C PRO A 715 -10.62 -20.07 2.22
N SER A 716 -9.62 -20.77 1.71
CA SER A 716 -9.66 -22.21 1.45
C SER A 716 -8.42 -22.94 1.96
N SER A 717 -7.55 -22.24 2.72
CA SER A 717 -6.34 -22.79 3.36
C SER A 717 -6.61 -23.90 4.37
N GLY A 718 -7.89 -24.15 4.73
CA GLY A 718 -8.34 -25.19 5.65
C GLY A 718 -9.09 -26.39 5.04
N LEU A 719 -9.29 -26.48 3.71
CA LEU A 719 -9.97 -27.66 3.14
C LEU A 719 -9.09 -28.90 3.31
N ALA A 720 -9.57 -29.87 4.10
CA ALA A 720 -8.90 -31.16 4.28
C ALA A 720 -8.89 -31.96 2.98
N GLU A 721 -7.82 -32.71 2.73
CA GLU A 721 -7.79 -33.72 1.67
C GLU A 721 -8.80 -34.82 1.97
N LEU A 722 -9.40 -35.40 0.92
CA LEU A 722 -10.27 -36.57 1.07
C LEU A 722 -9.47 -37.79 1.54
N THR A 723 -10.17 -38.73 2.16
CA THR A 723 -9.59 -39.98 2.66
C THR A 723 -9.33 -40.93 1.50
N ASP A 724 -8.14 -41.51 1.46
CA ASP A 724 -7.83 -42.62 0.56
C ASP A 724 -8.38 -43.92 1.17
N THR A 725 -9.19 -44.67 0.42
CA THR A 725 -9.76 -45.95 0.87
C THR A 725 -8.88 -47.13 0.49
N LYS A 726 -7.72 -46.92 -0.16
CA LYS A 726 -6.79 -48.00 -0.50
C LYS A 726 -6.07 -48.54 0.76
N PRO A 727 -5.90 -49.87 0.88
CA PRO A 727 -5.31 -50.49 2.06
C PRO A 727 -3.85 -50.07 2.27
N VAL A 728 -3.47 -49.88 3.53
CA VAL A 728 -2.10 -49.58 3.96
C VAL A 728 -1.30 -50.88 4.09
N ASP A 729 -0.13 -50.97 3.48
CA ASP A 729 0.80 -52.10 3.64
C ASP A 729 1.56 -51.99 4.97
N GLU A 730 0.94 -52.44 6.06
CA GLU A 730 1.48 -52.30 7.43
C GLU A 730 2.86 -52.98 7.58
N ALA A 731 3.06 -54.14 6.94
CA ALA A 731 4.31 -54.88 7.01
C ALA A 731 5.51 -54.08 6.46
N LYS A 732 5.31 -53.23 5.44
CA LYS A 732 6.36 -52.32 4.95
C LYS A 732 6.63 -51.16 5.90
N TRP A 733 5.60 -50.63 6.57
CA TRP A 733 5.78 -49.58 7.56
C TRP A 733 6.54 -50.08 8.78
N GLU A 734 6.30 -51.31 9.22
CA GLU A 734 7.04 -51.95 10.33
C GLU A 734 8.53 -52.17 10.00
N GLN A 735 8.89 -52.28 8.72
CA GLN A 735 10.29 -52.41 8.28
C GLN A 735 11.05 -51.06 8.25
N CYS A 736 10.39 -49.92 8.50
CA CYS A 736 11.05 -48.62 8.54
C CYS A 736 11.93 -48.50 9.80
N LYS A 737 13.25 -48.39 9.61
CA LYS A 737 14.22 -48.34 10.72
C LYS A 737 14.30 -47.00 11.45
N SER A 738 13.74 -45.93 10.88
CA SER A 738 13.75 -44.57 11.43
C SER A 738 12.33 -43.99 11.41
N ASP A 739 12.02 -43.17 12.41
CA ASP A 739 10.74 -42.47 12.51
C ASP A 739 10.57 -41.37 11.46
N TYR A 740 11.68 -40.79 11.01
CA TYR A 740 11.72 -39.70 10.04
C TYR A 740 12.66 -40.11 8.90
N ASN A 741 12.13 -40.12 7.69
CA ASN A 741 12.87 -40.54 6.51
C ASN A 741 12.69 -39.54 5.38
N SER A 742 13.79 -39.25 4.69
CA SER A 742 13.80 -38.37 3.53
C SER A 742 14.61 -39.00 2.40
N ALA A 743 14.25 -38.75 1.15
CA ALA A 743 15.04 -39.12 -0.03
C ALA A 743 14.63 -38.28 -1.23
N TRP A 744 15.45 -38.26 -2.28
CA TRP A 744 15.05 -37.74 -3.58
C TRP A 744 14.16 -38.75 -4.30
N GLY A 745 13.04 -38.26 -4.82
CA GLY A 745 12.16 -38.97 -5.74
C GLY A 745 12.34 -38.51 -7.19
N SER A 746 11.41 -38.93 -8.05
CA SER A 746 11.31 -38.47 -9.44
C SER A 746 10.11 -37.53 -9.60
N THR A 747 10.27 -36.51 -10.44
CA THR A 747 9.14 -35.65 -10.87
C THR A 747 8.17 -36.38 -11.81
N ASP A 748 8.56 -37.56 -12.30
CA ASP A 748 7.78 -38.38 -13.24
C ASP A 748 6.95 -39.47 -12.53
N VAL A 749 7.00 -39.53 -11.21
CA VAL A 749 6.29 -40.53 -10.39
C VAL A 749 5.30 -39.85 -9.45
N ARG A 750 4.05 -40.32 -9.47
CA ARG A 750 3.04 -39.97 -8.46
C ARG A 750 3.14 -40.94 -7.30
N TYR A 751 3.72 -40.47 -6.20
CA TYR A 751 3.89 -41.30 -5.01
C TYR A 751 2.57 -41.47 -4.27
N SER A 752 2.30 -42.68 -3.79
CA SER A 752 1.12 -42.98 -2.97
C SER A 752 1.29 -42.40 -1.57
N ARG A 753 0.18 -41.88 -1.03
CA ARG A 753 0.09 -41.30 0.31
C ARG A 753 0.38 -42.33 1.41
N THR A 754 -0.09 -43.56 1.24
CA THR A 754 -0.13 -44.58 2.28
C THR A 754 0.96 -45.64 2.16
N ASN A 755 1.73 -45.63 1.07
CA ASN A 755 2.78 -46.61 0.84
C ASN A 755 4.17 -46.04 1.13
N VAL A 756 5.01 -46.88 1.74
CA VAL A 756 6.44 -46.62 1.91
C VAL A 756 7.11 -46.59 0.52
N PRO A 757 7.99 -45.60 0.22
CA PRO A 757 8.72 -45.56 -1.06
C PRO A 757 9.52 -46.84 -1.34
N ALA A 758 9.70 -47.21 -2.60
CA ALA A 758 10.47 -48.40 -2.97
C ALA A 758 11.95 -48.31 -2.53
N LYS A 759 12.59 -49.45 -2.24
CA LYS A 759 13.97 -49.52 -1.72
C LYS A 759 14.99 -48.74 -2.55
N GLN A 760 14.85 -48.73 -3.89
CA GLN A 760 15.74 -47.97 -4.77
C GLN A 760 15.65 -46.44 -4.58
N VAL A 761 14.48 -45.91 -4.17
CA VAL A 761 14.26 -44.48 -3.93
C VAL A 761 14.86 -44.06 -2.59
N MET A 762 14.77 -44.94 -1.58
CA MET A 762 15.21 -44.65 -0.21
C MET A 762 16.71 -44.28 -0.09
N ALA A 763 17.55 -44.72 -1.04
CA ALA A 763 18.99 -44.47 -1.02
C ALA A 763 19.42 -43.14 -1.69
N ALA A 764 18.50 -42.43 -2.36
CA ALA A 764 18.83 -41.25 -3.16
C ALA A 764 19.03 -40.00 -2.28
N ARG A 765 20.28 -39.64 -1.96
CA ARG A 765 20.62 -38.50 -1.08
C ARG A 765 21.03 -37.21 -1.82
N THR A 766 21.40 -37.32 -3.09
CA THR A 766 21.80 -36.17 -3.93
C THR A 766 20.98 -36.12 -5.20
N TRP A 767 20.37 -34.97 -5.50
CA TRP A 767 19.73 -34.71 -6.79
C TRP A 767 20.70 -33.99 -7.72
N LYS A 768 20.70 -34.40 -8.99
CA LYS A 768 21.57 -33.84 -10.04
C LYS A 768 20.72 -33.35 -11.21
N GLY A 769 20.80 -32.05 -11.50
CA GLY A 769 20.09 -31.41 -12.60
C GLY A 769 21.03 -30.75 -13.62
N THR A 770 20.49 -30.44 -14.80
CA THR A 770 21.16 -29.59 -15.80
C THR A 770 20.16 -28.60 -16.35
N ALA A 771 20.57 -27.33 -16.46
CA ALA A 771 19.72 -26.22 -16.92
C ALA A 771 20.49 -25.31 -17.88
N TRP A 772 19.79 -24.65 -18.80
CA TRP A 772 20.24 -23.44 -19.47
C TRP A 772 20.00 -22.24 -18.57
N LYS A 773 20.68 -21.12 -18.83
CA LYS A 773 20.39 -19.85 -18.17
C LYS A 773 18.97 -19.40 -18.52
N GLY A 774 18.20 -18.89 -17.56
CA GLY A 774 16.80 -18.50 -17.77
C GLY A 774 15.79 -19.66 -17.71
N GLU A 775 16.24 -20.91 -17.60
CA GLU A 775 15.36 -22.08 -17.53
C GLU A 775 14.78 -22.28 -16.12
N LYS A 776 13.52 -22.70 -16.05
CA LYS A 776 12.90 -23.25 -14.84
C LYS A 776 13.10 -24.77 -14.80
N VAL A 777 13.74 -25.27 -13.74
CA VAL A 777 13.95 -26.71 -13.52
C VAL A 777 13.32 -27.18 -12.22
N ASN A 778 12.79 -28.40 -12.24
CA ASN A 778 12.11 -28.99 -11.08
C ASN A 778 12.81 -30.21 -10.51
N ALA A 779 12.62 -30.44 -9.22
CA ALA A 779 13.03 -31.63 -8.48
C ALA A 779 11.93 -32.05 -7.50
N LEU A 780 11.95 -33.30 -7.05
CA LEU A 780 10.98 -33.83 -6.09
C LEU A 780 11.70 -34.59 -4.98
N ALA A 781 11.49 -34.18 -3.74
CA ALA A 781 11.89 -34.90 -2.54
C ALA A 781 10.69 -35.62 -1.91
N LEU A 782 10.97 -36.65 -1.12
CA LEU A 782 9.97 -37.43 -0.39
C LEU A 782 10.27 -37.40 1.09
N LEU A 783 9.23 -37.18 1.88
CA LEU A 783 9.24 -37.35 3.33
C LEU A 783 8.30 -38.49 3.68
N TRP A 784 8.72 -39.45 4.50
CA TRP A 784 7.80 -40.45 5.05
C TRP A 784 8.12 -40.77 6.50
N THR A 785 7.08 -41.00 7.28
CA THR A 785 7.21 -41.05 8.75
C THR A 785 6.26 -42.07 9.38
N THR A 786 6.73 -42.72 10.45
CA THR A 786 5.93 -43.59 11.32
C THR A 786 5.27 -42.80 12.47
N ARG A 787 5.42 -41.47 12.52
CA ARG A 787 4.86 -40.59 13.56
C ARG A 787 4.12 -39.40 12.96
N ASP A 788 3.21 -38.83 13.74
CA ASP A 788 2.59 -37.56 13.37
C ASP A 788 3.62 -36.44 13.47
N CYS A 789 3.77 -35.71 12.37
CA CYS A 789 4.66 -34.57 12.20
C CYS A 789 3.80 -33.34 11.91
N LYS A 790 3.88 -32.32 12.75
CA LYS A 790 3.12 -31.08 12.56
C LYS A 790 4.01 -29.95 12.07
N ASN A 791 3.43 -29.05 11.29
CA ASN A 791 4.05 -27.78 10.93
C ASN A 791 5.40 -27.91 10.20
N ILE A 792 5.54 -28.93 9.35
CA ILE A 792 6.79 -29.22 8.64
C ILE A 792 7.03 -28.18 7.56
N ARG A 793 8.25 -27.63 7.53
CA ARG A 793 8.74 -26.69 6.52
C ARG A 793 9.86 -27.31 5.71
N ALA A 794 9.99 -26.89 4.46
CA ALA A 794 11.03 -27.32 3.54
C ALA A 794 11.71 -26.08 2.93
N GLU A 795 13.02 -25.94 3.11
CA GLU A 795 13.80 -24.77 2.70
C GLU A 795 15.02 -25.20 1.90
N VAL A 796 15.33 -24.46 0.83
CA VAL A 796 16.52 -24.71 0.00
C VAL A 796 17.53 -23.59 0.25
N SER A 797 18.78 -23.96 0.53
CA SER A 797 19.86 -22.99 0.64
C SER A 797 20.11 -22.29 -0.70
N GLU A 798 20.80 -21.17 -0.68
CA GLU A 798 21.44 -20.67 -1.89
C GLU A 798 22.32 -21.75 -2.53
N LEU A 799 22.36 -21.83 -3.86
CA LEU A 799 23.22 -22.77 -4.57
C LEU A 799 24.52 -22.05 -4.94
N LYS A 800 25.65 -22.58 -4.46
CA LYS A 800 26.98 -21.96 -4.60
C LYS A 800 27.76 -22.59 -5.75
N GLY A 801 28.25 -21.75 -6.65
CA GLY A 801 29.14 -22.12 -7.75
C GLY A 801 30.60 -21.72 -7.48
N SER A 802 31.47 -22.05 -8.42
CA SER A 802 32.89 -21.63 -8.40
C SER A 802 33.03 -20.11 -8.54
N GLY A 803 34.07 -19.53 -7.92
CA GLY A 803 34.37 -18.09 -8.07
C GLY A 803 33.40 -17.15 -7.34
N GLY A 804 32.60 -17.67 -6.40
CA GLY A 804 31.64 -16.89 -5.61
C GLY A 804 30.29 -16.63 -6.30
N ALA A 805 30.04 -17.22 -7.46
CA ALA A 805 28.74 -17.16 -8.13
C ALA A 805 27.65 -17.88 -7.31
N VAL A 806 26.45 -17.31 -7.25
CA VAL A 806 25.34 -17.83 -6.44
C VAL A 806 24.04 -17.79 -7.23
N ILE A 807 23.27 -18.88 -7.17
CA ILE A 807 21.83 -18.86 -7.46
C ILE A 807 21.13 -18.60 -6.12
N PRO A 808 20.49 -17.43 -5.92
CA PRO A 808 19.97 -17.04 -4.62
C PRO A 808 18.79 -17.93 -4.22
N ALA A 809 18.61 -18.14 -2.91
CA ALA A 809 17.47 -18.91 -2.40
C ALA A 809 16.11 -18.34 -2.84
N SER A 810 16.02 -17.02 -3.08
CA SER A 810 14.82 -16.36 -3.62
C SER A 810 14.43 -16.82 -5.03
N ALA A 811 15.35 -17.43 -5.79
CA ALA A 811 15.08 -18.02 -7.10
C ALA A 811 14.49 -19.44 -7.02
N ILE A 812 14.39 -20.00 -5.81
CA ILE A 812 13.96 -21.37 -5.55
C ILE A 812 12.70 -21.36 -4.69
N ARG A 813 11.70 -22.13 -5.10
CA ARG A 813 10.46 -22.30 -4.35
C ARG A 813 10.25 -23.77 -4.01
N THR A 814 9.71 -24.01 -2.82
CA THR A 814 9.34 -25.33 -2.32
C THR A 814 7.83 -25.41 -2.16
N TYR A 815 7.23 -26.55 -2.50
CA TYR A 815 5.80 -26.80 -2.40
C TYR A 815 5.56 -28.20 -1.87
N PHE A 816 4.70 -28.34 -0.87
CA PHE A 816 4.18 -29.67 -0.53
C PHE A 816 3.13 -30.07 -1.57
N LEU A 817 3.25 -31.27 -2.13
CA LEU A 817 2.25 -31.75 -3.07
C LEU A 817 1.02 -32.27 -2.33
N ARG A 818 -0.12 -31.61 -2.51
CA ARG A 818 -1.38 -32.13 -1.97
C ARG A 818 -1.93 -33.25 -2.83
N TYR A 819 -2.60 -34.17 -2.13
CA TYR A 819 -3.35 -35.25 -2.72
C TYR A 819 -4.76 -34.80 -3.09
N ILE A 820 -5.17 -35.15 -4.30
CA ILE A 820 -6.48 -34.83 -4.87
C ILE A 820 -7.19 -36.12 -5.30
N MET A 821 -8.52 -36.16 -5.16
CA MET A 821 -9.30 -37.29 -5.64
C MET A 821 -9.35 -37.30 -7.16
N THR A 822 -9.10 -38.48 -7.74
CA THR A 822 -9.11 -38.77 -9.18
C THR A 822 -9.91 -40.05 -9.45
N ASP A 823 -10.21 -40.33 -10.71
CA ASP A 823 -10.78 -41.59 -11.18
C ASP A 823 -9.83 -42.34 -12.15
N GLU A 824 -10.39 -43.01 -13.16
CA GLU A 824 -9.70 -43.83 -14.17
C GLU A 824 -10.21 -43.57 -15.61
N LEU A 825 -9.66 -44.26 -16.61
CA LEU A 825 -10.20 -44.27 -17.98
C LEU A 825 -11.55 -45.02 -18.06
N SER A 826 -12.18 -45.03 -19.22
CA SER A 826 -13.28 -45.96 -19.52
C SER A 826 -12.87 -47.41 -19.23
N LYS A 827 -13.84 -48.30 -18.97
CA LYS A 827 -13.57 -49.69 -18.58
C LYS A 827 -12.82 -50.52 -19.63
N ASP A 828 -12.88 -50.11 -20.90
CA ASP A 828 -12.07 -50.72 -21.97
C ASP A 828 -10.64 -50.16 -22.03
N GLY A 829 -10.32 -49.15 -21.22
CA GLY A 829 -9.01 -48.50 -21.10
C GLY A 829 -8.65 -47.60 -22.29
N LYS A 830 -9.61 -47.27 -23.17
CA LYS A 830 -9.32 -46.61 -24.45
C LYS A 830 -9.61 -45.12 -24.49
N SER A 831 -10.48 -44.61 -23.63
CA SER A 831 -10.89 -43.20 -23.67
C SER A 831 -11.20 -42.63 -22.29
N GLY A 832 -11.04 -41.31 -22.16
CA GLY A 832 -11.58 -40.54 -21.05
C GLY A 832 -13.01 -40.05 -21.30
N CYS A 833 -13.57 -40.13 -22.51
CA CYS A 833 -14.85 -39.54 -22.87
C CYS A 833 -16.08 -40.24 -22.27
N GLY A 834 -17.23 -39.54 -22.25
CA GLY A 834 -18.53 -40.08 -21.86
C GLY A 834 -19.05 -39.53 -20.53
N TYR A 835 -20.36 -39.67 -20.29
CA TYR A 835 -20.99 -39.29 -19.02
C TYR A 835 -20.57 -40.23 -17.88
N ARG A 836 -20.37 -39.65 -16.70
CA ARG A 836 -19.92 -40.30 -15.46
C ARG A 836 -20.78 -39.84 -14.28
N THR A 837 -22.10 -39.89 -14.43
CA THR A 837 -23.04 -39.38 -13.42
C THR A 837 -23.00 -40.17 -12.10
N ASN A 838 -22.53 -41.41 -12.12
CA ASN A 838 -22.31 -42.25 -10.94
C ASN A 838 -20.81 -42.54 -10.77
N HIS A 839 -20.14 -41.80 -9.89
CA HIS A 839 -18.70 -42.00 -9.65
C HIS A 839 -18.36 -43.39 -9.07
N ALA A 840 -19.31 -44.11 -8.47
CA ALA A 840 -19.07 -45.45 -7.92
C ALA A 840 -18.81 -46.53 -8.99
N GLU A 841 -19.12 -46.25 -10.26
CA GLU A 841 -18.82 -47.15 -11.38
C GLU A 841 -17.35 -47.10 -11.80
N PHE A 842 -16.59 -46.11 -11.34
CA PHE A 842 -15.18 -45.90 -11.67
C PHE A 842 -14.32 -46.02 -10.40
N ASP A 843 -13.15 -46.64 -10.50
CA ASP A 843 -12.17 -46.65 -9.39
C ASP A 843 -11.85 -45.20 -9.00
N SER A 844 -11.57 -44.98 -7.73
CA SER A 844 -11.25 -43.67 -7.19
C SER A 844 -10.02 -43.75 -6.32
N SER A 845 -9.13 -42.76 -6.42
CA SER A 845 -7.90 -42.75 -5.63
C SER A 845 -7.38 -41.35 -5.36
N MET A 846 -6.48 -41.24 -4.39
CA MET A 846 -5.81 -39.98 -4.05
C MET A 846 -4.46 -39.92 -4.76
N VAL A 847 -4.24 -38.87 -5.57
CA VAL A 847 -2.99 -38.65 -6.31
C VAL A 847 -2.36 -37.31 -5.95
N ALA A 848 -1.03 -37.29 -5.78
CA ALA A 848 -0.29 -36.06 -5.57
C ALA A 848 -0.22 -35.25 -6.88
N ASP A 849 -0.86 -34.09 -6.94
CA ASP A 849 -0.89 -33.24 -8.15
C ASP A 849 -0.76 -31.75 -7.85
N VAL A 850 -1.31 -31.25 -6.74
CA VAL A 850 -1.40 -29.80 -6.47
C VAL A 850 -0.12 -29.28 -5.81
N LEU A 851 0.54 -28.29 -6.39
CA LEU A 851 1.63 -27.57 -5.74
C LEU A 851 1.05 -26.54 -4.77
N ASP A 852 1.04 -26.87 -3.47
CA ASP A 852 0.37 -26.05 -2.47
C ASP A 852 1.25 -24.88 -1.99
N ILE A 853 0.66 -23.69 -1.98
CA ILE A 853 1.32 -22.43 -1.58
C ILE A 853 1.52 -22.31 -0.06
N ARG A 854 0.97 -23.23 0.73
CA ARG A 854 1.20 -23.25 2.19
C ARG A 854 2.65 -23.65 2.47
N LYS A 855 3.34 -22.83 3.27
CA LYS A 855 4.74 -23.07 3.66
C LYS A 855 4.88 -24.21 4.67
N ASN A 856 3.82 -24.50 5.42
CA ASN A 856 3.84 -25.44 6.53
C ASN A 856 2.83 -26.57 6.26
N TYR A 857 3.21 -27.81 6.57
CA TYR A 857 2.41 -28.99 6.26
C TYR A 857 2.41 -30.01 7.40
N ASP A 858 1.26 -30.62 7.66
CA ASP A 858 1.12 -31.70 8.62
C ASP A 858 1.21 -33.05 7.90
N ILE A 859 2.10 -33.93 8.37
CA ILE A 859 2.29 -35.27 7.84
C ILE A 859 1.88 -36.26 8.92
N LYS A 860 0.83 -37.05 8.69
CA LYS A 860 0.38 -38.07 9.64
C LYS A 860 1.33 -39.26 9.67
N SER A 861 1.29 -40.02 10.76
CA SER A 861 1.94 -41.32 10.86
C SER A 861 1.51 -42.23 9.70
N ARG A 862 2.46 -43.01 9.18
CA ARG A 862 2.30 -43.92 8.05
C ARG A 862 1.87 -43.20 6.76
N HIS A 863 2.39 -41.99 6.56
CA HIS A 863 2.18 -41.22 5.33
C HIS A 863 3.50 -40.86 4.64
N THR A 864 3.44 -40.84 3.31
CA THR A 864 4.46 -40.31 2.41
C THR A 864 3.97 -38.97 1.85
N GLN A 865 4.79 -37.94 1.97
CA GLN A 865 4.52 -36.58 1.54
C GLN A 865 5.61 -36.10 0.56
N PRO A 866 5.27 -35.89 -0.72
CA PRO A 866 6.18 -35.28 -1.67
C PRO A 866 6.36 -33.78 -1.45
N VAL A 867 7.57 -33.30 -1.72
CA VAL A 867 7.97 -31.89 -1.72
C VAL A 867 8.53 -31.57 -3.10
N TRP A 868 7.84 -30.72 -3.84
CA TRP A 868 8.28 -30.21 -5.13
C TRP A 868 9.21 -29.01 -4.93
N ILE A 869 10.25 -28.92 -5.74
CA ILE A 869 11.21 -27.82 -5.74
C ILE A 869 11.27 -27.27 -7.16
N SER A 870 11.08 -25.96 -7.31
CA SER A 870 11.20 -25.25 -8.58
C SER A 870 12.31 -24.20 -8.47
N CYS A 871 13.30 -24.30 -9.34
CA CYS A 871 14.41 -23.34 -9.45
C CYS A 871 14.29 -22.58 -10.77
N GLN A 872 14.05 -21.27 -10.69
CA GLN A 872 14.11 -20.37 -11.85
C GLN A 872 15.55 -19.88 -11.99
N VAL A 873 16.34 -20.47 -12.88
CA VAL A 873 17.75 -20.10 -13.05
C VAL A 873 17.82 -18.68 -13.64
N PRO A 874 18.45 -17.70 -12.95
CA PRO A 874 18.61 -16.36 -13.50
C PRO A 874 19.35 -16.38 -14.85
N SER A 875 18.95 -15.51 -15.79
CA SER A 875 19.49 -15.47 -17.15
C SER A 875 20.97 -15.07 -17.20
N ASP A 876 21.45 -14.35 -16.19
CA ASP A 876 22.83 -13.88 -16.03
C ASP A 876 23.71 -14.88 -15.25
N THR A 877 23.16 -16.01 -14.79
CA THR A 877 23.90 -17.02 -14.04
C THR A 877 25.12 -17.51 -14.82
N PRO A 878 26.35 -17.41 -14.27
CA PRO A 878 27.54 -17.96 -14.91
C PRO A 878 27.41 -19.48 -15.11
N SER A 879 27.91 -19.99 -16.24
CA SER A 879 27.94 -21.45 -16.46
C SER A 879 28.84 -22.13 -15.45
N GLY A 880 28.40 -23.25 -14.89
CA GLY A 880 29.14 -23.97 -13.86
C GLY A 880 28.27 -24.95 -13.08
N THR A 881 28.86 -25.63 -12.09
CA THR A 881 28.13 -26.51 -11.17
C THR A 881 27.86 -25.77 -9.87
N TYR A 882 26.58 -25.70 -9.49
CA TYR A 882 26.10 -25.07 -8.28
C TYR A 882 25.64 -26.13 -7.27
N ARG A 883 25.97 -25.94 -5.99
CA ARG A 883 25.65 -26.91 -4.92
C ARG A 883 24.92 -26.23 -3.77
N GLY A 884 23.92 -26.91 -3.22
CA GLY A 884 23.17 -26.48 -2.04
C GLY A 884 22.46 -27.63 -1.37
N LYS A 885 21.56 -27.33 -0.43
CA LYS A 885 20.84 -28.34 0.35
C LYS A 885 19.37 -28.00 0.51
N LEU A 886 18.53 -29.04 0.50
CA LEU A 886 17.16 -29.01 1.00
C LEU A 886 17.16 -29.42 2.47
N THR A 887 16.63 -28.57 3.33
CA THR A 887 16.59 -28.73 4.79
C THR A 887 15.16 -28.64 5.32
N PHE A 888 14.94 -29.24 6.50
CA PHE A 888 13.63 -29.28 7.16
C PHE A 888 13.77 -28.78 8.61
N PRO A 889 13.86 -27.45 8.84
CA PRO A 889 14.37 -26.86 10.08
C PRO A 889 13.66 -27.30 11.36
N ASP A 890 12.35 -27.55 11.30
CA ASP A 890 11.52 -27.86 12.48
C ASP A 890 11.24 -29.36 12.62
N SER A 891 12.09 -30.20 12.04
CA SER A 891 11.86 -31.65 12.01
C SER A 891 13.16 -32.44 12.06
N SER A 892 13.03 -33.73 12.34
CA SER A 892 14.16 -34.66 12.33
C SER A 892 14.43 -35.28 10.95
N PHE A 893 13.81 -34.77 9.88
CA PHE A 893 14.09 -35.25 8.53
C PHE A 893 15.51 -34.87 8.11
N ALA A 894 16.30 -35.84 7.67
CA ALA A 894 17.68 -35.60 7.26
C ALA A 894 17.76 -34.70 6.00
N PRO A 895 18.72 -33.75 5.94
CA PRO A 895 18.86 -32.85 4.79
C PRO A 895 19.33 -33.56 3.52
N LEU A 896 18.94 -33.05 2.36
CA LEU A 896 19.20 -33.63 1.04
C LEU A 896 20.07 -32.71 0.18
N ASP A 897 21.05 -33.26 -0.53
CA ASP A 897 22.00 -32.46 -1.33
C ASP A 897 21.45 -32.16 -2.73
N ILE A 898 21.74 -30.96 -3.25
CA ILE A 898 21.37 -30.49 -4.58
C ILE A 898 22.63 -30.15 -5.36
N GLU A 899 22.73 -30.65 -6.59
CA GLU A 899 23.76 -30.28 -7.57
C GLU A 899 23.12 -29.89 -8.90
N LEU A 900 23.29 -28.64 -9.32
CA LEU A 900 22.71 -28.10 -10.56
C LEU A 900 23.82 -27.62 -11.50
N LYS A 901 23.93 -28.23 -12.68
CA LYS A 901 24.84 -27.79 -13.74
C LYS A 901 24.16 -26.77 -14.65
N VAL A 902 24.64 -25.54 -14.66
CA VAL A 902 24.17 -24.48 -15.57
C VAL A 902 25.07 -24.45 -16.81
N SER A 903 24.46 -24.61 -17.99
CA SER A 903 25.16 -24.60 -19.28
C SER A 903 25.56 -23.18 -19.72
N GLY A 904 26.39 -23.07 -20.75
CA GLY A 904 26.73 -21.79 -21.37
C GLY A 904 25.62 -21.18 -22.23
N ARG A 905 24.51 -21.91 -22.43
CA ARG A 905 23.39 -21.52 -23.30
C ARG A 905 22.29 -20.83 -22.51
N GLN A 906 21.49 -20.01 -23.20
CA GLN A 906 20.44 -19.22 -22.60
C GLN A 906 19.10 -19.55 -23.26
N LEU A 907 18.09 -19.76 -22.43
CA LEU A 907 16.70 -19.82 -22.83
C LEU A 907 16.12 -18.39 -22.73
N PRO A 908 15.43 -17.89 -23.77
CA PRO A 908 14.78 -16.59 -23.71
C PRO A 908 13.60 -16.60 -22.70
N PRO A 909 13.13 -15.43 -22.26
CA PRO A 909 11.93 -15.34 -21.41
C PRO A 909 10.67 -15.86 -22.13
N ALA A 910 9.67 -16.29 -21.37
CA ALA A 910 8.46 -16.93 -21.90
C ALA A 910 7.68 -16.11 -22.95
N ALA A 911 7.71 -14.77 -22.83
CA ALA A 911 7.09 -13.85 -23.78
C ALA A 911 7.70 -13.93 -25.21
N GLU A 912 8.92 -14.46 -25.33
CA GLU A 912 9.66 -14.64 -26.58
C GLU A 912 9.64 -16.08 -27.08
N TRP A 913 9.02 -17.02 -26.36
CA TRP A 913 8.92 -18.40 -26.81
C TRP A 913 8.05 -18.50 -28.06
N ALA A 914 8.53 -19.25 -29.05
CA ALA A 914 7.84 -19.47 -30.31
C ALA A 914 6.66 -20.43 -30.17
N PHE A 915 6.71 -21.36 -29.19
CA PHE A 915 5.67 -22.34 -28.94
C PHE A 915 4.28 -21.68 -28.80
N HIS A 916 3.36 -22.08 -29.68
CA HIS A 916 1.98 -21.62 -29.70
C HIS A 916 1.15 -22.43 -28.70
N LEU A 917 1.16 -21.99 -27.44
CA LEU A 917 0.36 -22.59 -26.38
C LEU A 917 -1.04 -21.95 -26.37
N ASP A 918 -2.06 -22.81 -26.48
CA ASP A 918 -3.46 -22.42 -26.28
C ASP A 918 -4.17 -23.29 -25.23
N LEU A 919 -4.23 -22.83 -23.98
CA LEU A 919 -5.03 -23.44 -22.91
C LEU A 919 -6.24 -22.54 -22.58
N TRP A 920 -7.46 -22.98 -22.89
CA TRP A 920 -8.61 -22.07 -22.82
C TRP A 920 -8.97 -21.64 -21.40
N GLN A 921 -9.18 -20.33 -21.24
CA GLN A 921 -9.36 -19.68 -19.93
C GLN A 921 -10.84 -19.54 -19.60
N ASN A 922 -11.24 -19.91 -18.37
CA ASN A 922 -12.60 -19.73 -17.87
C ASN A 922 -12.62 -18.70 -16.73
N PRO A 923 -12.94 -17.42 -17.00
CA PRO A 923 -13.02 -16.41 -15.94
C PRO A 923 -14.19 -16.67 -14.99
N TYR A 924 -15.30 -17.27 -15.46
CA TYR A 924 -16.51 -17.48 -14.67
C TYR A 924 -16.29 -18.42 -13.47
N SER A 925 -15.41 -19.43 -13.63
CA SER A 925 -15.04 -20.33 -12.52
C SER A 925 -14.29 -19.59 -11.40
N VAL A 926 -13.56 -18.52 -11.72
CA VAL A 926 -12.86 -17.69 -10.75
C VAL A 926 -13.85 -16.89 -9.92
N ALA A 927 -14.80 -16.19 -10.56
CA ALA A 927 -15.86 -15.47 -9.87
C ALA A 927 -16.62 -16.38 -8.89
N ARG A 928 -17.05 -17.56 -9.38
CA ARG A 928 -17.82 -18.51 -8.58
C ARG A 928 -17.01 -19.10 -7.42
N TYR A 929 -15.78 -19.55 -7.65
CA TYR A 929 -14.96 -20.13 -6.57
C TYR A 929 -14.62 -19.11 -5.50
N HIS A 930 -14.25 -17.90 -5.89
CA HIS A 930 -13.89 -16.83 -4.98
C HIS A 930 -15.09 -16.10 -4.38
N GLN A 931 -16.31 -16.42 -4.83
CA GLN A 931 -17.57 -15.78 -4.42
C GLN A 931 -17.53 -14.26 -4.57
N VAL A 932 -16.99 -13.79 -5.70
CA VAL A 932 -16.88 -12.36 -6.03
C VAL A 932 -17.80 -12.00 -7.20
N PRO A 933 -18.33 -10.76 -7.27
CA PRO A 933 -19.19 -10.38 -8.38
C PRO A 933 -18.47 -10.48 -9.73
N LEU A 934 -19.16 -11.02 -10.73
CA LEU A 934 -18.59 -11.23 -12.06
C LEU A 934 -18.15 -9.89 -12.68
N TRP A 935 -16.94 -9.85 -13.22
CA TRP A 935 -16.30 -8.65 -13.80
C TRP A 935 -16.04 -7.49 -12.83
N SER A 936 -16.14 -7.71 -11.52
CA SER A 936 -15.74 -6.71 -10.52
C SER A 936 -14.22 -6.56 -10.44
N LYS A 937 -13.73 -5.53 -9.75
CA LYS A 937 -12.29 -5.34 -9.49
C LYS A 937 -11.71 -6.54 -8.73
N GLU A 938 -12.44 -7.07 -7.76
CA GLU A 938 -12.06 -8.24 -6.96
C GLU A 938 -11.93 -9.47 -7.86
N HIS A 939 -12.84 -9.64 -8.82
CA HIS A 939 -12.77 -10.71 -9.80
C HIS A 939 -11.51 -10.62 -10.66
N PHE A 940 -11.24 -9.46 -11.26
CA PHE A 940 -10.02 -9.24 -12.07
C PHE A 940 -8.73 -9.46 -11.28
N ALA A 941 -8.73 -9.07 -10.01
CA ALA A 941 -7.55 -9.24 -9.18
C ALA A 941 -7.39 -10.71 -8.71
N ALA A 942 -8.47 -11.46 -8.49
CA ALA A 942 -8.41 -12.91 -8.26
C ALA A 942 -7.87 -13.64 -9.50
N MET A 943 -8.34 -13.25 -10.69
CA MET A 943 -7.90 -13.79 -11.98
C MET A 943 -6.40 -13.59 -12.24
N ARG A 944 -5.79 -12.49 -11.75
CA ARG A 944 -4.34 -12.22 -11.95
C ARG A 944 -3.47 -13.35 -11.39
N SER A 945 -3.82 -13.88 -10.21
CA SER A 945 -3.09 -14.98 -9.58
C SER A 945 -3.17 -16.30 -10.38
N ILE A 946 -4.17 -16.42 -11.26
CA ILE A 946 -4.45 -17.61 -12.06
C ILE A 946 -3.80 -17.51 -13.45
N PHE A 947 -3.88 -16.34 -14.09
CA PHE A 947 -3.47 -16.17 -15.49
C PHE A 947 -2.06 -15.58 -15.68
N LEU A 948 -1.46 -14.93 -14.67
CA LEU A 948 -0.05 -14.54 -14.77
C LEU A 948 0.89 -15.76 -14.85
N PRO A 949 0.69 -16.84 -14.08
CA PRO A 949 1.42 -18.10 -14.29
C PRO A 949 1.23 -18.69 -15.68
N LEU A 950 0.03 -18.55 -16.27
CA LEU A 950 -0.25 -19.02 -17.64
C LEU A 950 0.54 -18.21 -18.68
N ALA A 951 0.62 -16.89 -18.53
CA ALA A 951 1.47 -16.04 -19.37
C ALA A 951 2.95 -16.45 -19.26
N ASN A 952 3.43 -16.71 -18.04
CA ASN A 952 4.79 -17.20 -17.78
C ASN A 952 5.05 -18.63 -18.31
N ALA A 953 4.01 -19.35 -18.71
CA ALA A 953 4.12 -20.63 -19.41
C ALA A 953 4.13 -20.49 -20.94
N GLY A 954 4.05 -19.27 -21.47
CA GLY A 954 4.13 -18.99 -22.90
C GLY A 954 2.78 -19.02 -23.63
N GLN A 955 1.65 -18.90 -22.92
CA GLN A 955 0.32 -18.79 -23.53
C GLN A 955 0.27 -17.67 -24.57
N LYS A 956 -0.32 -17.96 -25.74
CA LYS A 956 -0.43 -17.02 -26.86
C LYS A 956 -1.84 -16.48 -27.06
N CYS A 957 -2.85 -17.28 -26.75
CA CYS A 957 -4.23 -17.00 -27.13
C CYS A 957 -5.10 -16.58 -25.94
N ILE A 958 -5.93 -15.56 -26.14
CA ILE A 958 -7.00 -15.13 -25.24
C ILE A 958 -8.30 -15.84 -25.65
N THR A 959 -8.94 -16.55 -24.74
CA THR A 959 -10.28 -17.13 -24.96
C THR A 959 -11.35 -16.07 -24.70
N ALA A 960 -12.21 -15.77 -25.68
CA ALA A 960 -13.30 -14.81 -25.52
C ALA A 960 -14.66 -15.40 -25.94
N SER A 961 -15.63 -15.43 -25.03
CA SER A 961 -16.99 -15.90 -25.31
C SER A 961 -17.87 -14.76 -25.83
N ILE A 962 -17.97 -14.61 -27.15
CA ILE A 962 -18.75 -13.54 -27.81
C ILE A 962 -20.26 -13.84 -27.91
N MET A 963 -20.70 -14.93 -27.28
CA MET A 963 -22.11 -15.33 -27.17
C MET A 963 -22.33 -16.19 -25.91
N HIS A 964 -23.59 -16.41 -25.54
CA HIS A 964 -23.96 -17.16 -24.34
C HIS A 964 -23.85 -18.68 -24.58
N GLN A 965 -23.10 -19.39 -23.73
CA GLN A 965 -22.88 -20.84 -23.78
C GLN A 965 -22.33 -21.36 -25.12
N PRO A 966 -21.14 -20.89 -25.57
CA PRO A 966 -20.52 -21.36 -26.83
C PRO A 966 -20.33 -22.88 -26.88
N TRP A 967 -20.08 -23.52 -25.74
CA TRP A 967 -19.96 -24.98 -25.60
C TRP A 967 -21.16 -25.63 -24.91
N GLY A 968 -22.35 -25.03 -24.98
CA GLY A 968 -23.59 -25.64 -24.48
C GLY A 968 -23.69 -25.83 -22.97
N GLY A 969 -22.82 -25.20 -22.18
CA GLY A 969 -22.78 -25.33 -20.72
C GLY A 969 -22.12 -26.64 -20.23
N GLN A 970 -21.16 -27.17 -20.98
CA GLN A 970 -20.50 -28.44 -20.66
C GLN A 970 -19.66 -28.42 -19.37
N THR A 971 -19.20 -27.25 -18.92
CA THR A 971 -18.40 -27.06 -17.69
C THR A 971 -19.29 -26.84 -16.45
N GLU A 972 -18.69 -26.89 -15.25
CA GLU A 972 -19.42 -26.53 -14.02
C GLU A 972 -19.91 -25.08 -14.07
N ASP A 973 -19.05 -24.18 -14.54
CA ASP A 973 -19.36 -22.77 -14.78
C ASP A 973 -19.51 -22.54 -16.29
N PRO A 974 -20.74 -22.40 -16.82
CA PRO A 974 -20.95 -22.08 -18.21
C PRO A 974 -20.39 -20.70 -18.56
N PHE A 975 -19.80 -20.58 -19.75
CA PHE A 975 -19.39 -19.29 -20.28
C PHE A 975 -20.61 -18.45 -20.65
N ASP A 976 -20.71 -17.25 -20.08
CA ASP A 976 -21.67 -16.25 -20.55
C ASP A 976 -21.10 -15.44 -21.73
N SER A 977 -21.90 -14.54 -22.30
CA SER A 977 -21.44 -13.64 -23.34
C SER A 977 -20.67 -12.45 -22.73
N MET A 978 -19.50 -12.16 -23.27
CA MET A 978 -18.74 -10.94 -23.04
C MET A 978 -19.22 -9.77 -23.90
N VAL A 979 -20.18 -10.01 -24.80
CA VAL A 979 -20.74 -8.98 -25.69
C VAL A 979 -22.26 -8.98 -25.57
N MET A 980 -22.81 -7.97 -24.93
CA MET A 980 -24.27 -7.84 -24.84
C MET A 980 -24.82 -7.41 -26.19
N ARG A 981 -25.87 -8.10 -26.65
CA ARG A 981 -26.58 -7.78 -27.90
C ARG A 981 -28.00 -7.35 -27.55
N VAL A 982 -28.36 -6.14 -28.00
CA VAL A 982 -29.66 -5.53 -27.75
C VAL A 982 -30.38 -5.35 -29.07
N ARG A 983 -31.59 -5.91 -29.19
CA ARG A 983 -32.51 -5.60 -30.27
C ARG A 983 -33.37 -4.41 -29.84
N ARG A 984 -33.24 -3.29 -30.55
CA ARG A 984 -33.94 -2.03 -30.24
C ARG A 984 -35.39 -2.04 -30.75
N LEU A 985 -36.19 -1.11 -30.24
CA LEU A 985 -37.61 -0.95 -30.63
C LEU A 985 -37.82 -0.68 -32.12
N ASP A 986 -36.84 -0.06 -32.79
CA ASP A 986 -36.85 0.21 -34.23
C ASP A 986 -36.40 -0.99 -35.08
N GLY A 987 -36.06 -2.12 -34.45
CA GLY A 987 -35.55 -3.32 -35.12
C GLY A 987 -34.05 -3.28 -35.42
N SER A 988 -33.32 -2.23 -35.04
CA SER A 988 -31.85 -2.19 -35.17
C SER A 988 -31.15 -2.98 -34.05
N TRP A 989 -29.89 -3.33 -34.28
CA TRP A 989 -29.03 -3.98 -33.28
C TRP A 989 -28.10 -2.96 -32.61
N GLN A 990 -27.86 -3.16 -31.32
CA GLN A 990 -26.82 -2.49 -30.55
C GLN A 990 -25.95 -3.54 -29.86
N TYR A 991 -24.64 -3.30 -29.84
CA TYR A 991 -23.65 -4.17 -29.22
C TYR A 991 -22.89 -3.41 -28.14
N ASN A 992 -22.68 -4.05 -27.00
CA ASN A 992 -21.84 -3.53 -25.92
C ASN A 992 -20.65 -4.48 -25.70
N TYR A 993 -19.45 -3.95 -25.95
CA TYR A 993 -18.17 -4.65 -25.87
C TYR A 993 -17.41 -4.44 -24.56
N GLU A 994 -17.98 -3.75 -23.57
CA GLU A 994 -17.26 -3.36 -22.35
C GLU A 994 -16.62 -4.54 -21.62
N VAL A 995 -17.35 -5.64 -21.45
CA VAL A 995 -16.81 -6.84 -20.79
C VAL A 995 -15.71 -7.48 -21.64
N PHE A 996 -15.92 -7.59 -22.95
CA PHE A 996 -14.93 -8.10 -23.89
C PHE A 996 -13.63 -7.30 -23.85
N ASP A 997 -13.73 -5.97 -23.92
CA ASP A 997 -12.57 -5.07 -23.90
C ASP A 997 -11.79 -5.20 -22.59
N ARG A 998 -12.49 -5.14 -21.45
CA ARG A 998 -11.86 -5.25 -20.13
C ARG A 998 -11.17 -6.60 -19.94
N TRP A 999 -11.76 -7.68 -20.45
CA TRP A 999 -11.16 -9.01 -20.42
C TRP A 999 -9.90 -9.11 -21.30
N VAL A 1000 -9.98 -8.64 -22.55
CA VAL A 1000 -8.86 -8.65 -23.49
C VAL A 1000 -7.70 -7.80 -22.99
N GLU A 1001 -7.97 -6.56 -22.57
CA GLU A 1001 -6.97 -5.65 -22.02
C GLU A 1001 -6.31 -6.22 -20.76
N PHE A 1002 -7.10 -6.86 -19.89
CA PHE A 1002 -6.57 -7.55 -18.72
C PHE A 1002 -5.59 -8.66 -19.10
N MET A 1003 -5.96 -9.54 -20.04
CA MET A 1003 -5.09 -10.64 -20.47
C MET A 1003 -3.83 -10.15 -21.18
N MET A 1004 -3.95 -9.14 -22.04
CA MET A 1004 -2.80 -8.47 -22.66
C MET A 1004 -1.87 -7.84 -21.61
N SER A 1005 -2.42 -7.24 -20.55
CA SER A 1005 -1.61 -6.68 -19.44
C SER A 1005 -0.79 -7.72 -18.67
N LEU A 1006 -1.11 -9.01 -18.82
CA LEU A 1006 -0.34 -10.13 -18.26
C LEU A 1006 0.73 -10.65 -19.22
N GLY A 1007 0.72 -10.22 -20.49
CA GLY A 1007 1.62 -10.70 -21.55
C GLY A 1007 1.02 -11.76 -22.47
N ILE A 1008 -0.30 -11.98 -22.45
CA ILE A 1008 -1.00 -12.87 -23.40
C ILE A 1008 -1.65 -11.98 -24.46
N ASP A 1009 -0.94 -11.75 -25.56
CA ASP A 1009 -1.26 -10.67 -26.51
C ASP A 1009 -1.12 -11.06 -27.99
N ARG A 1010 -0.94 -12.34 -28.31
CA ARG A 1010 -0.63 -12.78 -29.68
C ARG A 1010 -1.86 -13.14 -30.51
N GLU A 1011 -2.91 -13.65 -29.86
CA GLU A 1011 -4.15 -14.04 -30.53
C GLU A 1011 -5.36 -13.91 -29.60
N ILE A 1012 -6.54 -13.59 -30.16
CA ILE A 1012 -7.82 -13.60 -29.45
C ILE A 1012 -8.77 -14.56 -30.17
N ASN A 1013 -9.15 -15.65 -29.51
CA ASN A 1013 -10.04 -16.66 -30.05
C ASN A 1013 -11.47 -16.40 -29.59
N CYS A 1014 -12.35 -15.98 -30.50
CA CYS A 1014 -13.73 -15.63 -30.24
C CYS A 1014 -14.69 -16.79 -30.52
N TYR A 1015 -15.32 -17.33 -29.47
CA TYR A 1015 -16.22 -18.48 -29.52
C TYR A 1015 -17.68 -18.07 -29.29
N SER A 1016 -18.69 -18.62 -29.98
CA SER A 1016 -18.65 -19.49 -31.16
C SER A 1016 -19.89 -19.16 -32.03
N LEU A 1017 -19.74 -19.22 -33.35
CA LEU A 1017 -20.85 -19.01 -34.30
C LEU A 1017 -21.73 -20.25 -34.47
N ILE A 1018 -21.23 -21.43 -34.08
CA ILE A 1018 -21.91 -22.73 -34.27
C ILE A 1018 -21.96 -23.52 -32.94
N PRO A 1019 -22.64 -22.99 -31.89
CA PRO A 1019 -22.81 -23.70 -30.64
C PRO A 1019 -23.65 -24.98 -30.87
N TRP A 1020 -23.42 -26.02 -30.06
CA TRP A 1020 -24.12 -27.31 -30.19
C TRP A 1020 -25.66 -27.21 -30.25
N LYS A 1021 -26.25 -26.23 -29.56
CA LYS A 1021 -27.71 -26.03 -29.50
C LYS A 1021 -28.27 -25.13 -30.61
N LEU A 1022 -27.42 -24.46 -31.40
CA LEU A 1022 -27.79 -23.45 -32.40
C LEU A 1022 -28.85 -22.46 -31.88
N SER A 1023 -28.68 -22.03 -30.62
CA SER A 1023 -29.57 -21.13 -29.91
C SER A 1023 -28.78 -19.92 -29.44
N PHE A 1024 -29.28 -18.73 -29.77
CA PHE A 1024 -28.56 -17.48 -29.61
C PHE A 1024 -29.37 -16.49 -28.78
N ARG A 1025 -28.81 -16.10 -27.63
CA ARG A 1025 -29.47 -15.25 -26.63
C ARG A 1025 -29.18 -13.78 -26.89
N TYR A 1026 -30.20 -12.94 -26.79
CA TYR A 1026 -30.10 -11.47 -26.89
C TYR A 1026 -31.12 -10.79 -25.97
N TYR A 1027 -30.89 -9.51 -25.65
CA TYR A 1027 -31.85 -8.70 -24.92
C TYR A 1027 -32.80 -8.01 -25.92
N ASP A 1028 -34.10 -8.17 -25.72
CA ASP A 1028 -35.14 -7.59 -26.56
C ASP A 1028 -35.80 -6.40 -25.84
N GLN A 1029 -35.58 -5.20 -26.35
CA GLN A 1029 -36.10 -3.97 -25.75
C GLN A 1029 -37.62 -3.91 -25.78
N ALA A 1030 -38.26 -4.55 -26.77
CA ALA A 1030 -39.72 -4.57 -26.88
C ALA A 1030 -40.39 -5.37 -25.76
N SER A 1031 -39.75 -6.43 -25.25
CA SER A 1031 -40.25 -7.21 -24.13
C SER A 1031 -39.59 -6.91 -22.79
N ASP A 1032 -38.62 -6.00 -22.75
CA ASP A 1032 -37.77 -5.72 -21.58
C ASP A 1032 -37.20 -7.02 -20.97
N GLY A 1033 -36.59 -7.87 -21.81
CA GLY A 1033 -36.17 -9.19 -21.35
C GLY A 1033 -35.28 -9.95 -22.31
N MET A 1034 -34.66 -11.02 -21.79
CA MET A 1034 -33.80 -11.91 -22.58
C MET A 1034 -34.66 -12.84 -23.43
N LYS A 1035 -34.37 -12.88 -24.74
CA LYS A 1035 -34.93 -13.82 -25.70
C LYS A 1035 -33.84 -14.70 -26.29
N SER A 1036 -34.25 -15.82 -26.87
CA SER A 1036 -33.37 -16.70 -27.63
C SER A 1036 -33.97 -16.96 -29.00
N VAL A 1037 -33.14 -16.94 -30.04
CA VAL A 1037 -33.49 -17.39 -31.38
C VAL A 1037 -32.78 -18.71 -31.67
N LYS A 1038 -33.53 -19.71 -32.13
CA LYS A 1038 -32.96 -20.94 -32.66
C LYS A 1038 -32.90 -20.81 -34.18
N ALA A 1039 -31.70 -20.83 -34.75
CA ALA A 1039 -31.50 -20.61 -36.18
C ALA A 1039 -30.43 -21.56 -36.72
N GLU A 1040 -30.75 -22.25 -37.83
CA GLU A 1040 -29.80 -23.15 -38.50
C GLU A 1040 -28.80 -22.36 -39.34
N VAL A 1041 -27.58 -22.87 -39.48
CA VAL A 1041 -26.51 -22.17 -40.19
C VAL A 1041 -26.89 -21.99 -41.67
N GLY A 1042 -26.95 -20.74 -42.11
CA GLY A 1042 -27.29 -20.36 -43.49
C GLY A 1042 -28.76 -20.03 -43.74
N THR A 1043 -29.64 -20.07 -42.73
CA THR A 1043 -30.99 -19.51 -42.87
C THR A 1043 -30.97 -17.98 -42.78
N ALA A 1044 -32.04 -17.32 -43.26
CA ALA A 1044 -32.16 -15.86 -43.18
C ALA A 1044 -32.07 -15.36 -41.73
N GLU A 1045 -32.70 -16.07 -40.78
CA GLU A 1045 -32.69 -15.72 -39.37
C GLU A 1045 -31.28 -15.82 -38.75
N TYR A 1046 -30.47 -16.78 -39.20
CA TYR A 1046 -29.07 -16.90 -38.77
C TYR A 1046 -28.23 -15.74 -39.29
N CYS A 1047 -28.38 -15.41 -40.58
CA CYS A 1047 -27.70 -14.28 -41.20
C CYS A 1047 -28.10 -12.95 -40.55
N ASP A 1048 -29.40 -12.73 -40.29
CA ASP A 1048 -29.93 -11.52 -39.64
C ASP A 1048 -29.41 -11.31 -38.22
N TYR A 1049 -29.06 -12.42 -37.53
CA TYR A 1049 -28.49 -12.38 -36.19
C TYR A 1049 -26.97 -12.15 -36.20
N TRP A 1050 -26.23 -12.83 -37.09
CA TRP A 1050 -24.77 -12.84 -37.07
C TRP A 1050 -24.10 -11.81 -37.98
N LEU A 1051 -24.60 -11.59 -39.20
CA LEU A 1051 -23.95 -10.71 -40.17
C LEU A 1051 -23.83 -9.25 -39.68
N PRO A 1052 -24.88 -8.61 -39.12
CA PRO A 1052 -24.75 -7.26 -38.59
C PRO A 1052 -23.75 -7.18 -37.43
N PHE A 1053 -23.74 -8.21 -36.58
CA PHE A 1053 -22.82 -8.28 -35.45
C PHE A 1053 -21.37 -8.41 -35.91
N LEU A 1054 -21.08 -9.29 -36.86
CA LEU A 1054 -19.72 -9.49 -37.36
C LEU A 1054 -19.19 -8.23 -38.08
N LYS A 1055 -20.05 -7.50 -38.80
CA LYS A 1055 -19.65 -6.21 -39.40
C LYS A 1055 -19.32 -5.16 -38.34
N ASP A 1056 -20.15 -5.04 -37.30
CA ASP A 1056 -19.90 -4.12 -36.18
C ASP A 1056 -18.66 -4.52 -35.39
N PHE A 1057 -18.51 -5.80 -35.10
CA PHE A 1057 -17.38 -6.33 -34.36
C PHE A 1057 -16.06 -6.16 -35.13
N ALA A 1058 -16.05 -6.32 -36.46
CA ALA A 1058 -14.90 -6.01 -37.29
C ALA A 1058 -14.49 -4.53 -37.18
N ARG A 1059 -15.46 -3.61 -37.21
CA ARG A 1059 -15.21 -2.18 -36.97
C ARG A 1059 -14.60 -1.96 -35.59
N HIS A 1060 -15.23 -2.47 -34.53
CA HIS A 1060 -14.76 -2.33 -33.14
C HIS A 1060 -13.33 -2.85 -32.97
N LEU A 1061 -13.04 -4.06 -33.46
CA LEU A 1061 -11.71 -4.64 -33.40
C LEU A 1061 -10.67 -3.85 -34.19
N LYS A 1062 -11.04 -3.23 -35.32
CA LYS A 1062 -10.13 -2.36 -36.09
C LYS A 1062 -9.85 -1.06 -35.34
N GLU A 1063 -10.86 -0.47 -34.71
CA GLU A 1063 -10.71 0.72 -33.84
C GLU A 1063 -9.79 0.45 -32.65
N LYS A 1064 -9.88 -0.74 -32.03
CA LYS A 1064 -8.99 -1.18 -30.95
C LYS A 1064 -7.61 -1.62 -31.41
N GLY A 1065 -7.39 -1.78 -32.72
CA GLY A 1065 -6.15 -2.34 -33.29
C GLY A 1065 -5.98 -3.86 -33.08
N TRP A 1066 -7.04 -4.57 -32.72
CA TRP A 1066 -7.02 -6.00 -32.41
C TRP A 1066 -7.45 -6.91 -33.56
N PHE A 1067 -8.04 -6.35 -34.62
CA PHE A 1067 -8.57 -7.15 -35.75
C PHE A 1067 -7.53 -8.09 -36.37
N GLY A 1068 -6.27 -7.66 -36.47
CA GLY A 1068 -5.18 -8.49 -37.03
C GLY A 1068 -4.78 -9.69 -36.17
N ILE A 1069 -5.18 -9.73 -34.90
CA ILE A 1069 -4.88 -10.82 -33.96
C ILE A 1069 -6.15 -11.54 -33.48
N THR A 1070 -7.35 -11.17 -33.95
CA THR A 1070 -8.59 -11.84 -33.59
C THR A 1070 -8.95 -12.93 -34.60
N THR A 1071 -9.29 -14.11 -34.10
CA THR A 1071 -9.88 -15.20 -34.87
C THR A 1071 -11.33 -15.42 -34.45
N ILE A 1072 -12.17 -15.78 -35.41
CA ILE A 1072 -13.46 -16.40 -35.12
C ILE A 1072 -13.21 -17.90 -35.00
N ALA A 1073 -13.35 -18.42 -33.78
CA ALA A 1073 -12.95 -19.77 -33.43
C ALA A 1073 -14.13 -20.74 -33.50
N MET A 1074 -13.88 -21.88 -34.15
CA MET A 1074 -14.86 -22.93 -34.41
C MET A 1074 -14.40 -24.26 -33.81
N ASP A 1075 -15.38 -25.07 -33.44
CA ASP A 1075 -15.23 -26.46 -33.05
C ASP A 1075 -15.76 -27.32 -34.21
N GLU A 1076 -15.36 -28.59 -34.28
CA GLU A 1076 -15.72 -29.49 -35.38
C GLU A 1076 -17.25 -29.62 -35.51
N ARG A 1077 -17.77 -29.38 -36.71
CA ARG A 1077 -19.20 -29.45 -37.06
C ARG A 1077 -19.35 -30.07 -38.44
N PRO A 1078 -20.58 -30.47 -38.86
CA PRO A 1078 -20.79 -30.94 -40.22
C PRO A 1078 -20.21 -29.96 -41.24
N MET A 1079 -19.46 -30.47 -42.22
CA MET A 1079 -18.67 -29.67 -43.18
C MET A 1079 -19.48 -28.54 -43.83
N GLU A 1080 -20.71 -28.83 -44.25
CA GLU A 1080 -21.61 -27.84 -44.86
C GLU A 1080 -21.88 -26.64 -43.94
N GLN A 1081 -22.04 -26.86 -42.63
CA GLN A 1081 -22.23 -25.78 -41.66
C GLN A 1081 -20.95 -24.97 -41.50
N MET A 1082 -19.79 -25.62 -41.51
CA MET A 1082 -18.50 -24.93 -41.39
C MET A 1082 -18.26 -24.02 -42.60
N GLN A 1083 -18.46 -24.52 -43.81
CA GLN A 1083 -18.32 -23.75 -45.05
C GLN A 1083 -19.28 -22.55 -45.08
N LYS A 1084 -20.55 -22.74 -44.69
CA LYS A 1084 -21.54 -21.66 -44.61
C LYS A 1084 -21.17 -20.60 -43.58
N ALA A 1085 -20.66 -20.99 -42.41
CA ALA A 1085 -20.20 -20.03 -41.40
C ALA A 1085 -18.94 -19.27 -41.85
N ILE A 1086 -17.98 -19.95 -42.49
CA ILE A 1086 -16.79 -19.31 -43.08
C ILE A 1086 -17.22 -18.29 -44.14
N ALA A 1087 -18.13 -18.66 -45.04
CA ALA A 1087 -18.68 -17.75 -46.04
C ALA A 1087 -19.30 -16.50 -45.39
N LEU A 1088 -20.08 -16.66 -44.32
CA LEU A 1088 -20.66 -15.54 -43.57
C LEU A 1088 -19.60 -14.65 -42.90
N ILE A 1089 -18.56 -15.24 -42.31
CA ILE A 1089 -17.43 -14.50 -41.72
C ILE A 1089 -16.74 -13.65 -42.79
N ARG A 1090 -16.48 -14.22 -43.97
CA ARG A 1090 -15.84 -13.54 -45.10
C ARG A 1090 -16.73 -12.46 -45.71
N GLU A 1091 -18.04 -12.68 -45.74
CA GLU A 1091 -19.02 -11.68 -46.17
C GLU A 1091 -19.07 -10.49 -45.21
N ALA A 1092 -18.94 -10.73 -43.91
CA ALA A 1092 -18.88 -9.66 -42.92
C ALA A 1092 -17.62 -8.80 -43.08
N ASP A 1093 -16.46 -9.44 -43.20
CA ASP A 1093 -15.18 -8.80 -43.54
C ASP A 1093 -14.19 -9.81 -44.11
N ALA A 1094 -13.68 -9.58 -45.32
CA ALA A 1094 -12.76 -10.50 -45.98
C ALA A 1094 -11.45 -10.71 -45.19
N GLY A 1095 -11.07 -9.77 -44.32
CA GLY A 1095 -9.84 -9.81 -43.53
C GLY A 1095 -9.93 -10.62 -42.23
N TYR A 1096 -11.09 -11.17 -41.86
CA TYR A 1096 -11.21 -11.98 -40.65
C TYR A 1096 -10.26 -13.18 -40.65
N LYS A 1097 -9.73 -13.55 -39.50
CA LYS A 1097 -9.05 -14.85 -39.33
C LYS A 1097 -10.03 -15.86 -38.75
N VAL A 1098 -9.84 -17.13 -39.10
CA VAL A 1098 -10.65 -18.25 -38.59
C VAL A 1098 -9.72 -19.22 -37.88
N ALA A 1099 -10.14 -19.70 -36.71
CA ALA A 1099 -9.45 -20.78 -35.99
C ALA A 1099 -10.35 -22.02 -35.91
N LEU A 1100 -9.75 -23.20 -36.00
CA LEU A 1100 -10.46 -24.48 -35.90
C LEU A 1100 -9.68 -25.46 -35.03
N ALA A 1101 -10.35 -26.02 -34.03
CA ALA A 1101 -9.92 -27.23 -33.35
C ALA A 1101 -10.81 -28.39 -33.81
N GLY A 1102 -10.25 -29.37 -34.53
CA GLY A 1102 -11.04 -30.42 -35.15
C GLY A 1102 -10.22 -31.42 -35.96
N ASN A 1103 -10.87 -32.13 -36.88
CA ASN A 1103 -10.17 -33.01 -37.81
C ASN A 1103 -9.57 -32.19 -38.97
N TYR A 1104 -8.57 -32.73 -39.65
CA TYR A 1104 -8.03 -32.18 -40.89
C TYR A 1104 -9.00 -32.37 -42.05
N HIS A 1105 -9.27 -31.27 -42.76
CA HIS A 1105 -10.11 -31.21 -43.95
C HIS A 1105 -9.44 -30.33 -45.00
N ASP A 1106 -9.25 -30.88 -46.20
CA ASP A 1106 -8.59 -30.16 -47.31
C ASP A 1106 -9.48 -29.02 -47.83
N GLU A 1107 -10.80 -29.23 -47.79
CA GLU A 1107 -11.83 -28.35 -48.34
C GLU A 1107 -11.88 -26.96 -47.68
N ILE A 1108 -11.38 -26.84 -46.46
CA ILE A 1108 -11.38 -25.59 -45.68
C ILE A 1108 -9.98 -25.18 -45.19
N GLU A 1109 -8.94 -25.99 -45.42
CA GLU A 1109 -7.57 -25.73 -44.94
C GLU A 1109 -7.12 -24.30 -45.23
N SER A 1110 -7.37 -23.86 -46.47
CA SER A 1110 -6.91 -22.56 -46.95
C SER A 1110 -7.55 -21.38 -46.22
N ASP A 1111 -8.76 -21.56 -45.66
CA ASP A 1111 -9.53 -20.56 -44.92
C ASP A 1111 -9.13 -20.47 -43.43
N ILE A 1112 -8.49 -21.51 -42.89
CA ILE A 1112 -8.17 -21.61 -41.47
C ILE A 1112 -6.76 -21.05 -41.20
N TYR A 1113 -6.72 -19.97 -40.40
CA TYR A 1113 -5.48 -19.33 -39.98
C TYR A 1113 -4.79 -20.08 -38.83
N ASP A 1114 -5.52 -20.42 -37.76
CA ASP A 1114 -5.04 -21.30 -36.68
C ASP A 1114 -5.77 -22.64 -36.74
N TYR A 1115 -5.05 -23.70 -37.10
CA TYR A 1115 -5.60 -25.03 -37.27
C TYR A 1115 -4.95 -25.99 -36.28
N SER A 1116 -5.73 -26.37 -35.27
CA SER A 1116 -5.37 -27.37 -34.27
C SER A 1116 -6.03 -28.70 -34.60
N ILE A 1117 -5.27 -29.66 -35.14
CA ILE A 1117 -5.82 -30.97 -35.52
C ILE A 1117 -5.83 -31.96 -34.35
N ALA A 1118 -6.75 -32.92 -34.39
CA ALA A 1118 -6.79 -34.01 -33.41
C ALA A 1118 -5.46 -34.80 -33.43
N SER A 1119 -4.96 -35.19 -32.24
CA SER A 1119 -3.63 -35.80 -32.11
C SER A 1119 -3.39 -37.04 -32.98
N GLY A 1120 -4.44 -37.81 -33.30
CA GLY A 1120 -4.35 -38.96 -34.19
C GLY A 1120 -4.11 -38.64 -35.67
N GLN A 1121 -3.97 -37.36 -36.03
CA GLN A 1121 -3.77 -36.89 -37.40
C GLN A 1121 -2.49 -36.06 -37.51
N VAL A 1122 -1.95 -36.00 -38.72
CA VAL A 1122 -0.84 -35.12 -39.09
C VAL A 1122 -1.21 -34.37 -40.36
N PHE A 1123 -0.74 -33.14 -40.49
CA PHE A 1123 -0.87 -32.39 -41.75
C PHE A 1123 -0.07 -33.09 -42.86
N PRO A 1124 -0.56 -33.12 -44.11
CA PRO A 1124 0.30 -33.44 -45.25
C PRO A 1124 1.53 -32.52 -45.27
N ALA A 1125 2.71 -33.07 -45.58
CA ALA A 1125 3.97 -32.38 -45.39
C ALA A 1125 4.11 -31.10 -46.24
N ASP A 1126 3.59 -31.13 -47.47
CA ASP A 1126 3.52 -29.99 -48.38
C ASP A 1126 2.55 -28.91 -47.88
N VAL A 1127 1.40 -29.32 -47.33
CA VAL A 1127 0.42 -28.43 -46.69
C VAL A 1127 1.03 -27.75 -45.46
N LEU A 1128 1.67 -28.50 -44.56
CA LEU A 1128 2.32 -27.95 -43.37
C LEU A 1128 3.40 -26.93 -43.75
N ALA A 1129 4.25 -27.25 -44.74
CA ALA A 1129 5.28 -26.34 -45.23
C ALA A 1129 4.68 -25.06 -45.83
N LYS A 1130 3.58 -25.18 -46.59
CA LYS A 1130 2.85 -24.03 -47.15
C LYS A 1130 2.28 -23.15 -46.03
N ARG A 1131 1.61 -23.74 -45.04
CA ARG A 1131 1.06 -23.02 -43.89
C ARG A 1131 2.13 -22.24 -43.13
N GLN A 1132 3.28 -22.86 -42.88
CA GLN A 1132 4.44 -22.22 -42.24
C GLN A 1132 4.97 -21.04 -43.06
N ALA A 1133 5.06 -21.18 -44.39
CA ALA A 1133 5.48 -20.10 -45.28
C ALA A 1133 4.48 -18.92 -45.31
N GLU A 1134 3.19 -19.21 -45.16
CA GLU A 1134 2.10 -18.22 -45.06
C GLU A 1134 1.97 -17.60 -43.64
N GLY A 1135 2.73 -18.09 -42.66
CA GLY A 1135 2.66 -17.65 -41.27
C GLY A 1135 1.40 -18.10 -40.52
N LYS A 1136 0.66 -19.07 -41.07
CA LYS A 1136 -0.50 -19.72 -40.42
C LYS A 1136 -0.02 -20.62 -39.27
N LYS A 1137 -0.89 -20.81 -38.27
CA LYS A 1137 -0.60 -21.68 -37.12
C LYS A 1137 -1.09 -23.09 -37.39
N SER A 1138 -0.21 -24.05 -37.14
CA SER A 1138 -0.46 -25.48 -37.30
C SER A 1138 -0.12 -26.16 -35.99
N THR A 1139 -1.14 -26.42 -35.18
CA THR A 1139 -1.00 -27.05 -33.87
C THR A 1139 -1.76 -28.37 -33.82
N TYR A 1140 -1.73 -29.02 -32.68
CA TYR A 1140 -2.54 -30.19 -32.41
C TYR A 1140 -3.08 -30.15 -30.98
N TYR A 1141 -4.11 -30.94 -30.71
CA TYR A 1141 -4.69 -31.03 -29.37
C TYR A 1141 -4.93 -32.48 -28.94
N THR A 1142 -5.02 -32.65 -27.62
CA THR A 1142 -5.63 -33.84 -27.01
C THR A 1142 -6.85 -33.39 -26.19
N CYS A 1143 -7.78 -34.30 -25.99
CA CYS A 1143 -8.99 -34.05 -25.21
C CYS A 1143 -9.38 -35.30 -24.41
N CYS A 1144 -10.66 -35.53 -24.16
CA CYS A 1144 -11.10 -36.75 -23.50
C CYS A 1144 -10.83 -38.02 -24.34
N THR A 1145 -10.58 -37.91 -25.64
CA THR A 1145 -10.51 -39.07 -26.55
C THR A 1145 -9.29 -39.94 -26.26
N GLU A 1146 -8.11 -39.34 -26.12
CA GLU A 1146 -6.85 -40.06 -26.00
C GLU A 1146 -6.65 -40.67 -24.59
N ALA A 1147 -6.48 -41.99 -24.51
CA ALA A 1147 -6.01 -42.64 -23.29
C ALA A 1147 -4.58 -42.21 -22.90
N ARG A 1148 -3.72 -41.99 -23.91
CA ARG A 1148 -2.35 -41.50 -23.79
C ARG A 1148 -1.85 -40.96 -25.14
N PRO A 1149 -1.00 -39.93 -25.17
CA PRO A 1149 -0.59 -39.11 -24.03
C PRO A 1149 -1.74 -38.19 -23.59
N ASN A 1150 -1.89 -37.96 -22.30
CA ASN A 1150 -2.86 -36.99 -21.79
C ASN A 1150 -2.43 -36.33 -20.47
N MET A 1151 -3.26 -35.41 -19.99
CA MET A 1151 -3.05 -34.65 -18.76
C MET A 1151 -4.23 -34.80 -17.79
N PHE A 1152 -4.80 -36.01 -17.70
CA PHE A 1152 -5.70 -36.36 -16.60
C PHE A 1152 -4.91 -36.37 -15.29
N THR A 1153 -5.58 -36.19 -14.15
CA THR A 1153 -4.90 -36.17 -12.84
C THR A 1153 -4.21 -37.49 -12.51
N PHE A 1154 -4.68 -38.61 -13.07
CA PHE A 1154 -4.02 -39.91 -12.98
C PHE A 1154 -2.99 -40.18 -14.09
N SER A 1155 -2.89 -39.34 -15.13
CA SER A 1155 -1.91 -39.53 -16.20
C SER A 1155 -0.49 -39.51 -15.63
N PRO A 1156 0.42 -40.37 -16.15
CA PRO A 1156 1.84 -40.28 -15.88
C PRO A 1156 2.37 -38.84 -16.13
N PRO A 1157 3.03 -38.19 -15.16
CA PRO A 1157 3.45 -36.79 -15.30
C PRO A 1157 4.29 -36.48 -16.56
N ALA A 1158 5.13 -37.42 -16.99
CA ALA A 1158 5.96 -37.27 -18.17
C ALA A 1158 5.16 -37.10 -19.48
N GLU A 1159 3.91 -37.57 -19.54
CA GLU A 1159 3.05 -37.39 -20.72
C GLU A 1159 2.79 -35.90 -21.00
N SER A 1160 2.64 -35.06 -19.96
CA SER A 1160 2.45 -33.62 -20.14
C SER A 1160 3.64 -32.96 -20.82
N GLY A 1161 4.86 -33.35 -20.45
CA GLY A 1161 6.08 -32.87 -21.11
C GLY A 1161 6.25 -33.45 -22.52
N TRP A 1162 5.87 -34.72 -22.71
CA TRP A 1162 5.96 -35.42 -24.00
C TRP A 1162 5.19 -34.72 -25.12
N LEU A 1163 4.07 -34.08 -24.81
CA LEU A 1163 3.24 -33.35 -25.78
C LEU A 1163 4.05 -32.27 -26.54
N ALA A 1164 4.85 -31.47 -25.84
CA ALA A 1164 5.68 -30.45 -26.49
C ALA A 1164 6.81 -31.06 -27.34
N TRP A 1165 7.34 -32.21 -26.94
CA TRP A 1165 8.33 -32.93 -27.76
C TRP A 1165 7.72 -33.50 -29.04
N TYR A 1166 6.47 -33.96 -28.99
CA TYR A 1166 5.74 -34.41 -30.17
C TYR A 1166 5.50 -33.25 -31.15
N ALA A 1167 5.13 -32.07 -30.66
CA ALA A 1167 5.05 -30.87 -31.50
C ALA A 1167 6.40 -30.60 -32.21
N ALA A 1168 7.53 -30.73 -31.51
CA ALA A 1168 8.85 -30.55 -32.11
C ALA A 1168 9.20 -31.63 -33.16
N ALA A 1169 8.70 -32.86 -32.97
CA ALA A 1169 8.95 -34.00 -33.86
C ALA A 1169 8.15 -33.89 -35.16
N GLU A 1170 6.88 -33.51 -35.08
CA GLU A 1170 6.00 -33.31 -36.24
C GLU A 1170 6.14 -31.92 -36.88
N ASN A 1171 6.97 -31.04 -36.29
CA ASN A 1171 7.15 -29.64 -36.70
C ASN A 1171 5.85 -28.81 -36.62
N PHE A 1172 5.02 -29.10 -35.63
CA PHE A 1172 3.90 -28.23 -35.25
C PHE A 1172 4.41 -26.99 -34.50
N ASP A 1173 3.62 -25.92 -34.54
CA ASP A 1173 3.94 -24.65 -33.90
C ASP A 1173 3.75 -24.69 -32.38
N GLY A 1174 2.94 -25.64 -31.88
CA GLY A 1174 2.61 -25.72 -30.47
C GLY A 1174 1.52 -26.74 -30.17
N TYR A 1175 0.76 -26.49 -29.11
CA TYR A 1175 -0.22 -27.43 -28.55
C TYR A 1175 -1.41 -26.68 -27.95
N LEU A 1176 -2.60 -27.24 -28.16
CA LEU A 1176 -3.86 -26.75 -27.61
C LEU A 1176 -4.46 -27.74 -26.61
N ARG A 1177 -5.08 -27.22 -25.55
CA ARG A 1177 -6.01 -27.97 -24.72
C ARG A 1177 -7.21 -27.12 -24.31
N TRP A 1178 -8.38 -27.75 -24.34
CA TRP A 1178 -9.66 -27.06 -24.22
C TRP A 1178 -9.95 -26.42 -22.86
N ALA A 1179 -9.18 -26.71 -21.80
CA ALA A 1179 -9.45 -26.15 -20.48
C ALA A 1179 -8.22 -26.00 -19.58
N TYR A 1180 -7.94 -24.75 -19.20
CA TYR A 1180 -6.93 -24.39 -18.20
C TYR A 1180 -7.47 -24.43 -16.77
N ASN A 1181 -8.62 -23.78 -16.53
CA ASN A 1181 -9.18 -23.57 -15.19
C ASN A 1181 -10.72 -23.67 -15.13
N SER A 1182 -11.36 -24.50 -15.97
CA SER A 1182 -12.80 -24.79 -15.85
C SER A 1182 -13.06 -25.70 -14.65
N TRP A 1183 -12.88 -25.16 -13.45
CA TRP A 1183 -12.92 -25.91 -12.20
C TRP A 1183 -14.26 -26.60 -11.99
N VAL A 1184 -14.20 -27.83 -11.49
CA VAL A 1184 -15.36 -28.51 -10.91
C VAL A 1184 -15.78 -27.82 -9.60
N LYS A 1185 -16.80 -28.35 -8.93
CA LYS A 1185 -17.37 -27.77 -7.71
C LYS A 1185 -16.32 -27.54 -6.61
N GLU A 1186 -15.53 -28.56 -6.27
CA GLU A 1186 -14.51 -28.52 -5.20
C GLU A 1186 -13.12 -28.91 -5.72
N PRO A 1187 -12.48 -28.06 -6.54
CA PRO A 1187 -11.30 -28.44 -7.32
C PRO A 1187 -10.05 -28.74 -6.46
N LEU A 1188 -10.01 -28.32 -5.19
CA LEU A 1188 -8.92 -28.64 -4.25
C LEU A 1188 -9.15 -29.92 -3.43
N GLN A 1189 -10.27 -30.61 -3.63
CA GLN A 1189 -10.55 -31.91 -3.01
C GLN A 1189 -10.80 -33.02 -4.04
N ASP A 1190 -11.51 -32.71 -5.13
CA ASP A 1190 -11.93 -33.68 -6.13
C ASP A 1190 -11.83 -33.09 -7.54
N THR A 1191 -11.25 -33.87 -8.45
CA THR A 1191 -11.08 -33.49 -9.86
C THR A 1191 -12.00 -34.26 -10.81
N ARG A 1192 -12.79 -35.19 -10.28
CA ARG A 1192 -13.80 -35.94 -11.04
C ARG A 1192 -14.93 -35.03 -11.48
N PHE A 1193 -15.57 -35.39 -12.59
CA PHE A 1193 -16.65 -34.63 -13.18
C PHE A 1193 -17.73 -35.53 -13.76
N ARG A 1194 -18.92 -34.98 -14.00
CA ARG A 1194 -20.12 -35.70 -14.47
C ARG A 1194 -20.02 -36.24 -15.91
N THR A 1195 -18.96 -35.86 -16.62
CA THR A 1195 -18.64 -36.20 -18.00
C THR A 1195 -17.12 -36.26 -18.03
N TRP A 1196 -16.43 -37.09 -18.78
CA TRP A 1196 -14.96 -37.12 -18.84
C TRP A 1196 -14.19 -37.54 -17.58
N ALA A 1197 -13.01 -38.10 -17.83
CA ALA A 1197 -12.04 -38.48 -16.82
C ALA A 1197 -11.55 -37.30 -15.97
N ALA A 1198 -11.19 -37.59 -14.72
CA ALA A 1198 -10.74 -36.61 -13.75
C ALA A 1198 -9.53 -35.79 -14.24
N GLY A 1199 -9.61 -34.47 -14.02
CA GLY A 1199 -8.58 -33.54 -14.49
C GLY A 1199 -8.72 -33.12 -15.95
N ASP A 1200 -9.74 -33.59 -16.70
CA ASP A 1200 -9.94 -33.10 -18.07
C ASP A 1200 -10.23 -31.60 -18.11
N CYS A 1201 -11.06 -31.12 -17.18
CA CYS A 1201 -11.57 -29.75 -17.16
C CYS A 1201 -10.57 -28.68 -16.69
N PHE A 1202 -9.42 -29.04 -16.10
CA PHE A 1202 -8.45 -28.04 -15.62
C PHE A 1202 -7.07 -28.63 -15.31
N LEU A 1203 -6.05 -27.77 -15.47
CA LEU A 1203 -4.64 -28.03 -15.16
C LEU A 1203 -4.12 -27.18 -14.02
N PHE A 1204 -4.80 -26.09 -13.69
CA PHE A 1204 -4.35 -25.12 -12.69
C PHE A 1204 -5.41 -24.94 -11.60
N TYR A 1205 -4.98 -24.80 -10.35
CA TYR A 1205 -5.85 -24.85 -9.17
C TYR A 1205 -6.08 -23.45 -8.57
N PRO A 1206 -7.16 -23.26 -7.77
CA PRO A 1206 -7.44 -21.98 -7.15
C PRO A 1206 -6.33 -21.46 -6.23
N GLY A 1207 -6.25 -20.12 -6.13
CA GLY A 1207 -5.29 -19.41 -5.28
C GLY A 1207 -3.86 -19.42 -5.81
N GLY A 1208 -3.66 -19.52 -7.13
CA GLY A 1208 -2.33 -19.48 -7.74
C GLY A 1208 -1.54 -20.79 -7.63
N ARG A 1209 -2.23 -21.92 -7.43
CA ARG A 1209 -1.59 -23.24 -7.25
C ARG A 1209 -1.40 -23.93 -8.60
N SER A 1210 -0.15 -24.21 -8.94
CA SER A 1210 0.19 -25.01 -10.12
C SER A 1210 -0.13 -26.49 -9.89
N SER A 1211 -0.01 -27.29 -10.94
CA SER A 1211 -0.08 -28.74 -10.87
C SER A 1211 1.20 -29.39 -11.38
N VAL A 1212 1.44 -30.64 -10.97
CA VAL A 1212 2.51 -31.45 -11.54
C VAL A 1212 2.39 -31.49 -13.06
N ARG A 1213 1.16 -31.64 -13.60
CA ARG A 1213 0.90 -31.66 -15.05
C ARG A 1213 1.34 -30.36 -15.73
N MET A 1214 0.96 -29.22 -15.16
CA MET A 1214 1.31 -27.90 -15.70
C MET A 1214 2.82 -27.66 -15.67
N GLU A 1215 3.49 -28.02 -14.57
CA GLU A 1215 4.95 -27.88 -14.46
C GLU A 1215 5.69 -28.79 -15.44
N LYS A 1216 5.21 -30.02 -15.67
CA LYS A 1216 5.81 -30.94 -16.64
C LYS A 1216 5.56 -30.50 -18.08
N LEU A 1217 4.38 -29.95 -18.40
CA LEU A 1217 4.11 -29.31 -19.69
C LEU A 1217 5.08 -28.15 -19.94
N LEU A 1218 5.28 -27.29 -18.94
CA LEU A 1218 6.21 -26.17 -19.01
C LEU A 1218 7.66 -26.63 -19.27
N GLU A 1219 8.11 -27.70 -18.63
CA GLU A 1219 9.41 -28.30 -18.95
C GLU A 1219 9.50 -28.76 -20.41
N GLY A 1220 8.44 -29.39 -20.93
CA GLY A 1220 8.38 -29.79 -22.34
C GLY A 1220 8.43 -28.60 -23.31
N ILE A 1221 7.74 -27.50 -23.00
CA ILE A 1221 7.75 -26.28 -23.81
C ILE A 1221 9.16 -25.66 -23.84
N GLN A 1222 9.83 -25.60 -22.68
CA GLN A 1222 11.23 -25.14 -22.63
C GLN A 1222 12.15 -26.05 -23.46
N ASP A 1223 11.93 -27.36 -23.44
CA ASP A 1223 12.66 -28.31 -24.28
C ASP A 1223 12.40 -28.10 -25.79
N PHE A 1224 11.16 -27.81 -26.19
CA PHE A 1224 10.82 -27.42 -27.57
C PHE A 1224 11.62 -26.19 -28.00
N GLU A 1225 11.66 -25.16 -27.15
CA GLU A 1225 12.42 -23.94 -27.43
C GLU A 1225 13.92 -24.21 -27.57
N LYS A 1226 14.49 -25.06 -26.72
CA LYS A 1226 15.89 -25.50 -26.88
C LYS A 1226 16.11 -26.21 -28.21
N VAL A 1227 15.22 -27.14 -28.59
CA VAL A 1227 15.30 -27.84 -29.87
C VAL A 1227 15.26 -26.83 -31.04
N ARG A 1228 14.36 -25.85 -30.98
CA ARG A 1228 14.26 -24.79 -31.99
C ARG A 1228 15.54 -23.94 -32.08
N ILE A 1229 16.06 -23.49 -30.93
CA ILE A 1229 17.30 -22.70 -30.84
C ILE A 1229 18.48 -23.50 -31.42
N LEU A 1230 18.61 -24.78 -31.05
CA LEU A 1230 19.68 -25.65 -31.57
C LEU A 1230 19.52 -25.96 -33.06
N LYS A 1231 18.29 -26.18 -33.57
CA LYS A 1231 18.05 -26.33 -35.02
C LYS A 1231 18.47 -25.06 -35.78
N ALA A 1232 18.17 -23.87 -35.24
CA ALA A 1232 18.57 -22.60 -35.84
C ALA A 1232 20.10 -22.40 -35.81
N GLU A 1233 20.75 -22.64 -34.67
CA GLU A 1233 22.22 -22.56 -34.52
C GLU A 1233 22.94 -23.54 -35.45
N PHE A 1234 22.41 -24.75 -35.59
CA PHE A 1234 23.02 -25.82 -36.38
C PHE A 1234 22.57 -25.86 -37.84
N LYS A 1235 21.93 -24.80 -38.37
CA LYS A 1235 21.46 -24.73 -39.77
C LYS A 1235 22.54 -25.13 -40.79
N ASN A 1236 23.81 -24.81 -40.52
CA ASN A 1236 24.97 -25.13 -41.37
C ASN A 1236 25.79 -26.36 -40.88
N HIS A 1237 25.26 -27.15 -39.95
CA HIS A 1237 25.92 -28.31 -39.34
C HIS A 1237 25.08 -29.59 -39.51
N PRO A 1238 25.10 -30.24 -40.70
CA PRO A 1238 24.17 -31.31 -41.07
C PRO A 1238 24.24 -32.54 -40.14
N THR A 1239 25.41 -32.85 -39.59
CA THR A 1239 25.58 -33.96 -38.64
C THR A 1239 24.87 -33.71 -37.30
N LYS A 1240 24.91 -32.48 -36.78
CA LYS A 1240 24.19 -32.09 -35.55
C LYS A 1240 22.68 -32.05 -35.78
N LEU A 1241 22.23 -31.51 -36.91
CA LEU A 1241 20.81 -31.53 -37.29
C LEU A 1241 20.27 -32.96 -37.44
N LYS A 1242 21.03 -33.85 -38.09
CA LYS A 1242 20.66 -35.27 -38.21
C LYS A 1242 20.52 -35.92 -36.83
N ARG A 1243 21.41 -35.59 -35.88
CA ARG A 1243 21.31 -36.08 -34.49
C ARG A 1243 20.07 -35.56 -33.77
N ILE A 1244 19.71 -34.29 -33.93
CA ILE A 1244 18.45 -33.75 -33.39
C ILE A 1244 17.26 -34.48 -34.01
N GLY A 1245 17.25 -34.69 -35.32
CA GLY A 1245 16.19 -35.46 -36.00
C GLY A 1245 16.07 -36.90 -35.49
N GLN A 1246 17.20 -37.57 -35.21
CA GLN A 1246 17.20 -38.91 -34.60
C GLN A 1246 16.61 -38.91 -33.19
N ILE A 1247 16.92 -37.90 -32.37
CA ILE A 1247 16.34 -37.76 -31.02
C ILE A 1247 14.81 -37.59 -31.12
N LEU A 1248 14.35 -36.73 -32.02
CA LEU A 1248 12.92 -36.44 -32.19
C LEU A 1248 12.14 -37.62 -32.80
N SER A 1249 12.80 -38.47 -33.60
CA SER A 1249 12.15 -39.62 -34.25
C SER A 1249 11.58 -40.66 -33.27
N ASP A 1250 11.98 -40.60 -32.00
CA ASP A 1250 11.43 -41.44 -30.94
C ASP A 1250 9.98 -41.02 -30.57
N PHE A 1251 9.60 -39.76 -30.73
CA PHE A 1251 8.29 -39.23 -30.30
C PHE A 1251 7.19 -39.51 -31.32
N ARG A 1252 6.63 -40.73 -31.27
CA ARG A 1252 5.46 -41.14 -32.06
C ARG A 1252 4.38 -41.73 -31.14
N LEU A 1253 3.12 -41.49 -31.45
CA LEU A 1253 1.99 -41.91 -30.61
C LEU A 1253 1.94 -43.43 -30.41
N GLU A 1254 2.23 -44.23 -31.44
CA GLU A 1254 2.15 -45.70 -31.36
C GLU A 1254 3.17 -46.28 -30.36
N ARG A 1255 4.28 -45.56 -30.12
CA ARG A 1255 5.34 -45.99 -29.21
C ARG A 1255 4.95 -45.86 -27.74
N LEU A 1256 4.04 -44.97 -27.39
CA LEU A 1256 3.56 -44.79 -26.00
C LEU A 1256 2.81 -46.02 -25.45
N THR A 1257 2.39 -46.93 -26.33
CA THR A 1257 1.83 -48.23 -25.93
C THR A 1257 2.88 -49.12 -25.28
N ASN A 1258 4.12 -49.09 -25.79
CA ASN A 1258 5.18 -50.04 -25.42
C ASN A 1258 6.36 -49.38 -24.68
N THR A 1259 6.49 -48.05 -24.75
CA THR A 1259 7.57 -47.29 -24.13
C THR A 1259 6.98 -46.17 -23.29
N PRO A 1260 7.23 -46.11 -21.96
CA PRO A 1260 6.74 -45.03 -21.12
C PRO A 1260 7.28 -43.67 -21.57
N ALA A 1261 6.44 -42.63 -21.50
CA ALA A 1261 6.80 -41.26 -21.85
C ALA A 1261 8.04 -40.76 -21.09
N GLU A 1262 8.17 -41.12 -19.81
CA GLU A 1262 9.34 -40.80 -18.97
C GLU A 1262 10.65 -41.21 -19.64
N GLN A 1263 10.76 -42.46 -20.11
CA GLN A 1263 11.99 -42.97 -20.71
C GLN A 1263 12.36 -42.20 -21.99
N MET A 1264 11.35 -41.81 -22.77
CA MET A 1264 11.53 -41.05 -24.01
C MET A 1264 12.01 -39.62 -23.73
N VAL A 1265 11.30 -38.93 -22.83
CA VAL A 1265 11.61 -37.54 -22.44
C VAL A 1265 12.99 -37.46 -21.77
N ASP A 1266 13.30 -38.36 -20.84
CA ASP A 1266 14.60 -38.37 -20.16
C ASP A 1266 15.77 -38.56 -21.11
N LYS A 1267 15.64 -39.52 -22.03
CA LYS A 1267 16.67 -39.81 -23.05
C LYS A 1267 16.87 -38.59 -23.94
N ALA A 1268 15.78 -37.97 -24.40
CA ALA A 1268 15.82 -36.81 -25.28
C ALA A 1268 16.40 -35.58 -24.57
N ARG A 1269 15.94 -35.26 -23.37
CA ARG A 1269 16.41 -34.12 -22.57
C ARG A 1269 17.90 -34.26 -22.22
N LYS A 1270 18.35 -35.45 -21.82
CA LYS A 1270 19.79 -35.74 -21.63
C LYS A 1270 20.59 -35.49 -22.91
N ALA A 1271 20.05 -35.87 -24.07
CA ALA A 1271 20.73 -35.65 -25.34
C ALA A 1271 20.76 -34.16 -25.75
N ILE A 1272 19.65 -33.43 -25.59
CA ILE A 1272 19.54 -32.00 -25.91
C ILE A 1272 20.41 -31.14 -24.99
N ASN A 1273 20.43 -31.40 -23.69
CA ASN A 1273 21.27 -30.66 -22.74
C ASN A 1273 22.79 -30.92 -22.91
N ASN A 1274 23.19 -31.90 -23.74
CA ASN A 1274 24.59 -32.22 -24.04
C ASN A 1274 25.12 -31.56 -25.33
N PHE A 1275 24.31 -30.77 -26.05
CA PHE A 1275 24.76 -29.91 -27.16
C PHE A 1275 25.27 -28.56 -26.68
#